data_AF-A0AA36MEJ2-F1
#
_entry.id   AF-A0AA36MEJ2-F1
#
_cell.length_a   1.000
_cell.length_b   1.000
_cell.length_c   1.000
_cell.angle_alpha   90.00
_cell.angle_beta   90.00
_cell.angle_gamma   90.00
#
_symmetry.space_group_name_H-M   'P 1'
#
loop_
_entity.id
_entity.type
_entity.pdbx_description
1 polymer ?
#
loop_
_entity_poly.entity_id
_entity_poly.type
_entity_poly.pdbx_seq_one_letter_code
_entity_poly.pdbx_strand_id
1 'polypeptide(L)'
;MKNDTTVNSEQEKLLENAVRVVRAESLEMKRCLDKGETMDALKHASQFLSELKTSDLSPKFYYRLYMDAVSELQHLESFLVDEHERDKTKIENLYECVQYAGAIVPRLYLLITIGVVYIKCGEDTRRNILSDLVEMCRGVQHPLRGLFLRNYLLQSTRTLLPDNPDLSMTEVNDLPESDKEPRECDGNVTDAVHFVLVNFAEMNKLWVRMQHQGPSREREKREKDRMELRILVGTNLVRLSQLENLTEEMYVKEVLPSILEQVVSCRDHISQEYLMECVIQVFGDDFHLATLGEFLRACGDLVPEVNVKNILIALIERLAHFAANPEGKGIPAEIHLFDIFSEQAKNLVKNRPDMPLEDTVSLYAALVSLAIKCYPERPEFANTSFGSLKCILEEKKKTAIEPFDAVGRELMKLLRLPVDEYNNALKVAELTEFVPVMETFNYRGRCMASSYIIQNMLEHGTLMRSEENVAVMCAVLHSVLVDQQDQPANATENEDFEDEQQLVARLVHLIQADTPDEQFLLLNNARKILGAGGKVRIRYTLAPIVFELYKLILRFVDLKDEENWEAKMRKMFMCAMGTIGALITTAEMSELPLKLYLEGAMVADKVPMPDAASVVYEFISKAMSVFEDEIAESRERINAMALITGTMLEIRNLPSESWHTLAGQIVVAASAKIFKKADQVRTLCTVAALYWKGVTADNVGPMRNGDKIVEIMKKAAKIATQCLEPIVQQQLFIQIINTLLYYYEDNCLEVTEEMLEELISRTKDNAVQLDVSAEADALEKHFAMTLQHIKLAKEKRPGIFIESHTIAANKEEKSSTKRRIELGLDSLRVILESAVLEASGTGRTASWSNPLSFGRFMTPSDDVNASWDAWSLATLFPLRAYPLLPPWWTLLAIVGMVFVTCLYIVHAIAYSYSRYRLHRIVDFDADAPGVSILKPLLGVDRNLKSNLQSFFNMKFPKYELLFCVKDRHDPAVSIVKQLMDRYPAVDARIFYGGENVGLNPKINNMMPAYRNAKYPLLMISDSGIMMRADALMDMVNSMTDDVALVTQMPYCKDREGFAGCLEQVYFGTGHGRIYLAGNCLQFVCSTGMSSLMRRYVLDDCGGLESFGDVLAEDYFIGIEFSRRGWLSAISTHPALQNSADPSVSKFHARISRWMQLRIAMLPHMMLVEPLQDCFVAGLIGCLCANHLFDINPFLYYIIHCTAWCLSDNALNRSIQNGKLPYSFPAFVRAWAFRELLSPFIYIRAILTPNIHWRNGRFRLHWGGKIKSS
;
A
#
# COMPACT_ATOMS: atom_id res chain seq x y z
N MET A 1 0.33 -34.13 -0.85
CA MET A 1 1.03 -33.69 0.38
C MET A 1 1.49 -34.83 1.29
N LYS A 2 0.64 -35.64 1.95
CA LYS A 2 1.16 -36.75 2.81
C LYS A 2 1.99 -37.79 2.04
N ASN A 3 1.63 -38.10 0.79
CA ASN A 3 2.39 -39.01 -0.08
C ASN A 3 3.70 -38.42 -0.64
N ASP A 4 3.82 -37.09 -0.81
CA ASP A 4 5.02 -36.48 -1.40
C ASP A 4 6.19 -36.43 -0.41
N THR A 5 5.88 -36.19 0.88
CA THR A 5 6.88 -36.23 1.96
C THR A 5 7.46 -37.63 2.19
N THR A 6 6.65 -38.68 2.05
CA THR A 6 7.13 -40.05 2.20
C THR A 6 7.98 -40.48 1.00
N VAL A 7 7.57 -40.12 -0.22
CA VAL A 7 8.34 -40.42 -1.44
C VAL A 7 9.67 -39.68 -1.45
N ASN A 8 9.73 -38.41 -1.02
CA ASN A 8 10.99 -37.67 -0.94
C ASN A 8 11.95 -38.26 0.11
N SER A 9 11.44 -38.71 1.26
CA SER A 9 12.28 -39.35 2.29
C SER A 9 12.86 -40.69 1.82
N GLU A 10 12.13 -41.46 1.01
CA GLU A 10 12.67 -42.68 0.39
C GLU A 10 13.75 -42.36 -0.66
N GLN A 11 13.53 -41.35 -1.49
CA GLN A 11 14.51 -40.88 -2.48
C GLN A 11 15.80 -40.35 -1.82
N GLU A 12 15.68 -39.64 -0.69
CA GLU A 12 16.84 -39.17 0.09
C GLU A 12 17.68 -40.34 0.61
N LYS A 13 17.05 -41.39 1.14
CA LYS A 13 17.76 -42.60 1.60
C LYS A 13 18.49 -43.30 0.46
N LEU A 14 17.85 -43.43 -0.70
CA LEU A 14 18.47 -44.02 -1.89
C LEU A 14 19.68 -43.20 -2.34
N LEU A 15 19.56 -41.87 -2.35
CA LEU A 15 20.65 -40.96 -2.67
C LEU A 15 21.81 -41.08 -1.67
N GLU A 16 21.54 -41.04 -0.37
CA GLU A 16 22.57 -41.13 0.68
C GLU A 16 23.39 -42.42 0.57
N ASN A 17 22.72 -43.54 0.26
CA ASN A 17 23.39 -44.83 0.03
C ASN A 17 24.33 -44.76 -1.18
N ALA A 18 23.86 -44.23 -2.32
CA ALA A 18 24.68 -44.09 -3.52
C ALA A 18 25.86 -43.13 -3.30
N VAL A 19 25.64 -41.97 -2.69
CA VAL A 19 26.68 -40.98 -2.39
C VAL A 19 27.73 -41.54 -1.43
N ARG A 20 27.32 -42.37 -0.46
CA ARG A 20 28.27 -43.06 0.44
C ARG A 20 29.22 -43.98 -0.33
N VAL A 21 28.72 -44.72 -1.32
CA VAL A 21 29.56 -45.56 -2.19
C VAL A 21 30.50 -44.69 -3.02
N VAL A 22 29.99 -43.61 -3.64
CA VAL A 22 30.82 -42.69 -4.44
C VAL A 22 31.96 -42.09 -3.62
N ARG A 23 31.70 -41.66 -2.38
CA ARG A 23 32.74 -41.11 -1.49
C ARG A 23 33.76 -42.15 -1.03
N ALA A 24 33.33 -43.39 -0.79
CA ALA A 24 34.25 -44.45 -0.38
C ALA A 24 35.21 -44.83 -1.51
N GLU A 25 34.68 -45.07 -2.71
CA GLU A 25 35.46 -45.47 -3.88
C GLU A 25 36.33 -44.32 -4.43
N SER A 26 35.85 -43.06 -4.41
CA SER A 26 36.67 -41.91 -4.81
C SER A 26 37.84 -41.65 -3.89
N LEU A 27 37.71 -41.95 -2.59
CA LEU A 27 38.83 -41.86 -1.64
C LEU A 27 39.91 -42.90 -1.95
N GLU A 28 39.53 -44.14 -2.26
CA GLU A 28 40.50 -45.17 -2.67
C GLU A 28 41.11 -44.86 -4.04
N MET A 29 40.32 -44.32 -4.99
CA MET A 29 40.83 -43.81 -6.26
C MET A 29 41.96 -42.79 -6.03
N LYS A 30 41.75 -41.76 -5.20
CA LYS A 30 42.77 -40.74 -4.90
C LYS A 30 44.03 -41.34 -4.28
N ARG A 31 43.88 -42.31 -3.36
CA ARG A 31 45.02 -43.03 -2.78
C ARG A 31 45.82 -43.85 -3.79
N CYS A 32 45.15 -44.47 -4.77
CA CYS A 32 45.83 -45.18 -5.86
C CYS A 32 46.56 -44.20 -6.79
N LEU A 33 45.97 -43.04 -7.07
CA LEU A 33 46.64 -41.97 -7.83
C LEU A 33 47.90 -41.47 -7.10
N ASP A 34 47.84 -41.21 -5.80
CA ASP A 34 49.00 -40.80 -4.99
C ASP A 34 50.14 -41.83 -5.00
N LYS A 35 49.83 -43.11 -5.21
CA LYS A 35 50.81 -44.22 -5.32
C LYS A 35 51.32 -44.44 -6.74
N GLY A 36 50.77 -43.75 -7.74
CA GLY A 36 51.10 -43.95 -9.16
C GLY A 36 50.43 -45.19 -9.80
N GLU A 37 49.42 -45.78 -9.15
CA GLU A 37 48.69 -46.97 -9.63
C GLU A 37 47.46 -46.55 -10.48
N THR A 38 47.70 -46.02 -11.69
CA THR A 38 46.64 -45.43 -12.54
C THR A 38 45.54 -46.42 -12.94
N MET A 39 45.89 -47.68 -13.22
CA MET A 39 44.89 -48.69 -13.62
C MET A 39 43.96 -49.10 -12.47
N ASP A 40 44.48 -49.20 -11.25
CA ASP A 40 43.66 -49.47 -10.06
C ASP A 40 42.78 -48.26 -9.70
N ALA A 41 43.30 -47.03 -9.89
CA ALA A 41 42.49 -45.83 -9.77
C ALA A 41 41.31 -45.81 -10.77
N LEU A 42 41.54 -46.17 -12.05
CA LEU A 42 40.48 -46.27 -13.06
C LEU A 42 39.45 -47.36 -12.73
N LYS A 43 39.86 -48.44 -12.06
CA LYS A 43 38.95 -49.48 -11.59
C LYS A 43 38.03 -48.97 -10.48
N HIS A 44 38.56 -48.25 -9.49
CA HIS A 44 37.76 -47.58 -8.47
C HIS A 44 36.85 -46.50 -9.07
N ALA A 45 37.34 -45.77 -10.09
CA ALA A 45 36.54 -44.82 -10.84
C ALA A 45 35.34 -45.49 -11.54
N SER A 46 35.58 -46.62 -12.21
CA SER A 46 34.52 -47.40 -12.83
C SER A 46 33.51 -47.95 -11.82
N GLN A 47 33.94 -48.24 -10.59
CA GLN A 47 33.05 -48.73 -9.52
C GLN A 47 32.11 -47.64 -9.03
N PHE A 48 32.59 -46.43 -8.72
CA PHE A 48 31.67 -45.37 -8.30
C PHE A 48 30.76 -44.90 -9.44
N LEU A 49 31.24 -44.87 -10.68
CA LEU A 49 30.40 -44.51 -11.84
C LEU A 49 29.29 -45.54 -12.10
N SER A 50 29.41 -46.75 -11.55
CA SER A 50 28.35 -47.75 -11.66
C SER A 50 27.07 -47.33 -10.91
N GLU A 51 27.16 -46.44 -9.92
CA GLU A 51 26.00 -45.87 -9.22
C GLU A 51 25.13 -45.02 -10.16
N LEU A 52 25.72 -44.38 -11.18
CA LEU A 52 24.99 -43.63 -12.21
C LEU A 52 24.12 -44.52 -13.12
N LYS A 53 24.22 -45.85 -12.99
CA LYS A 53 23.33 -46.80 -13.67
C LYS A 53 21.97 -46.97 -12.99
N THR A 54 21.69 -46.29 -11.88
CA THR A 54 20.38 -46.36 -11.23
C THR A 54 19.27 -45.77 -12.13
N SER A 55 18.04 -46.32 -11.99
CA SER A 55 16.80 -45.76 -12.54
C SER A 55 15.80 -45.39 -11.45
N ASP A 56 16.15 -45.60 -10.19
CA ASP A 56 15.22 -45.46 -9.06
C ASP A 56 15.16 -44.03 -8.52
N LEU A 57 16.17 -43.21 -8.87
CA LEU A 57 16.24 -41.80 -8.50
C LEU A 57 15.43 -40.94 -9.46
N SER A 58 14.69 -39.97 -8.92
CA SER A 58 14.09 -38.90 -9.71
C SER A 58 15.17 -37.97 -10.28
N PRO A 59 14.87 -37.19 -11.34
CA PRO A 59 15.86 -36.33 -12.00
C PRO A 59 16.63 -35.41 -11.07
N LYS A 60 15.95 -34.80 -10.09
CA LYS A 60 16.57 -33.92 -9.10
C LYS A 60 17.60 -34.64 -8.21
N PHE A 61 17.29 -35.84 -7.73
CA PHE A 61 18.23 -36.61 -6.90
C PHE A 61 19.34 -37.21 -7.76
N TYR A 62 19.03 -37.64 -8.99
CA TYR A 62 20.03 -38.10 -9.95
C TYR A 62 21.03 -36.99 -10.30
N TYR A 63 20.58 -35.74 -10.47
CA TYR A 63 21.45 -34.59 -10.69
C TYR A 63 22.44 -34.37 -9.55
N ARG A 64 22.01 -34.54 -8.30
CA ARG A 64 22.89 -34.42 -7.13
C ARG A 64 23.96 -35.51 -7.11
N LEU A 65 23.57 -36.77 -7.36
CA LEU A 65 24.52 -37.87 -7.50
C LEU A 65 25.50 -37.64 -8.67
N TYR A 66 24.99 -37.14 -9.80
CA TYR A 66 25.78 -36.76 -10.96
C TYR A 66 26.82 -35.70 -10.61
N MET A 67 26.46 -34.66 -9.87
CA MET A 67 27.40 -33.61 -9.47
C MET A 67 28.52 -34.12 -8.57
N ASP A 68 28.18 -34.98 -7.60
CA ASP A 68 29.20 -35.61 -6.75
C ASP A 68 30.16 -36.48 -7.58
N ALA A 69 29.65 -37.29 -8.51
CA ALA A 69 30.49 -38.13 -9.37
C ALA A 69 31.36 -37.32 -10.36
N VAL A 70 30.82 -36.25 -10.94
CA VAL A 70 31.55 -35.38 -11.88
C VAL A 70 32.67 -34.61 -11.19
N SER A 71 32.45 -34.12 -9.97
CA SER A 71 33.50 -33.46 -9.17
C SER A 71 34.71 -34.39 -8.97
N GLU A 72 34.47 -35.68 -8.73
CA GLU A 72 35.54 -36.66 -8.57
C GLU A 72 36.25 -36.98 -9.89
N LEU A 73 35.52 -36.97 -11.02
CA LEU A 73 36.12 -37.12 -12.36
C LEU A 73 37.01 -35.93 -12.75
N GLN A 74 36.66 -34.70 -12.37
CA GLN A 74 37.51 -33.53 -12.63
C GLN A 74 38.84 -33.59 -11.89
N HIS A 75 38.86 -34.18 -10.69
CA HIS A 75 40.10 -34.46 -9.98
C HIS A 75 40.96 -35.50 -10.71
N LEU A 76 40.33 -36.56 -11.22
CA LEU A 76 41.02 -37.57 -12.04
C LEU A 76 41.59 -36.94 -13.32
N GLU A 77 40.82 -36.10 -14.01
CA GLU A 77 41.25 -35.37 -15.20
C GLU A 77 42.48 -34.50 -14.92
N SER A 78 42.42 -33.65 -13.90
CA SER A 78 43.50 -32.73 -13.54
C SER A 78 44.79 -33.49 -13.18
N PHE A 79 44.66 -34.57 -12.40
CA PHE A 79 45.79 -35.42 -12.04
C PHE A 79 46.43 -36.08 -13.28
N LEU A 80 45.64 -36.57 -14.24
CA LEU A 80 46.16 -37.20 -15.44
C LEU A 80 46.89 -36.20 -16.35
N VAL A 81 46.41 -34.95 -16.43
CA VAL A 81 47.12 -33.88 -17.16
C VAL A 81 48.48 -33.60 -16.50
N ASP A 82 48.50 -33.42 -15.18
CA ASP A 82 49.75 -33.17 -14.43
C ASP A 82 50.73 -34.35 -14.53
N GLU A 83 50.23 -35.59 -14.55
CA GLU A 83 51.05 -36.80 -14.67
C GLU A 83 51.62 -36.96 -16.09
N HIS A 84 50.90 -36.51 -17.13
CA HIS A 84 51.41 -36.49 -18.50
C HIS A 84 52.65 -35.61 -18.65
N GLU A 85 52.64 -34.44 -18.01
CA GLU A 85 53.77 -33.50 -18.03
C GLU A 85 55.02 -34.12 -17.39
N ARG A 86 54.83 -35.04 -16.43
CA ARG A 86 55.92 -35.76 -15.76
C ARG A 86 56.41 -36.97 -16.54
N ASP A 87 55.49 -37.77 -17.10
CA ASP A 87 55.79 -39.00 -17.82
C ASP A 87 54.80 -39.21 -18.98
N LYS A 88 55.24 -38.89 -20.20
CA LYS A 88 54.44 -38.98 -21.42
C LYS A 88 53.96 -40.41 -21.73
N THR A 89 54.77 -41.42 -21.38
CA THR A 89 54.53 -42.82 -21.78
C THR A 89 53.35 -43.48 -21.04
N LYS A 90 52.93 -42.91 -19.91
CA LYS A 90 51.84 -43.48 -19.08
C LYS A 90 50.45 -43.29 -19.69
N ILE A 91 50.29 -42.40 -20.68
CA ILE A 91 48.97 -42.03 -21.22
C ILE A 91 48.69 -42.62 -22.61
N GLU A 92 49.71 -43.06 -23.35
CA GLU A 92 49.65 -43.47 -24.77
C GLU A 92 48.61 -44.57 -25.11
N ASN A 93 48.16 -45.37 -24.13
CA ASN A 93 47.15 -46.42 -24.36
C ASN A 93 45.87 -46.27 -23.51
N LEU A 94 45.75 -45.22 -22.69
CA LEU A 94 44.63 -45.07 -21.77
C LEU A 94 43.26 -44.92 -22.46
N TYR A 95 43.21 -44.31 -23.65
CA TYR A 95 41.95 -44.15 -24.40
C TYR A 95 41.38 -45.48 -24.88
N GLU A 96 42.24 -46.44 -25.26
CA GLU A 96 41.83 -47.81 -25.56
C GLU A 96 41.53 -48.59 -24.26
N CYS A 97 42.38 -48.42 -23.23
CA CYS A 97 42.26 -49.19 -21.99
C CYS A 97 40.90 -49.01 -21.29
N VAL A 98 40.35 -47.79 -21.25
CA VAL A 98 39.05 -47.57 -20.58
C VAL A 98 37.87 -48.15 -21.35
N GLN A 99 38.04 -48.48 -22.63
CA GLN A 99 36.99 -49.14 -23.41
C GLN A 99 36.76 -50.60 -22.99
N TYR A 100 37.73 -51.22 -22.32
CA TYR A 100 37.60 -52.56 -21.73
C TYR A 100 36.65 -52.60 -20.52
N ALA A 101 36.19 -51.46 -20.00
CA ALA A 101 35.17 -51.42 -18.96
C ALA A 101 33.86 -52.06 -19.46
N GLY A 102 33.42 -53.14 -18.80
CA GLY A 102 32.29 -53.97 -19.28
C GLY A 102 30.92 -53.27 -19.25
N ALA A 103 30.74 -52.23 -18.43
CA ALA A 103 29.48 -51.48 -18.35
C ALA A 103 29.57 -50.17 -19.16
N ILE A 104 28.58 -49.93 -20.03
CA ILE A 104 28.60 -48.80 -20.98
C ILE A 104 28.63 -47.41 -20.31
N VAL A 105 27.93 -47.23 -19.18
CA VAL A 105 27.87 -45.91 -18.50
C VAL A 105 29.24 -45.54 -17.92
N PRO A 106 29.87 -46.33 -17.03
CA PRO A 106 31.25 -46.06 -16.59
C PRO A 106 32.23 -45.90 -17.73
N ARG A 107 32.14 -46.76 -18.75
CA ARG A 107 33.01 -46.72 -19.93
C ARG A 107 32.97 -45.37 -20.63
N LEU A 108 31.78 -44.83 -20.92
CA LEU A 108 31.66 -43.58 -21.67
C LEU A 108 32.04 -42.35 -20.83
N TYR A 109 31.76 -42.33 -19.52
CA TYR A 109 32.23 -41.24 -18.67
C TYR A 109 33.77 -41.20 -18.60
N LEU A 110 34.42 -42.36 -18.42
CA LEU A 110 35.88 -42.46 -18.45
C LEU A 110 36.45 -42.13 -19.84
N LEU A 111 35.80 -42.59 -20.91
CA LEU A 111 36.21 -42.30 -22.28
C LEU A 111 36.15 -40.80 -22.59
N ILE A 112 35.11 -40.09 -22.13
CA ILE A 112 35.02 -38.63 -22.27
C ILE A 112 36.14 -37.94 -21.48
N THR A 113 36.34 -38.32 -20.21
CA THR A 113 37.40 -37.73 -19.38
C THR A 113 38.78 -37.91 -20.01
N ILE A 114 39.08 -39.12 -20.49
CA ILE A 114 40.38 -39.41 -21.11
C ILE A 114 40.49 -38.80 -22.51
N GLY A 115 39.42 -38.75 -23.29
CA GLY A 115 39.40 -38.03 -24.57
C GLY A 115 39.72 -36.55 -24.40
N VAL A 116 39.20 -35.92 -23.35
CA VAL A 116 39.54 -34.53 -22.97
C VAL A 116 41.01 -34.40 -22.57
N VAL A 117 41.57 -35.35 -21.82
CA VAL A 117 43.01 -35.39 -21.50
C VAL A 117 43.85 -35.55 -22.77
N TYR A 118 43.45 -36.44 -23.69
CA TYR A 118 44.14 -36.66 -24.97
C TYR A 118 44.17 -35.40 -25.84
N ILE A 119 43.05 -34.67 -25.90
CA ILE A 119 42.98 -33.37 -26.57
C ILE A 119 43.95 -32.38 -25.92
N LYS A 120 43.97 -32.28 -24.58
CA LYS A 120 44.85 -31.34 -23.85
C LYS A 120 46.33 -31.69 -23.99
N CYS A 121 46.66 -32.97 -24.05
CA CYS A 121 48.05 -33.46 -24.17
C CYS A 121 48.55 -33.50 -25.62
N GLY A 122 47.66 -33.36 -26.61
CA GLY A 122 48.02 -33.31 -28.04
C GLY A 122 48.48 -34.64 -28.61
N GLU A 123 47.87 -35.74 -28.15
CA GLU A 123 48.13 -37.13 -28.61
C GLU A 123 47.39 -37.46 -29.93
N ASP A 124 46.19 -36.93 -30.13
CA ASP A 124 45.40 -37.04 -31.39
C ASP A 124 44.64 -35.71 -31.65
N THR A 125 44.11 -35.54 -32.86
CA THR A 125 43.43 -34.32 -33.30
C THR A 125 42.09 -34.12 -32.59
N ARG A 126 41.76 -32.85 -32.28
CA ARG A 126 40.48 -32.50 -31.65
C ARG A 126 39.27 -32.99 -32.43
N ARG A 127 39.34 -32.87 -33.76
CA ARG A 127 38.27 -33.29 -34.67
C ARG A 127 37.95 -34.77 -34.55
N ASN A 128 38.96 -35.65 -34.58
CA ASN A 128 38.76 -37.09 -34.53
C ASN A 128 38.16 -37.52 -33.19
N ILE A 129 38.72 -37.04 -32.09
CA ILE A 129 38.23 -37.37 -30.74
C ILE A 129 36.80 -36.85 -30.54
N LEU A 130 36.51 -35.60 -30.88
CA LEU A 130 35.16 -35.03 -30.71
C LEU A 130 34.11 -35.78 -31.56
N SER A 131 34.46 -36.12 -32.81
CA SER A 131 33.58 -36.91 -33.68
C SER A 131 33.36 -38.32 -33.14
N ASP A 132 34.39 -38.98 -32.63
CA ASP A 132 34.27 -40.32 -32.04
C ASP A 132 33.42 -40.28 -30.77
N LEU A 133 33.70 -39.37 -29.83
CA LEU A 133 32.96 -39.26 -28.57
C LEU A 133 31.45 -39.02 -28.77
N VAL A 134 31.07 -38.11 -29.69
CA VAL A 134 29.64 -37.82 -29.93
C VAL A 134 28.90 -39.00 -30.58
N GLU A 135 29.59 -39.76 -31.43
CA GLU A 135 29.10 -40.98 -32.07
C GLU A 135 28.97 -42.12 -31.05
N MET A 136 29.98 -42.34 -30.22
CA MET A 136 29.99 -43.36 -29.18
C MET A 136 28.93 -43.11 -28.10
N CYS A 137 28.61 -41.84 -27.81
CA CYS A 137 27.48 -41.46 -26.95
C CYS A 137 26.11 -41.91 -27.50
N ARG A 138 25.97 -42.26 -28.78
CA ARG A 138 24.73 -42.86 -29.32
C ARG A 138 24.43 -44.24 -28.69
N GLY A 139 25.43 -44.90 -28.08
CA GLY A 139 25.22 -46.17 -27.38
C GLY A 139 24.27 -46.10 -26.19
N VAL A 140 24.02 -44.92 -25.61
CA VAL A 140 23.13 -44.74 -24.44
C VAL A 140 21.80 -44.11 -24.86
N GLN A 141 20.80 -44.97 -25.07
CA GLN A 141 19.46 -44.55 -25.51
C GLN A 141 18.46 -44.28 -24.36
N HIS A 142 18.87 -44.50 -23.10
CA HIS A 142 18.03 -44.21 -21.94
C HIS A 142 17.94 -42.68 -21.72
N PRO A 143 16.75 -42.06 -21.69
CA PRO A 143 16.59 -40.60 -21.63
C PRO A 143 17.40 -39.90 -20.52
N LEU A 144 17.17 -40.27 -19.26
CA LEU A 144 17.82 -39.60 -18.12
C LEU A 144 19.35 -39.69 -18.16
N ARG A 145 19.88 -40.92 -18.27
CA ARG A 145 21.32 -41.20 -18.28
C ARG A 145 22.01 -40.62 -19.51
N GLY A 146 21.36 -40.70 -20.68
CA GLY A 146 21.87 -40.15 -21.93
C GLY A 146 21.94 -38.63 -21.91
N LEU A 147 20.93 -37.95 -21.35
CA LEU A 147 20.94 -36.49 -21.18
C LEU A 147 22.09 -36.03 -20.28
N PHE A 148 22.30 -36.68 -19.12
CA PHE A 148 23.41 -36.33 -18.23
C PHE A 148 24.79 -36.65 -18.81
N LEU A 149 24.93 -37.78 -19.50
CA LEU A 149 26.18 -38.14 -20.18
C LEU A 149 26.53 -37.13 -21.30
N ARG A 150 25.54 -36.75 -22.12
CA ARG A 150 25.74 -35.77 -23.20
C ARG A 150 25.96 -34.35 -22.67
N ASN A 151 25.33 -34.00 -21.54
CA ASN A 151 25.64 -32.76 -20.85
C ASN A 151 27.07 -32.78 -20.29
N TYR A 152 27.53 -33.90 -19.73
CA TYR A 152 28.92 -34.06 -19.29
C TYR A 152 29.91 -33.91 -20.46
N LEU A 153 29.63 -34.54 -21.61
CA LEU A 153 30.42 -34.35 -22.83
C LEU A 153 30.52 -32.87 -23.20
N LEU A 154 29.39 -32.16 -23.24
CA LEU A 154 29.34 -30.75 -23.60
C LEU A 154 30.09 -29.84 -22.60
N GLN A 155 29.99 -30.13 -21.31
CA GLN A 155 30.71 -29.37 -20.27
C GLN A 155 32.22 -29.64 -20.32
N SER A 156 32.63 -30.89 -20.50
CA SER A 156 34.05 -31.29 -20.51
C SER A 156 34.77 -30.80 -21.77
N THR A 157 34.05 -30.63 -22.88
CA THR A 157 34.58 -30.11 -24.15
C THR A 157 34.47 -28.59 -24.27
N ARG A 158 33.95 -27.88 -23.25
CA ARG A 158 33.65 -26.44 -23.32
C ARG A 158 34.84 -25.63 -23.82
N THR A 159 36.01 -25.70 -23.20
CA THR A 159 37.18 -24.90 -23.60
C THR A 159 37.95 -25.48 -24.78
N LEU A 160 37.51 -26.62 -25.33
CA LEU A 160 38.29 -27.42 -26.29
C LEU A 160 37.67 -27.43 -27.69
N LEU A 161 36.50 -26.83 -27.89
CA LEU A 161 35.87 -26.74 -29.20
C LEU A 161 36.77 -25.97 -30.19
N PRO A 162 36.90 -26.44 -31.45
CA PRO A 162 37.66 -25.72 -32.47
C PRO A 162 36.96 -24.41 -32.86
N ASP A 163 37.34 -23.29 -32.23
CA ASP A 163 36.78 -21.96 -32.51
C ASP A 163 37.80 -21.03 -33.18
N ASN A 164 39.04 -21.00 -32.70
CA ASN A 164 40.08 -20.11 -33.23
C ASN A 164 41.12 -20.89 -34.06
N PRO A 165 41.32 -20.58 -35.36
CA PRO A 165 42.37 -21.22 -36.17
C PRO A 165 43.80 -20.89 -35.69
N ASP A 166 43.99 -19.76 -34.99
CA ASP A 166 45.31 -19.25 -34.60
C ASP A 166 45.88 -19.88 -33.30
N LEU A 167 45.08 -20.62 -32.53
CA LEU A 167 45.54 -21.31 -31.31
C LEU A 167 46.46 -22.51 -31.60
N SER A 168 46.66 -22.85 -32.88
CA SER A 168 47.59 -23.91 -33.31
C SER A 168 49.06 -23.49 -33.36
N MET A 169 49.40 -22.22 -33.05
CA MET A 169 50.75 -21.68 -33.29
C MET A 169 51.47 -21.02 -32.10
N THR A 170 50.90 -20.97 -30.88
CA THR A 170 51.44 -20.07 -29.84
C THR A 170 51.92 -20.68 -28.52
N GLU A 171 51.87 -22.00 -28.32
CA GLU A 171 52.49 -22.63 -27.14
C GLU A 171 53.29 -23.91 -27.45
N VAL A 172 53.99 -23.94 -28.59
CA VAL A 172 55.10 -24.89 -28.84
C VAL A 172 56.31 -24.14 -29.38
N ASN A 173 56.88 -23.25 -28.56
CA ASN A 173 58.22 -22.70 -28.80
C ASN A 173 59.06 -22.99 -27.55
N ASP A 174 59.52 -24.25 -27.42
CA ASP A 174 60.73 -24.63 -26.67
C ASP A 174 61.13 -26.11 -26.94
N LEU A 175 61.04 -26.58 -28.20
CA LEU A 175 61.64 -27.86 -28.62
C LEU A 175 62.50 -27.70 -29.89
N PRO A 176 63.61 -28.46 -30.03
CA PRO A 176 64.55 -28.33 -31.14
C PRO A 176 63.95 -28.75 -32.49
N GLU A 177 64.47 -28.17 -33.56
CA GLU A 177 64.00 -28.23 -34.96
C GLU A 177 63.93 -29.61 -35.66
N SER A 178 64.09 -30.75 -34.97
CA SER A 178 64.18 -32.06 -35.64
C SER A 178 62.84 -32.78 -35.90
N ASP A 179 61.72 -32.37 -35.29
CA ASP A 179 60.42 -33.08 -35.42
C ASP A 179 59.29 -32.18 -35.98
N LYS A 180 59.60 -31.34 -36.97
CA LYS A 180 58.58 -30.56 -37.71
C LYS A 180 57.99 -31.38 -38.87
N GLU A 181 57.18 -32.39 -38.55
CA GLU A 181 56.11 -32.82 -39.48
C GLU A 181 54.86 -31.96 -39.20
N PRO A 182 54.18 -31.42 -40.23
CA PRO A 182 52.99 -30.60 -40.04
C PRO A 182 51.86 -31.48 -39.51
N ARG A 183 51.54 -31.37 -38.21
CA ARG A 183 50.36 -32.01 -37.62
C ARG A 183 49.11 -31.55 -38.37
N GLU A 184 48.30 -32.53 -38.79
CA GLU A 184 47.05 -32.35 -39.55
C GLU A 184 46.08 -31.37 -38.87
N CYS A 185 45.28 -30.67 -39.68
CA CYS A 185 44.34 -29.63 -39.27
C CYS A 185 43.48 -29.99 -38.04
N ASP A 186 43.65 -29.24 -36.97
CA ASP A 186 43.06 -29.45 -35.64
C ASP A 186 41.55 -29.04 -35.51
N GLY A 187 40.80 -29.19 -36.61
CA GLY A 187 39.38 -28.84 -36.72
C GLY A 187 39.10 -27.33 -36.87
N ASN A 188 37.90 -26.97 -37.35
CA ASN A 188 37.45 -25.58 -37.53
C ASN A 188 36.10 -25.31 -36.85
N VAL A 189 35.62 -24.05 -36.91
CA VAL A 189 34.33 -23.64 -36.33
C VAL A 189 33.17 -24.46 -36.89
N THR A 190 33.20 -24.85 -38.17
CA THR A 190 32.14 -25.69 -38.74
C THR A 190 32.11 -27.09 -38.11
N ASP A 191 33.26 -27.66 -37.77
CA ASP A 191 33.34 -28.94 -37.05
C ASP A 191 32.76 -28.79 -35.62
N ALA A 192 33.03 -27.66 -34.94
CA ALA A 192 32.44 -27.35 -33.63
C ALA A 192 30.91 -27.19 -33.69
N VAL A 193 30.40 -26.44 -34.68
CA VAL A 193 28.97 -26.25 -34.91
C VAL A 193 28.29 -27.60 -35.19
N HIS A 194 28.85 -28.41 -36.08
CA HIS A 194 28.31 -29.73 -36.40
C HIS A 194 28.29 -30.64 -35.16
N PHE A 195 29.38 -30.69 -34.38
CA PHE A 195 29.45 -31.46 -33.13
C PHE A 195 28.33 -31.07 -32.15
N VAL A 196 28.13 -29.77 -31.91
CA VAL A 196 27.10 -29.30 -30.97
C VAL A 196 25.70 -29.53 -31.52
N LEU A 197 25.45 -29.35 -32.82
CA LEU A 197 24.15 -29.61 -33.44
C LEU A 197 23.76 -31.09 -33.42
N VAL A 198 24.70 -32.01 -33.66
CA VAL A 198 24.47 -33.46 -33.54
C VAL A 198 24.15 -33.81 -32.09
N ASN A 199 24.88 -33.25 -31.11
CA ASN A 199 24.60 -33.48 -29.70
C ASN A 199 23.22 -32.92 -29.29
N PHE A 200 22.88 -31.72 -29.76
CA PHE A 200 21.58 -31.08 -29.56
C PHE A 200 20.43 -31.94 -30.11
N ALA A 201 20.53 -32.41 -31.36
CA ALA A 201 19.50 -33.23 -31.99
C ALA A 201 19.25 -34.53 -31.18
N GLU A 202 20.32 -35.20 -30.75
CA GLU A 202 20.18 -36.41 -29.93
C GLU A 202 19.64 -36.12 -28.52
N MET A 203 20.06 -35.04 -27.87
CA MET A 203 19.51 -34.62 -26.58
C MET A 203 18.03 -34.26 -26.67
N ASN A 204 17.61 -33.55 -27.72
CA ASN A 204 16.20 -33.25 -27.96
C ASN A 204 15.37 -34.54 -28.15
N LYS A 205 15.86 -35.49 -28.96
CA LYS A 205 15.22 -36.80 -29.14
C LYS A 205 15.09 -37.57 -27.83
N LEU A 206 16.13 -37.60 -27.00
CA LEU A 206 16.10 -38.25 -25.68
C LEU A 206 15.08 -37.58 -24.75
N TRP A 207 15.03 -36.25 -24.76
CA TRP A 207 14.12 -35.47 -23.93
C TRP A 207 12.66 -35.66 -24.33
N VAL A 208 12.35 -35.70 -25.63
CA VAL A 208 11.01 -36.02 -26.15
C VAL A 208 10.65 -37.48 -25.85
N ARG A 209 11.60 -38.41 -26.00
CA ARG A 209 11.38 -39.83 -25.68
C ARG A 209 10.96 -40.05 -24.22
N MET A 210 11.44 -39.20 -23.31
CA MET A 210 11.05 -39.24 -21.89
C MET A 210 9.54 -39.09 -21.70
N GLN A 211 8.82 -38.39 -22.60
CA GLN A 211 7.36 -38.26 -22.54
C GLN A 211 6.64 -39.60 -22.63
N HIS A 212 7.20 -40.53 -23.40
CA HIS A 212 6.61 -41.84 -23.73
C HIS A 212 7.13 -42.98 -22.86
N GLN A 213 8.04 -42.72 -21.92
CA GLN A 213 8.59 -43.74 -21.04
C GLN A 213 7.65 -44.02 -19.85
N GLY A 214 7.40 -45.30 -19.54
CA GLY A 214 6.64 -45.71 -18.36
C GLY A 214 5.10 -45.60 -18.49
N PRO A 215 4.35 -45.82 -17.40
CA PRO A 215 2.89 -45.90 -17.44
C PRO A 215 2.20 -44.56 -17.76
N SER A 216 1.07 -44.57 -18.47
CA SER A 216 0.33 -43.35 -18.84
C SER A 216 -0.15 -42.52 -17.64
N ARG A 217 -0.39 -43.16 -16.48
CA ARG A 217 -0.83 -42.47 -15.24
C ARG A 217 0.21 -41.49 -14.68
N GLU A 218 1.48 -41.66 -15.04
CA GLU A 218 2.61 -40.85 -14.55
C GLU A 218 2.96 -39.72 -15.52
N ARG A 219 2.10 -39.43 -16.52
CA ARG A 219 2.34 -38.41 -17.54
C ARG A 219 2.63 -37.03 -16.95
N GLU A 220 1.81 -36.54 -16.03
CA GLU A 220 1.99 -35.22 -15.41
C GLU A 220 3.33 -35.13 -14.64
N LYS A 221 3.70 -36.21 -13.93
CA LYS A 221 5.01 -36.29 -13.26
C LYS A 221 6.15 -36.19 -14.26
N ARG A 222 6.05 -36.87 -15.42
CA ARG A 222 7.06 -36.79 -16.48
C ARG A 222 7.14 -35.42 -17.12
N GLU A 223 6.01 -34.75 -17.33
CA GLU A 223 6.00 -33.39 -17.86
C GLU A 223 6.73 -32.43 -16.91
N LYS A 224 6.51 -32.57 -15.58
CA LYS A 224 7.25 -31.83 -14.57
C LYS A 224 8.75 -32.17 -14.56
N ASP A 225 9.09 -33.44 -14.55
CA ASP A 225 10.48 -33.93 -14.59
C ASP A 225 11.21 -33.45 -15.87
N ARG A 226 10.51 -33.40 -17.01
CA ARG A 226 11.03 -32.88 -18.28
C ARG A 226 11.26 -31.37 -18.22
N MET A 227 10.36 -30.61 -17.59
CA MET A 227 10.55 -29.17 -17.38
C MET A 227 11.77 -28.87 -16.51
N GLU A 228 12.08 -29.71 -15.52
CA GLU A 228 13.31 -29.56 -14.71
C GLU A 228 14.58 -29.82 -15.55
N LEU A 229 14.53 -30.78 -16.48
CA LEU A 229 15.69 -31.18 -17.31
C LEU A 229 15.89 -30.34 -18.58
N ARG A 230 14.96 -29.45 -18.95
CA ARG A 230 15.01 -28.65 -20.19
C ARG A 230 16.30 -27.85 -20.35
N ILE A 231 16.87 -27.39 -19.23
CA ILE A 231 18.11 -26.60 -19.18
C ILE A 231 19.27 -27.40 -19.81
N LEU A 232 19.35 -28.72 -19.59
CA LEU A 232 20.42 -29.56 -20.15
C LEU A 232 20.44 -29.52 -21.69
N VAL A 233 19.27 -29.51 -22.32
CA VAL A 233 19.15 -29.41 -23.78
C VAL A 233 19.52 -28.00 -24.23
N GLY A 234 19.02 -26.97 -23.53
CA GLY A 234 19.30 -25.55 -23.83
C GLY A 234 20.78 -25.18 -23.73
N THR A 235 21.56 -25.85 -22.88
CA THR A 235 23.02 -25.64 -22.78
C THR A 235 23.73 -25.80 -24.13
N ASN A 236 23.23 -26.66 -25.04
CA ASN A 236 23.80 -26.78 -26.38
C ASN A 236 23.68 -25.48 -27.18
N LEU A 237 22.51 -24.82 -27.12
CA LEU A 237 22.30 -23.55 -27.79
C LEU A 237 23.16 -22.45 -27.19
N VAL A 238 23.29 -22.44 -25.86
CA VAL A 238 24.20 -21.52 -25.15
C VAL A 238 25.65 -21.74 -25.57
N ARG A 239 26.05 -22.99 -25.82
CA ARG A 239 27.41 -23.29 -26.30
C ARG A 239 27.62 -22.76 -27.72
N LEU A 240 26.63 -22.85 -28.60
CA LEU A 240 26.70 -22.28 -29.95
C LEU A 240 26.86 -20.76 -29.94
N SER A 241 26.15 -20.04 -29.07
CA SER A 241 26.27 -18.57 -29.00
C SER A 241 27.57 -18.07 -28.37
N GLN A 242 28.30 -18.95 -27.67
CA GLN A 242 29.61 -18.66 -27.09
C GLN A 242 30.76 -18.83 -28.09
N LEU A 243 30.50 -19.30 -29.32
CA LEU A 243 31.50 -19.39 -30.37
C LEU A 243 31.77 -17.98 -30.93
N GLU A 244 33.00 -17.50 -30.79
CA GLU A 244 33.38 -16.13 -31.17
C GLU A 244 33.35 -15.94 -32.69
N ASN A 245 33.73 -16.97 -33.44
CA ASN A 245 33.81 -16.94 -34.91
C ASN A 245 32.53 -17.42 -35.61
N LEU A 246 31.40 -17.44 -34.90
CA LEU A 246 30.10 -17.72 -35.51
C LEU A 246 29.60 -16.51 -36.31
N THR A 247 29.74 -16.56 -37.64
CA THR A 247 29.29 -15.48 -38.53
C THR A 247 27.78 -15.51 -38.77
N GLU A 248 27.21 -14.35 -39.13
CA GLU A 248 25.79 -14.21 -39.51
C GLU A 248 25.41 -15.14 -40.67
N GLU A 249 26.27 -15.27 -41.68
CA GLU A 249 26.04 -16.15 -42.83
C GLU A 249 25.94 -17.63 -42.42
N MET A 250 26.83 -18.09 -41.52
CA MET A 250 26.76 -19.45 -40.96
C MET A 250 25.49 -19.66 -40.14
N TYR A 251 25.09 -18.65 -39.37
CA TYR A 251 23.87 -18.73 -38.57
C TYR A 251 22.61 -18.90 -39.44
N VAL A 252 22.47 -18.07 -40.48
CA VAL A 252 21.32 -18.10 -41.40
C VAL A 252 21.30 -19.38 -42.24
N LYS A 253 22.45 -19.84 -42.75
CA LYS A 253 22.49 -20.98 -43.69
C LYS A 253 22.50 -22.35 -43.01
N GLU A 254 23.14 -22.48 -41.84
CA GLU A 254 23.40 -23.79 -41.24
C GLU A 254 22.80 -23.94 -39.84
N VAL A 255 23.06 -22.99 -38.93
CA VAL A 255 22.71 -23.16 -37.50
C VAL A 255 21.20 -23.08 -37.26
N LEU A 256 20.57 -21.96 -37.63
CA LEU A 256 19.16 -21.76 -37.34
C LEU A 256 18.27 -22.76 -38.10
N PRO A 257 18.46 -23.03 -39.41
CA PRO A 257 17.65 -24.03 -40.11
C PRO A 257 17.73 -25.41 -39.46
N SER A 258 18.92 -25.83 -39.02
CA SER A 258 19.12 -27.11 -38.33
C SER A 258 18.37 -27.16 -36.99
N ILE A 259 18.39 -26.07 -36.21
CA ILE A 259 17.66 -25.98 -34.95
C ILE A 259 16.15 -26.03 -35.21
N LEU A 260 15.65 -25.20 -36.14
CA LEU A 260 14.23 -25.13 -36.49
C LEU A 260 13.70 -26.45 -37.04
N GLU A 261 14.50 -27.17 -37.84
CA GLU A 261 14.14 -28.52 -38.31
C GLU A 261 13.91 -29.47 -37.12
N GLN A 262 14.80 -29.47 -36.11
CA GLN A 262 14.62 -30.29 -34.92
C GLN A 262 13.39 -29.86 -34.09
N VAL A 263 13.10 -28.57 -34.02
CA VAL A 263 11.94 -28.04 -33.28
C VAL A 263 10.63 -28.42 -33.97
N VAL A 264 10.50 -28.20 -35.27
CA VAL A 264 9.27 -28.49 -36.01
C VAL A 264 9.04 -30.01 -36.12
N SER A 265 10.10 -30.78 -36.35
CA SER A 265 9.99 -32.25 -36.50
C SER A 265 9.64 -32.98 -35.20
N CYS A 266 9.95 -32.43 -34.02
CA CYS A 266 9.76 -33.15 -32.76
C CYS A 266 8.29 -33.29 -32.32
N ARG A 267 7.39 -32.44 -32.83
CA ARG A 267 5.93 -32.45 -32.56
C ARG A 267 5.54 -32.60 -31.08
N ASP A 268 6.31 -31.98 -30.19
CA ASP A 268 6.08 -31.99 -28.75
C ASP A 268 6.02 -30.56 -28.22
N HIS A 269 4.88 -30.19 -27.61
CA HIS A 269 4.61 -28.80 -27.22
C HIS A 269 5.60 -28.25 -26.17
N ILE A 270 6.00 -29.04 -25.17
CA ILE A 270 6.98 -28.62 -24.15
C ILE A 270 8.33 -28.29 -24.79
N SER A 271 8.77 -29.13 -25.72
CA SER A 271 10.07 -28.96 -26.37
C SER A 271 10.05 -27.79 -27.34
N GLN A 272 8.97 -27.66 -28.13
CA GLN A 272 8.82 -26.57 -29.07
C GLN A 272 8.77 -25.22 -28.39
N GLU A 273 7.97 -25.08 -27.33
CA GLU A 273 7.84 -23.83 -26.57
C GLU A 273 9.19 -23.40 -26.00
N TYR A 274 9.85 -24.29 -25.24
CA TYR A 274 11.12 -23.98 -24.60
C TYR A 274 12.25 -23.69 -25.59
N LEU A 275 12.38 -24.47 -26.67
CA LEU A 275 13.49 -24.31 -27.61
C LEU A 275 13.35 -23.03 -28.42
N MET A 276 12.13 -22.64 -28.81
CA MET A 276 11.90 -21.37 -29.50
C MET A 276 12.22 -20.17 -28.60
N GLU A 277 11.80 -20.20 -27.34
CA GLU A 277 12.17 -19.18 -26.35
C GLU A 277 13.68 -19.14 -26.10
N CYS A 278 14.33 -20.31 -26.04
CA CYS A 278 15.76 -20.43 -25.83
C CYS A 278 16.55 -19.84 -27.01
N VAL A 279 16.12 -20.04 -28.26
CA VAL A 279 16.73 -19.40 -29.44
C VAL A 279 16.66 -17.87 -29.32
N ILE A 280 15.51 -17.33 -28.92
CA ILE A 280 15.36 -15.88 -28.68
C ILE A 280 16.30 -15.41 -27.58
N GLN A 281 16.38 -16.11 -26.45
CA GLN A 281 17.17 -15.68 -25.30
C GLN A 281 18.69 -15.73 -25.54
N VAL A 282 19.16 -16.70 -26.32
CA VAL A 282 20.58 -17.10 -26.37
C VAL A 282 21.36 -16.42 -27.49
N PHE A 283 20.74 -16.21 -28.65
CA PHE A 283 21.41 -15.60 -29.82
C PHE A 283 21.23 -14.08 -29.85
N GLY A 284 22.24 -13.32 -30.29
CA GLY A 284 22.20 -11.86 -30.35
C GLY A 284 21.13 -11.27 -31.28
N ASP A 285 20.78 -10.00 -31.09
CA ASP A 285 19.68 -9.33 -31.80
C ASP A 285 19.93 -9.21 -33.32
N ASP A 286 21.18 -9.01 -33.74
CA ASP A 286 21.59 -8.96 -35.16
C ASP A 286 21.18 -10.23 -35.92
N PHE A 287 21.33 -11.40 -35.28
CA PHE A 287 20.91 -12.68 -35.86
C PHE A 287 19.39 -12.77 -36.03
N HIS A 288 18.62 -12.29 -35.04
CA HIS A 288 17.15 -12.31 -35.12
C HIS A 288 16.62 -11.37 -36.20
N LEU A 289 17.26 -10.22 -36.41
CA LEU A 289 16.90 -9.30 -37.49
C LEU A 289 17.13 -9.94 -38.88
N ALA A 290 18.25 -10.64 -39.06
CA ALA A 290 18.58 -11.32 -40.31
C ALA A 290 17.63 -12.50 -40.62
N THR A 291 17.15 -13.21 -39.58
CA THR A 291 16.35 -14.45 -39.74
C THR A 291 14.88 -14.32 -39.34
N LEU A 292 14.37 -13.10 -39.16
CA LEU A 292 13.02 -12.85 -38.65
C LEU A 292 11.94 -13.60 -39.46
N GLY A 293 12.05 -13.57 -40.79
CA GLY A 293 11.08 -14.21 -41.67
C GLY A 293 11.10 -15.75 -41.61
N GLU A 294 12.23 -16.37 -41.34
CA GLU A 294 12.35 -17.83 -41.18
C GLU A 294 11.83 -18.28 -39.82
N PHE A 295 12.18 -17.55 -38.77
CA PHE A 295 11.74 -17.82 -37.40
C PHE A 295 10.21 -17.69 -37.27
N LEU A 296 9.61 -16.62 -37.82
CA LEU A 296 8.16 -16.41 -37.78
C LEU A 296 7.39 -17.44 -38.62
N ARG A 297 7.96 -17.89 -39.75
CA ARG A 297 7.38 -19.02 -40.51
C ARG A 297 7.36 -20.30 -39.66
N ALA A 298 8.46 -20.60 -38.98
CA ALA A 298 8.53 -21.75 -38.07
C ALA A 298 7.52 -21.65 -36.92
N CYS A 299 7.24 -20.45 -36.37
CA CYS A 299 6.17 -20.24 -35.39
C CYS A 299 4.78 -20.65 -35.91
N GLY A 300 4.52 -20.48 -37.21
CA GLY A 300 3.28 -20.91 -37.86
C GLY A 300 3.11 -22.42 -37.95
N ASP A 301 4.23 -23.16 -38.03
CA ASP A 301 4.28 -24.62 -38.18
C ASP A 301 4.29 -25.38 -36.83
N LEU A 302 4.30 -24.66 -35.70
CA LEU A 302 4.27 -25.27 -34.35
C LEU A 302 2.91 -25.89 -34.03
N VAL A 303 2.90 -26.90 -33.15
CA VAL A 303 1.66 -27.57 -32.76
C VAL A 303 0.71 -26.58 -32.05
N PRO A 304 -0.63 -26.75 -32.19
CA PRO A 304 -1.60 -25.80 -31.63
C PRO A 304 -1.50 -25.61 -30.11
N GLU A 305 -1.06 -26.64 -29.38
CA GLU A 305 -0.90 -26.63 -27.93
C GLU A 305 0.26 -25.75 -27.45
N VAL A 306 1.18 -25.35 -28.35
CA VAL A 306 2.29 -24.44 -28.00
C VAL A 306 1.76 -23.03 -27.79
N ASN A 307 2.20 -22.39 -26.71
CA ASN A 307 1.89 -20.99 -26.43
C ASN A 307 2.72 -20.02 -27.29
N VAL A 308 2.38 -19.93 -28.58
CA VAL A 308 3.09 -19.08 -29.55
C VAL A 308 3.06 -17.59 -29.18
N LYS A 309 2.06 -17.17 -28.39
CA LYS A 309 1.99 -15.80 -27.89
C LYS A 309 3.24 -15.42 -27.09
N ASN A 310 3.65 -16.25 -26.14
CA ASN A 310 4.81 -15.95 -25.29
C ASN A 310 6.10 -15.80 -26.12
N ILE A 311 6.27 -16.67 -27.14
CA ILE A 311 7.39 -16.62 -28.07
C ILE A 311 7.41 -15.29 -28.84
N LEU A 312 6.27 -14.88 -29.40
CA LEU A 312 6.18 -13.62 -30.15
C LEU A 312 6.37 -12.39 -29.27
N ILE A 313 5.76 -12.37 -28.08
CA ILE A 313 5.92 -11.26 -27.13
C ILE A 313 7.39 -11.14 -26.71
N ALA A 314 8.06 -12.26 -26.36
CA ALA A 314 9.47 -12.24 -25.98
C ALA A 314 10.37 -11.69 -27.10
N LEU A 315 10.09 -12.06 -28.35
CA LEU A 315 10.84 -11.53 -29.50
C LEU A 315 10.57 -10.04 -29.72
N ILE A 316 9.30 -9.62 -29.68
CA ILE A 316 8.91 -8.21 -29.87
C ILE A 316 9.49 -7.31 -28.78
N GLU A 317 9.38 -7.70 -27.50
CA GLU A 317 9.90 -6.92 -26.37
C GLU A 317 11.42 -6.80 -26.43
N ARG A 318 12.11 -7.87 -26.83
CA ARG A 318 13.56 -7.85 -26.98
C ARG A 318 14.00 -6.89 -28.08
N LEU A 319 13.37 -6.96 -29.26
CA LEU A 319 13.67 -6.04 -30.36
C LEU A 319 13.26 -4.60 -30.04
N ALA A 320 12.17 -4.38 -29.30
CA ALA A 320 11.77 -3.06 -28.82
C ALA A 320 12.81 -2.48 -27.84
N HIS A 321 13.40 -3.31 -26.97
CA HIS A 321 14.47 -2.88 -26.08
C HIS A 321 15.77 -2.57 -26.84
N PHE A 322 16.10 -3.40 -27.84
CA PHE A 322 17.23 -3.14 -28.74
C PHE A 322 17.07 -1.81 -29.49
N ALA A 323 15.86 -1.51 -29.98
CA ALA A 323 15.53 -0.26 -30.65
C ALA A 323 15.66 0.97 -29.73
N ALA A 324 15.27 0.81 -28.46
CA ALA A 324 15.31 1.88 -27.47
C ALA A 324 16.74 2.19 -26.98
N ASN A 325 17.73 1.34 -27.30
CA ASN A 325 19.11 1.53 -26.84
C ASN A 325 19.85 2.57 -27.71
N PRO A 326 20.21 3.75 -27.18
CA PRO A 326 20.82 4.83 -27.95
C PRO A 326 22.28 4.55 -28.36
N GLU A 327 22.98 3.62 -27.71
CA GLU A 327 24.38 3.28 -28.00
C GLU A 327 24.53 2.11 -29.00
N GLY A 328 23.42 1.47 -29.39
CA GLY A 328 23.41 0.36 -30.36
C GLY A 328 23.41 0.82 -31.82
N LYS A 329 23.61 -0.13 -32.74
CA LYS A 329 23.49 0.12 -34.21
C LYS A 329 22.07 0.53 -34.64
N GLY A 330 21.09 0.41 -33.74
CA GLY A 330 19.67 0.65 -34.02
C GLY A 330 19.10 -0.39 -34.98
N ILE A 331 17.81 -0.26 -35.30
CA ILE A 331 17.17 -1.11 -36.32
C ILE A 331 17.52 -0.56 -37.71
N PRO A 332 18.01 -1.39 -38.65
CA PRO A 332 18.22 -0.98 -40.03
C PRO A 332 16.91 -0.49 -40.67
N ALA A 333 16.93 0.67 -41.33
CA ALA A 333 15.73 1.28 -41.94
C ALA A 333 15.08 0.42 -43.05
N GLU A 334 15.83 -0.53 -43.61
CA GLU A 334 15.36 -1.48 -44.62
C GLU A 334 14.38 -2.52 -44.06
N ILE A 335 14.42 -2.77 -42.74
CA ILE A 335 13.59 -3.77 -42.08
C ILE A 335 12.36 -3.09 -41.45
N HIS A 336 11.22 -3.20 -42.11
CA HIS A 336 9.93 -2.70 -41.61
C HIS A 336 9.34 -3.64 -40.54
N LEU A 337 9.90 -3.61 -39.33
CA LEU A 337 9.52 -4.53 -38.25
C LEU A 337 8.02 -4.51 -37.93
N PHE A 338 7.41 -3.33 -37.86
CA PHE A 338 5.99 -3.23 -37.50
C PHE A 338 5.09 -3.94 -38.51
N ASP A 339 5.35 -3.76 -39.82
CA ASP A 339 4.57 -4.38 -40.88
C ASP A 339 4.70 -5.91 -40.85
N ILE A 340 5.92 -6.42 -40.65
CA ILE A 340 6.20 -7.85 -40.55
C ILE A 340 5.45 -8.46 -39.36
N PHE A 341 5.59 -7.89 -38.16
CA PHE A 341 4.94 -8.43 -36.96
C PHE A 341 3.41 -8.26 -37.00
N SER A 342 2.91 -7.17 -37.58
CA SER A 342 1.47 -6.92 -37.74
C SER A 342 0.83 -7.95 -38.68
N GLU A 343 1.46 -8.25 -39.81
CA GLU A 343 1.00 -9.28 -40.74
C GLU A 343 1.03 -10.67 -40.10
N GLN A 344 2.12 -11.02 -39.40
CA GLN A 344 2.25 -12.31 -38.74
C GLN A 344 1.26 -12.48 -37.58
N ALA A 345 0.99 -11.44 -36.81
CA ALA A 345 -0.03 -11.46 -35.77
C ALA A 345 -1.43 -11.71 -36.36
N LYS A 346 -1.77 -11.05 -37.48
CA LYS A 346 -3.04 -11.29 -38.21
C LYS A 346 -3.14 -12.74 -38.71
N ASN A 347 -2.06 -13.25 -39.30
CA ASN A 347 -2.00 -14.64 -39.78
C ASN A 347 -2.13 -15.65 -38.63
N LEU A 348 -1.48 -15.40 -37.48
CA LEU A 348 -1.57 -16.26 -36.30
C LEU A 348 -2.99 -16.34 -35.75
N VAL A 349 -3.65 -15.18 -35.56
CA VAL A 349 -5.03 -15.12 -35.07
C VAL A 349 -5.99 -15.81 -36.04
N LYS A 350 -5.76 -15.68 -37.35
CA LYS A 350 -6.57 -16.36 -38.38
C LYS A 350 -6.37 -17.88 -38.40
N ASN A 351 -5.13 -18.34 -38.26
CA ASN A 351 -4.78 -19.76 -38.29
C ASN A 351 -5.15 -20.49 -36.98
N ARG A 352 -5.32 -19.76 -35.88
CA ARG A 352 -5.66 -20.31 -34.55
C ARG A 352 -6.95 -19.68 -34.00
N PRO A 353 -8.14 -20.10 -34.47
CA PRO A 353 -9.41 -19.52 -34.03
C PRO A 353 -9.72 -19.76 -32.55
N ASP A 354 -9.18 -20.85 -31.97
CA ASP A 354 -9.36 -21.24 -30.57
C ASP A 354 -8.48 -20.41 -29.60
N MET A 355 -7.70 -19.44 -30.09
CA MET A 355 -6.89 -18.56 -29.23
C MET A 355 -7.79 -17.74 -28.28
N PRO A 356 -7.51 -17.77 -26.95
CA PRO A 356 -8.19 -16.95 -25.96
C PRO A 356 -8.11 -15.45 -26.29
N LEU A 357 -9.16 -14.70 -25.96
CA LEU A 357 -9.20 -13.26 -26.26
C LEU A 357 -8.16 -12.47 -25.48
N GLU A 358 -7.88 -12.87 -24.23
CA GLU A 358 -6.81 -12.27 -23.42
C GLU A 358 -5.43 -12.39 -24.10
N ASP A 359 -5.20 -13.48 -24.83
CA ASP A 359 -3.95 -13.74 -25.53
C ASP A 359 -3.82 -12.89 -26.78
N THR A 360 -4.92 -12.72 -27.52
CA THR A 360 -4.97 -11.76 -28.64
C THR A 360 -4.72 -10.34 -28.16
N VAL A 361 -5.38 -9.88 -27.09
CA VAL A 361 -5.17 -8.53 -26.53
C VAL A 361 -3.71 -8.33 -26.09
N SER A 362 -3.11 -9.32 -25.43
CA SER A 362 -1.70 -9.27 -25.00
C SER A 362 -0.74 -9.15 -26.19
N LEU A 363 -0.99 -9.87 -27.28
CA LEU A 363 -0.18 -9.78 -28.50
C LEU A 363 -0.28 -8.38 -29.14
N TYR A 364 -1.49 -7.83 -29.23
CA TYR A 364 -1.68 -6.46 -29.75
C TYR A 364 -1.11 -5.39 -28.80
N ALA A 365 -1.08 -5.63 -27.49
CA ALA A 365 -0.40 -4.75 -26.54
C ALA A 365 1.12 -4.70 -26.81
N ALA A 366 1.74 -5.85 -27.09
CA ALA A 366 3.14 -5.90 -27.49
C ALA A 366 3.39 -5.18 -28.83
N LEU A 367 2.48 -5.28 -29.81
CA LEU A 367 2.56 -4.52 -31.07
C LEU A 367 2.44 -3.00 -30.86
N VAL A 368 1.54 -2.56 -29.98
CA VAL A 368 1.41 -1.13 -29.63
C VAL A 368 2.68 -0.65 -28.92
N SER A 369 3.23 -1.44 -28.00
CA SER A 369 4.52 -1.16 -27.35
C SER A 369 5.65 -1.03 -28.36
N LEU A 370 5.75 -1.95 -29.33
CA LEU A 370 6.72 -1.89 -30.42
C LEU A 370 6.55 -0.60 -31.25
N ALA A 371 5.32 -0.27 -31.64
CA ALA A 371 5.02 0.91 -32.44
C ALA A 371 5.44 2.20 -31.72
N ILE A 372 5.09 2.33 -30.43
CA ILE A 372 5.39 3.54 -29.65
C ILE A 372 6.89 3.66 -29.37
N LYS A 373 7.58 2.55 -29.03
CA LYS A 373 9.01 2.57 -28.68
C LYS A 373 9.93 2.70 -29.88
N CYS A 374 9.64 1.98 -30.97
CA CYS A 374 10.48 2.01 -32.17
C CYS A 374 10.15 3.18 -33.09
N TYR A 375 8.89 3.63 -33.11
CA TYR A 375 8.41 4.68 -34.02
C TYR A 375 7.57 5.76 -33.31
N PRO A 376 8.12 6.50 -32.31
CA PRO A 376 7.36 7.50 -31.54
C PRO A 376 6.76 8.65 -32.38
N GLU A 377 7.33 8.92 -33.55
CA GLU A 377 6.91 9.97 -34.48
C GLU A 377 5.72 9.56 -35.38
N ARG A 378 5.38 8.27 -35.42
CA ARG A 378 4.35 7.71 -36.30
C ARG A 378 3.20 7.10 -35.49
N PRO A 379 2.24 7.90 -35.01
CA PRO A 379 1.09 7.40 -34.25
C PRO A 379 0.18 6.48 -35.09
N GLU A 380 0.25 6.55 -36.42
CA GLU A 380 -0.49 5.72 -37.37
C GLU A 380 -0.29 4.20 -37.14
N PHE A 381 0.92 3.78 -36.75
CA PHE A 381 1.22 2.38 -36.49
C PHE A 381 0.47 1.86 -35.26
N ALA A 382 0.54 2.60 -34.14
CA ALA A 382 -0.24 2.26 -32.95
C ALA A 382 -1.74 2.24 -33.25
N ASN A 383 -2.23 3.24 -34.00
CA ASN A 383 -3.64 3.35 -34.39
C ASN A 383 -4.11 2.14 -35.25
N THR A 384 -3.26 1.65 -36.14
CA THR A 384 -3.54 0.44 -36.95
C THR A 384 -3.70 -0.81 -36.09
N SER A 385 -2.89 -0.95 -35.03
CA SER A 385 -3.02 -2.03 -34.05
C SER A 385 -4.30 -1.91 -33.22
N PHE A 386 -4.65 -0.71 -32.76
CA PHE A 386 -5.93 -0.44 -32.07
C PHE A 386 -7.13 -0.77 -32.96
N GLY A 387 -7.12 -0.30 -34.21
CA GLY A 387 -8.19 -0.58 -35.17
C GLY A 387 -8.34 -2.08 -35.50
N SER A 388 -7.22 -2.80 -35.64
CA SER A 388 -7.25 -4.26 -35.85
C SER A 388 -7.84 -4.98 -34.63
N LEU A 389 -7.47 -4.57 -33.41
CA LEU A 389 -8.01 -5.15 -32.19
C LEU A 389 -9.52 -4.88 -32.04
N LYS A 390 -9.96 -3.66 -32.36
CA LYS A 390 -11.37 -3.28 -32.37
C LYS A 390 -12.19 -4.19 -33.28
N CYS A 391 -11.77 -4.39 -34.53
CA CYS A 391 -12.45 -5.30 -35.46
C CYS A 391 -12.58 -6.71 -34.88
N ILE A 392 -11.53 -7.24 -34.24
CA ILE A 392 -11.56 -8.57 -33.60
C ILE A 392 -12.54 -8.62 -32.43
N LEU A 393 -12.59 -7.57 -31.59
CA LEU A 393 -13.52 -7.49 -30.46
C LEU A 393 -14.99 -7.41 -30.92
N GLU A 394 -15.24 -6.66 -31.99
CA GLU A 394 -16.56 -6.56 -32.63
C GLU A 394 -16.99 -7.89 -33.27
N GLU A 395 -16.08 -8.57 -33.99
CA GLU A 395 -16.32 -9.90 -34.58
C GLU A 395 -16.68 -10.95 -33.51
N LYS A 396 -15.98 -10.96 -32.38
CA LYS A 396 -16.26 -11.87 -31.26
C LYS A 396 -17.46 -11.41 -30.38
N LYS A 397 -18.13 -10.31 -30.73
CA LYS A 397 -19.32 -9.75 -30.05
C LYS A 397 -19.12 -9.52 -28.54
N LYS A 398 -17.91 -9.14 -28.12
CA LYS A 398 -17.62 -8.83 -26.71
C LYS A 398 -17.80 -7.33 -26.45
N THR A 399 -18.95 -6.99 -25.90
CA THR A 399 -19.30 -5.63 -25.44
C THR A 399 -19.43 -5.60 -23.92
N ALA A 400 -19.09 -4.48 -23.28
CA ALA A 400 -19.14 -4.29 -21.82
C ALA A 400 -18.19 -5.24 -21.05
N ILE A 401 -16.90 -5.20 -21.41
CA ILE A 401 -15.86 -5.97 -20.72
C ILE A 401 -15.68 -5.41 -19.29
N GLU A 402 -15.66 -6.28 -18.28
CA GLU A 402 -15.36 -5.91 -16.89
C GLU A 402 -13.85 -5.67 -16.70
N PRO A 403 -13.42 -4.60 -16.00
CA PRO A 403 -12.00 -4.25 -15.86
C PRO A 403 -11.16 -5.31 -15.13
N PHE A 404 -11.79 -6.12 -14.28
CA PHE A 404 -11.11 -7.14 -13.49
C PHE A 404 -11.11 -8.53 -14.12
N ASP A 405 -11.80 -8.72 -15.25
CA ASP A 405 -11.76 -9.97 -16.00
C ASP A 405 -10.39 -10.17 -16.68
N ALA A 406 -10.09 -11.40 -17.11
CA ALA A 406 -8.80 -11.70 -17.76
C ALA A 406 -8.55 -10.80 -18.98
N VAL A 407 -9.54 -10.67 -19.85
CA VAL A 407 -9.51 -9.77 -21.02
C VAL A 407 -9.43 -8.30 -20.59
N GLY A 408 -10.22 -7.90 -19.58
CA GLY A 408 -10.25 -6.52 -19.10
C GLY A 408 -8.93 -6.05 -18.50
N ARG A 409 -8.22 -6.93 -17.78
CA ARG A 409 -6.88 -6.61 -17.25
C ARG A 409 -5.86 -6.37 -18.35
N GLU A 410 -5.83 -7.23 -19.37
CA GLU A 410 -4.90 -7.04 -20.50
C GLU A 410 -5.28 -5.83 -21.35
N LEU A 411 -6.57 -5.57 -21.53
CA LEU A 411 -7.05 -4.38 -22.25
C LEU A 411 -6.72 -3.09 -21.49
N MET A 412 -6.82 -3.11 -20.15
CA MET A 412 -6.44 -1.96 -19.32
C MET A 412 -4.93 -1.72 -19.37
N LYS A 413 -4.10 -2.77 -19.37
CA LYS A 413 -2.65 -2.63 -19.60
C LYS A 413 -2.38 -1.99 -20.97
N LEU A 414 -3.06 -2.46 -22.01
CA LEU A 414 -2.93 -1.93 -23.36
C LEU A 414 -3.27 -0.43 -23.42
N LEU A 415 -4.37 0.03 -22.79
CA LEU A 415 -4.74 1.45 -22.76
C LEU A 415 -3.78 2.32 -21.94
N ARG A 416 -3.09 1.75 -20.95
CA ARG A 416 -2.10 2.48 -20.14
C ARG A 416 -0.80 2.72 -20.89
N LEU A 417 -0.40 1.80 -21.79
CA LEU A 417 0.87 1.89 -22.53
C LEU A 417 1.07 3.26 -23.23
N PRO A 418 0.14 3.78 -24.05
CA PRO A 418 0.33 5.10 -24.67
C PRO A 418 0.38 6.25 -23.66
N VAL A 419 -0.38 6.15 -22.56
CA VAL A 419 -0.44 7.19 -21.52
C VAL A 419 0.90 7.29 -20.80
N ASP A 420 1.49 6.15 -20.45
CA ASP A 420 2.75 6.06 -19.71
C ASP A 420 3.97 6.40 -20.59
N GLU A 421 3.97 5.97 -21.85
CA GLU A 421 5.13 6.15 -22.74
C GLU A 421 5.16 7.58 -23.34
N TYR A 422 4.02 8.15 -23.75
CA TYR A 422 4.00 9.52 -24.29
C TYR A 422 4.13 10.60 -23.21
N ASN A 423 3.70 10.35 -21.97
CA ASN A 423 3.67 11.32 -20.86
C ASN A 423 2.93 12.65 -21.19
N ASN A 424 2.14 12.66 -22.27
CA ASN A 424 1.34 13.78 -22.72
C ASN A 424 -0.01 13.26 -23.23
N ALA A 425 -1.07 13.50 -22.44
CA ALA A 425 -2.40 13.02 -22.76
C ALA A 425 -2.97 13.60 -24.07
N LEU A 426 -2.51 14.77 -24.52
CA LEU A 426 -2.94 15.34 -25.80
C LEU A 426 -2.43 14.49 -26.98
N LYS A 427 -1.20 13.96 -26.89
CA LYS A 427 -0.65 13.05 -27.91
C LYS A 427 -1.39 11.70 -27.93
N VAL A 428 -1.86 11.23 -26.77
CA VAL A 428 -2.74 10.06 -26.70
C VAL A 428 -4.05 10.33 -27.43
N ALA A 429 -4.60 11.54 -27.33
CA ALA A 429 -5.84 11.89 -27.99
C ALA A 429 -5.74 11.99 -29.53
N GLU A 430 -4.53 12.07 -30.09
CA GLU A 430 -4.30 11.94 -31.55
C GLU A 430 -4.59 10.52 -32.07
N LEU A 431 -4.61 9.51 -31.18
CA LEU A 431 -4.93 8.13 -31.53
C LEU A 431 -6.45 7.97 -31.72
N THR A 432 -6.90 8.07 -32.97
CA THR A 432 -8.34 8.08 -33.30
C THR A 432 -9.09 6.81 -32.85
N GLU A 433 -8.45 5.65 -32.86
CA GLU A 433 -9.05 4.37 -32.45
C GLU A 433 -8.91 4.07 -30.93
N PHE A 434 -8.27 4.96 -30.15
CA PHE A 434 -8.11 4.78 -28.71
C PHE A 434 -9.46 4.86 -27.97
N VAL A 435 -10.27 5.89 -28.24
CA VAL A 435 -11.59 6.07 -27.60
C VAL A 435 -12.55 4.93 -27.96
N PRO A 436 -12.70 4.52 -29.24
CA PRO A 436 -13.52 3.36 -29.59
C PRO A 436 -13.13 2.07 -28.86
N VAL A 437 -11.83 1.80 -28.67
CA VAL A 437 -11.38 0.63 -27.91
C VAL A 437 -11.70 0.78 -26.42
N MET A 438 -11.56 1.98 -25.85
CA MET A 438 -11.98 2.27 -24.48
C MET A 438 -13.49 2.07 -24.27
N GLU A 439 -14.33 2.39 -25.27
CA GLU A 439 -15.78 2.20 -25.22
C GLU A 439 -16.22 0.73 -25.11
N THR A 440 -15.35 -0.23 -25.42
CA THR A 440 -15.63 -1.66 -25.24
C THR A 440 -15.71 -2.08 -23.76
N PHE A 441 -15.12 -1.30 -22.84
CA PHE A 441 -15.28 -1.49 -21.41
C PHE A 441 -16.70 -1.18 -20.93
N ASN A 442 -17.11 -1.80 -19.83
CA ASN A 442 -18.28 -1.35 -19.08
C ASN A 442 -18.03 0.04 -18.45
N TYR A 443 -19.08 0.65 -17.90
CA TYR A 443 -19.02 1.94 -17.20
C TYR A 443 -17.82 2.05 -16.24
N ARG A 444 -17.60 1.05 -15.38
CA ARG A 444 -16.52 1.09 -14.38
C ARG A 444 -15.14 1.08 -15.02
N GLY A 445 -14.92 0.27 -16.05
CA GLY A 445 -13.65 0.22 -16.77
C GLY A 445 -13.34 1.54 -17.48
N ARG A 446 -14.36 2.18 -18.07
CA ARG A 446 -14.21 3.51 -18.71
C ARG A 446 -13.85 4.59 -17.70
N CYS A 447 -14.52 4.61 -16.55
CA CYS A 447 -14.20 5.53 -15.45
C CYS A 447 -12.76 5.31 -14.94
N MET A 448 -12.33 4.06 -14.74
CA MET A 448 -10.97 3.74 -14.30
C MET A 448 -9.91 4.20 -15.31
N ALA A 449 -10.13 3.98 -16.60
CA ALA A 449 -9.22 4.42 -17.66
C ALA A 449 -9.15 5.95 -17.73
N SER A 450 -10.30 6.63 -17.68
CA SER A 450 -10.38 8.09 -17.70
C SER A 450 -9.72 8.74 -16.48
N SER A 451 -9.94 8.18 -15.28
CA SER A 451 -9.28 8.66 -14.06
C SER A 451 -7.76 8.48 -14.09
N TYR A 452 -7.28 7.39 -14.71
CA TYR A 452 -5.84 7.20 -14.94
C TYR A 452 -5.24 8.28 -15.85
N ILE A 453 -5.95 8.62 -16.94
CA ILE A 453 -5.55 9.70 -17.85
C ILE A 453 -5.51 11.05 -17.11
N ILE A 454 -6.54 11.36 -16.31
CA ILE A 454 -6.57 12.61 -15.52
C ILE A 454 -5.41 12.66 -14.52
N GLN A 455 -5.11 11.54 -13.86
CA GLN A 455 -3.98 11.46 -12.93
C GLN A 455 -2.65 11.73 -13.65
N ASN A 456 -2.42 11.10 -14.80
CA ASN A 456 -1.24 11.36 -15.63
C ASN A 456 -1.15 12.84 -16.05
N MET A 457 -2.26 13.45 -16.49
CA MET A 457 -2.31 14.88 -16.82
C MET A 457 -1.92 15.77 -15.63
N LEU A 458 -2.36 15.43 -14.41
CA LEU A 458 -2.05 16.17 -13.20
C LEU A 458 -0.60 15.98 -12.74
N GLU A 459 -0.03 14.79 -12.91
CA GLU A 459 1.35 14.47 -12.55
C GLU A 459 2.36 15.16 -13.47
N HIS A 460 2.09 15.19 -14.78
CA HIS A 460 2.95 15.84 -15.77
C HIS A 460 2.58 17.30 -16.08
N GLY A 461 1.46 17.80 -15.55
CA GLY A 461 1.00 19.18 -15.75
C GLY A 461 0.62 19.48 -17.21
N THR A 462 -0.13 18.60 -17.87
CA THR A 462 -0.56 18.77 -19.26
C THR A 462 -1.61 19.89 -19.37
N LEU A 463 -1.20 21.06 -19.90
CA LEU A 463 -2.07 22.24 -20.00
C LEU A 463 -2.99 22.19 -21.24
N MET A 464 -4.27 22.49 -21.04
CA MET A 464 -5.25 22.66 -22.12
C MET A 464 -5.38 24.13 -22.49
N ARG A 465 -4.69 24.54 -23.56
CA ARG A 465 -4.57 25.95 -23.98
C ARG A 465 -5.62 26.43 -24.99
N SER A 466 -6.21 25.54 -25.77
CA SER A 466 -7.16 25.87 -26.84
C SER A 466 -8.54 25.24 -26.60
N GLU A 467 -9.57 25.78 -27.26
CA GLU A 467 -10.91 25.20 -27.23
C GLU A 467 -10.93 23.77 -27.76
N GLU A 468 -10.13 23.50 -28.80
CA GLU A 468 -9.98 22.18 -29.40
C GLU A 468 -9.38 21.19 -28.40
N ASN A 469 -8.33 21.57 -27.68
CA ASN A 469 -7.70 20.71 -26.66
C ASN A 469 -8.70 20.37 -25.55
N VAL A 470 -9.49 21.34 -25.09
CA VAL A 470 -10.54 21.10 -24.08
C VAL A 470 -11.61 20.17 -24.64
N ALA A 471 -12.09 20.39 -25.86
CA ALA A 471 -13.13 19.57 -26.47
C ALA A 471 -12.68 18.12 -26.67
N VAL A 472 -11.47 17.91 -27.21
CA VAL A 472 -10.88 16.59 -27.45
C VAL A 472 -10.67 15.85 -26.13
N MET A 473 -10.08 16.48 -25.13
CA MET A 473 -9.87 15.84 -23.83
C MET A 473 -11.19 15.57 -23.10
N CYS A 474 -12.18 16.46 -23.18
CA CYS A 474 -13.51 16.20 -22.63
C CYS A 474 -14.22 15.04 -23.34
N ALA A 475 -13.96 14.80 -24.63
CA ALA A 475 -14.47 13.63 -25.34
C ALA A 475 -13.80 12.34 -24.85
N VAL A 476 -12.48 12.34 -24.68
CA VAL A 476 -11.74 11.19 -24.12
C VAL A 476 -12.20 10.89 -22.68
N LEU A 477 -12.43 11.91 -21.87
CA LEU A 477 -12.79 11.79 -20.45
C LEU A 477 -14.30 11.71 -20.20
N HIS A 478 -15.10 11.61 -21.26
CA HIS A 478 -16.56 11.78 -21.22
C HIS A 478 -17.25 10.93 -20.13
N SER A 479 -16.75 9.71 -19.89
CA SER A 479 -17.31 8.75 -18.94
C SER A 479 -17.35 9.23 -17.48
N VAL A 480 -16.39 10.05 -17.06
CA VAL A 480 -16.32 10.59 -15.68
C VAL A 480 -17.03 11.94 -15.58
N LEU A 481 -17.09 12.68 -16.71
CA LEU A 481 -17.66 14.03 -16.78
C LEU A 481 -19.19 14.05 -16.85
N VAL A 482 -19.80 13.10 -17.58
CA VAL A 482 -21.24 13.08 -17.89
C VAL A 482 -21.88 11.76 -17.48
N ASP A 483 -23.12 11.83 -16.98
CA ASP A 483 -23.94 10.65 -16.64
C ASP A 483 -24.11 9.74 -17.86
N GLN A 484 -23.74 8.47 -17.71
CA GLN A 484 -23.81 7.47 -18.79
C GLN A 484 -25.10 6.66 -18.69
N GLN A 485 -25.62 6.18 -19.83
CA GLN A 485 -26.87 5.39 -19.86
C GLN A 485 -26.73 4.02 -19.18
N ASP A 486 -25.54 3.43 -19.20
CA ASP A 486 -25.21 2.15 -18.56
C ASP A 486 -24.70 2.32 -17.10
N GLN A 487 -24.76 3.52 -16.54
CA GLN A 487 -24.34 3.79 -15.16
C GLN A 487 -25.27 3.08 -14.15
N PRO A 488 -24.74 2.27 -13.22
CA PRO A 488 -25.57 1.60 -12.22
C PRO A 488 -26.08 2.60 -11.17
N ALA A 489 -27.30 2.39 -10.68
CA ALA A 489 -28.00 3.33 -9.78
C ALA A 489 -27.26 3.58 -8.44
N ASN A 490 -26.43 2.64 -7.99
CA ASN A 490 -25.61 2.72 -6.78
C ASN A 490 -24.20 3.28 -7.03
N ALA A 491 -23.85 3.66 -8.27
CA ALA A 491 -22.51 4.16 -8.60
C ALA A 491 -22.09 5.38 -7.76
N THR A 492 -23.06 6.20 -7.36
CA THR A 492 -22.86 7.43 -6.59
C THR A 492 -22.58 7.23 -5.10
N GLU A 493 -22.83 6.02 -4.59
CA GLU A 493 -22.56 5.63 -3.19
C GLU A 493 -21.18 4.98 -3.03
N ASN A 494 -20.47 4.72 -4.13
CA ASN A 494 -19.14 4.14 -4.10
C ASN A 494 -18.11 5.21 -3.68
N GLU A 495 -17.21 4.89 -2.74
CA GLU A 495 -16.09 5.76 -2.37
C GLU A 495 -15.24 6.14 -3.59
N ASP A 496 -15.10 5.23 -4.57
CA ASP A 496 -14.37 5.49 -5.82
C ASP A 496 -14.94 6.71 -6.57
N PHE A 497 -16.25 6.90 -6.54
CA PHE A 497 -16.91 7.99 -7.26
C PHE A 497 -16.50 9.36 -6.71
N GLU A 498 -16.35 9.49 -5.39
CA GLU A 498 -15.94 10.77 -4.79
C GLU A 498 -14.49 11.11 -5.15
N ASP A 499 -13.60 10.11 -5.13
CA ASP A 499 -12.21 10.27 -5.55
C ASP A 499 -12.12 10.66 -7.04
N GLU A 500 -12.89 10.01 -7.91
CA GLU A 500 -12.99 10.33 -9.34
C GLU A 500 -13.43 11.79 -9.57
N GLN A 501 -14.47 12.24 -8.86
CA GLN A 501 -14.96 13.61 -9.01
C GLN A 501 -14.00 14.65 -8.43
N GLN A 502 -13.22 14.31 -7.39
CA GLN A 502 -12.14 15.16 -6.90
C GLN A 502 -11.01 15.30 -7.93
N LEU A 503 -10.70 14.26 -8.71
CA LEU A 503 -9.75 14.35 -9.82
C LEU A 503 -10.27 15.30 -10.92
N VAL A 504 -11.56 15.21 -11.28
CA VAL A 504 -12.17 16.16 -12.22
C VAL A 504 -12.15 17.59 -11.69
N ALA A 505 -12.39 17.79 -10.39
CA ALA A 505 -12.28 19.11 -9.77
C ALA A 505 -10.88 19.71 -9.93
N ARG A 506 -9.83 18.88 -9.82
CA ARG A 506 -8.44 19.29 -10.03
C ARG A 506 -8.09 19.53 -11.49
N LEU A 507 -8.71 18.79 -12.42
CA LEU A 507 -8.53 18.96 -13.87
C LEU A 507 -8.85 20.39 -14.34
N VAL A 508 -9.81 21.06 -13.70
CA VAL A 508 -10.18 22.46 -14.01
C VAL A 508 -8.98 23.40 -13.92
N HIS A 509 -8.04 23.17 -13.00
CA HIS A 509 -6.85 24.00 -12.85
C HIS A 509 -5.83 23.86 -13.99
N LEU A 510 -5.94 22.83 -14.82
CA LEU A 510 -5.11 22.62 -16.01
C LEU A 510 -5.64 23.36 -17.26
N ILE A 511 -6.84 23.94 -17.17
CA ILE A 511 -7.41 24.79 -18.24
C ILE A 511 -6.81 26.19 -18.08
N GLN A 512 -5.82 26.50 -18.89
CA GLN A 512 -5.10 27.77 -18.85
C GLN A 512 -4.81 28.29 -20.26
N ALA A 513 -5.30 29.48 -20.55
CA ALA A 513 -5.00 30.26 -21.75
C ALA A 513 -4.00 31.38 -21.45
N ASP A 514 -3.32 31.83 -22.51
CA ASP A 514 -2.35 32.92 -22.43
C ASP A 514 -3.05 34.28 -22.23
N THR A 515 -4.25 34.46 -22.82
CA THR A 515 -5.05 35.68 -22.70
C THR A 515 -6.26 35.52 -21.75
N PRO A 516 -6.65 36.55 -20.98
CA PRO A 516 -7.80 36.46 -20.09
C PRO A 516 -9.15 36.26 -20.80
N ASP A 517 -9.32 36.81 -22.01
CA ASP A 517 -10.54 36.62 -22.81
C ASP A 517 -10.70 35.17 -23.25
N GLU A 518 -9.64 34.55 -23.76
CA GLU A 518 -9.63 33.13 -24.11
C GLU A 518 -9.85 32.28 -22.86
N GLN A 519 -9.24 32.63 -21.72
CA GLN A 519 -9.47 31.93 -20.46
C GLN A 519 -10.95 31.92 -20.06
N PHE A 520 -11.66 33.05 -20.21
CA PHE A 520 -13.09 33.10 -19.93
C PHE A 520 -13.88 32.20 -20.88
N LEU A 521 -13.52 32.18 -22.16
CA LEU A 521 -14.17 31.34 -23.17
C LEU A 521 -13.97 29.85 -22.87
N LEU A 522 -12.75 29.43 -22.55
CA LEU A 522 -12.43 28.06 -22.14
C LEU A 522 -13.21 27.65 -20.89
N LEU A 523 -13.21 28.48 -19.84
CA LEU A 523 -13.95 28.21 -18.60
C LEU A 523 -15.46 28.13 -18.83
N ASN A 524 -16.02 28.97 -19.72
CA ASN A 524 -17.44 28.92 -20.05
C ASN A 524 -17.82 27.67 -20.85
N ASN A 525 -16.95 27.19 -21.74
CA ASN A 525 -17.15 25.92 -22.44
C ASN A 525 -17.03 24.74 -21.46
N ALA A 526 -16.03 24.73 -20.59
CA ALA A 526 -15.88 23.73 -19.53
C ALA A 526 -17.12 23.71 -18.60
N ARG A 527 -17.65 24.87 -18.25
CA ARG A 527 -18.90 24.99 -17.47
C ARG A 527 -20.10 24.34 -18.17
N LYS A 528 -20.24 24.50 -19.49
CA LYS A 528 -21.33 23.87 -20.24
C LYS A 528 -21.23 22.34 -20.22
N ILE A 529 -20.01 21.81 -20.40
CA ILE A 529 -19.75 20.37 -20.41
C ILE A 529 -19.97 19.77 -19.02
N LEU A 530 -19.33 20.35 -17.99
CA LEU A 530 -19.45 19.89 -16.61
C LEU A 530 -20.85 20.10 -16.04
N GLY A 531 -21.57 21.11 -16.53
CA GLY A 531 -22.99 21.34 -16.21
C GLY A 531 -23.93 20.27 -16.78
N ALA A 532 -23.49 19.46 -17.74
CA ALA A 532 -24.23 18.30 -18.23
C ALA A 532 -24.05 17.05 -17.34
N GLY A 533 -23.18 17.09 -16.33
CA GLY A 533 -22.83 15.97 -15.44
C GLY A 533 -23.90 15.53 -14.43
N GLY A 534 -25.12 16.05 -14.52
CA GLY A 534 -26.23 15.64 -13.66
C GLY A 534 -26.11 16.08 -12.19
N LYS A 535 -27.11 15.72 -11.38
CA LYS A 535 -27.29 16.20 -9.99
C LYS A 535 -26.11 15.89 -9.07
N VAL A 536 -25.49 14.72 -9.23
CA VAL A 536 -24.50 14.21 -8.24
C VAL A 536 -23.05 14.57 -8.57
N ARG A 537 -22.69 14.87 -9.82
CA ARG A 537 -21.32 15.28 -10.18
C ARG A 537 -21.12 16.78 -10.03
N ILE A 538 -22.14 17.57 -10.38
CA ILE A 538 -22.14 19.03 -10.32
C ILE A 538 -21.72 19.57 -8.94
N ARG A 539 -22.07 18.85 -7.85
CA ARG A 539 -21.69 19.21 -6.46
C ARG A 539 -20.18 19.37 -6.25
N TYR A 540 -19.36 18.64 -7.02
CA TYR A 540 -17.90 18.68 -6.92
C TYR A 540 -17.25 19.52 -8.01
N THR A 541 -17.81 19.50 -9.22
CA THR A 541 -17.12 20.00 -10.42
C THR A 541 -17.34 21.48 -10.70
N LEU A 542 -18.50 22.06 -10.35
CA LEU A 542 -18.80 23.47 -10.68
C LEU A 542 -18.16 24.47 -9.70
N ALA A 543 -17.94 24.10 -8.44
CA ALA A 543 -17.33 25.01 -7.46
C ALA A 543 -15.89 25.44 -7.85
N PRO A 544 -14.99 24.56 -8.31
CA PRO A 544 -13.69 24.95 -8.87
C PRO A 544 -13.77 25.99 -9.98
N ILE A 545 -14.77 25.89 -10.87
CA ILE A 545 -14.96 26.87 -11.96
C ILE A 545 -15.27 28.25 -11.39
N VAL A 546 -16.10 28.34 -10.34
CA VAL A 546 -16.40 29.62 -9.68
C VAL A 546 -15.14 30.25 -9.08
N PHE A 547 -14.30 29.45 -8.43
CA PHE A 547 -13.02 29.93 -7.90
C PHE A 547 -12.08 30.43 -9.01
N GLU A 548 -11.96 29.70 -10.12
CA GLU A 548 -11.15 30.14 -11.25
C GLU A 548 -11.74 31.38 -11.94
N LEU A 549 -13.06 31.52 -12.01
CA LEU A 549 -13.72 32.74 -12.48
C LEU A 549 -13.43 33.94 -11.58
N TYR A 550 -13.45 33.78 -10.25
CA TYR A 550 -13.11 34.88 -9.32
C TYR A 550 -11.63 35.27 -9.42
N LYS A 551 -10.71 34.31 -9.56
CA LYS A 551 -9.30 34.60 -9.84
C LYS A 551 -9.13 35.33 -11.17
N LEU A 552 -9.83 34.89 -12.21
CA LEU A 552 -9.81 35.53 -13.52
C LEU A 552 -10.32 36.97 -13.45
N ILE A 553 -11.43 37.22 -12.74
CA ILE A 553 -11.96 38.57 -12.53
C ILE A 553 -10.92 39.46 -11.87
N LEU A 554 -10.26 39.00 -10.79
CA LEU A 554 -9.21 39.78 -10.13
C LEU A 554 -8.02 40.06 -11.05
N ARG A 555 -7.62 39.12 -11.91
CA ARG A 555 -6.58 39.32 -12.93
C ARG A 555 -7.03 40.28 -14.04
N PHE A 556 -8.33 40.29 -14.37
CA PHE A 556 -8.91 41.17 -15.37
C PHE A 556 -9.01 42.63 -14.90
N VAL A 557 -8.92 42.89 -13.58
CA VAL A 557 -8.89 44.26 -13.04
C VAL A 557 -7.67 45.04 -13.55
N ASP A 558 -6.54 44.37 -13.74
CA ASP A 558 -5.30 45.01 -14.24
C ASP A 558 -5.41 45.48 -15.71
N LEU A 559 -6.44 45.05 -16.44
CA LEU A 559 -6.70 45.36 -17.85
C LEU A 559 -7.81 46.39 -18.06
N LYS A 560 -7.94 47.37 -17.15
CA LYS A 560 -9.03 48.35 -17.15
C LYS A 560 -9.16 49.19 -18.44
N ASP A 561 -8.07 49.34 -19.20
CA ASP A 561 -8.02 50.16 -20.42
C ASP A 561 -8.58 49.46 -21.68
N GLU A 562 -9.03 48.19 -21.57
CA GLU A 562 -9.64 47.48 -22.70
C GLU A 562 -11.04 47.98 -23.09
N GLU A 563 -11.35 47.93 -24.40
CA GLU A 563 -12.72 48.17 -24.88
C GLU A 563 -13.71 47.16 -24.30
N ASN A 564 -14.89 47.66 -23.88
CA ASN A 564 -15.97 46.87 -23.29
C ASN A 564 -15.58 46.12 -21.99
N TRP A 565 -14.55 46.56 -21.27
CA TRP A 565 -14.11 45.96 -20.01
C TRP A 565 -15.25 45.79 -19.00
N GLU A 566 -16.09 46.81 -18.82
CA GLU A 566 -17.23 46.76 -17.89
C GLU A 566 -18.27 45.70 -18.28
N ALA A 567 -18.60 45.61 -19.57
CA ALA A 567 -19.56 44.63 -20.08
C ALA A 567 -19.01 43.19 -19.94
N LYS A 568 -17.72 42.99 -20.19
CA LYS A 568 -17.03 41.71 -19.98
C LYS A 568 -17.02 41.31 -18.50
N MET A 569 -16.66 42.23 -17.59
CA MET A 569 -16.69 42.01 -16.14
C MET A 569 -18.09 41.62 -15.65
N ARG A 570 -19.12 42.36 -16.05
CA ARG A 570 -20.52 42.04 -15.72
C ARG A 570 -20.91 40.65 -16.22
N LYS A 571 -20.49 40.27 -17.44
CA LYS A 571 -20.74 38.94 -18.00
C LYS A 571 -20.05 37.84 -17.19
N MET A 572 -18.83 38.06 -16.69
CA MET A 572 -18.14 37.11 -15.82
C MET A 572 -18.85 36.92 -14.48
N PHE A 573 -19.27 38.00 -13.82
CA PHE A 573 -20.06 37.91 -12.59
C PHE A 573 -21.41 37.23 -12.80
N MET A 574 -22.13 37.53 -13.88
CA MET A 574 -23.38 36.85 -14.22
C MET A 574 -23.15 35.36 -14.50
N CYS A 575 -22.02 35.00 -15.14
CA CYS A 575 -21.64 33.60 -15.34
C CYS A 575 -21.39 32.89 -14.00
N ALA A 576 -20.66 33.52 -13.08
CA ALA A 576 -20.43 32.99 -11.73
C ALA A 576 -21.76 32.80 -10.97
N MET A 577 -22.64 33.82 -10.96
CA MET A 577 -23.96 33.72 -10.34
C MET A 577 -24.82 32.60 -10.95
N GLY A 578 -24.82 32.46 -12.28
CA GLY A 578 -25.55 31.38 -12.95
C GLY A 578 -25.00 29.99 -12.60
N THR A 579 -23.68 29.88 -12.41
CA THR A 579 -23.02 28.64 -11.99
C THR A 579 -23.37 28.28 -10.54
N ILE A 580 -23.37 29.26 -9.64
CA ILE A 580 -23.80 29.08 -8.25
C ILE A 580 -25.29 28.74 -8.18
N GLY A 581 -26.13 29.37 -9.02
CA GLY A 581 -27.55 29.04 -9.15
C GLY A 581 -27.79 27.59 -9.55
N ALA A 582 -26.97 27.03 -10.45
CA ALA A 582 -27.05 25.62 -10.83
C ALA A 582 -26.71 24.67 -9.67
N LEU A 583 -25.78 25.04 -8.78
CA LEU A 583 -25.48 24.26 -7.56
C LEU A 583 -26.68 24.18 -6.61
N ILE A 584 -27.50 25.24 -6.55
CA ILE A 584 -28.69 25.28 -5.70
C ILE A 584 -29.82 24.46 -6.36
N THR A 585 -30.19 24.80 -7.59
CA THR A 585 -31.36 24.21 -8.25
C THR A 585 -31.16 22.77 -8.69
N THR A 586 -29.95 22.41 -9.12
CA THR A 586 -29.68 21.09 -9.71
C THR A 586 -29.04 20.14 -8.72
N ALA A 587 -28.11 20.62 -7.88
CA ALA A 587 -27.42 19.79 -6.89
C ALA A 587 -28.02 19.87 -5.47
N GLU A 588 -29.05 20.70 -5.24
CA GLU A 588 -29.73 20.84 -3.94
C GLU A 588 -28.78 21.15 -2.78
N MET A 589 -27.72 21.93 -3.05
CA MET A 589 -26.78 22.39 -2.03
C MET A 589 -27.19 23.74 -1.46
N SER A 590 -27.07 23.91 -0.15
CA SER A 590 -27.46 25.14 0.55
C SER A 590 -26.25 25.88 1.15
N GLU A 591 -25.33 25.19 1.83
CA GLU A 591 -24.23 25.83 2.56
C GLU A 591 -23.11 26.38 1.64
N LEU A 592 -22.62 25.57 0.70
CA LEU A 592 -21.53 25.96 -0.19
C LEU A 592 -21.90 27.12 -1.14
N PRO A 593 -23.08 27.12 -1.80
CA PRO A 593 -23.50 28.24 -2.64
C PRO A 593 -23.61 29.56 -1.87
N LEU A 594 -24.08 29.53 -0.61
CA LEU A 594 -24.12 30.72 0.24
C LEU A 594 -22.72 31.30 0.43
N LYS A 595 -21.73 30.46 0.77
CA LYS A 595 -20.33 30.90 0.91
C LYS A 595 -19.77 31.46 -0.39
N LEU A 596 -20.06 30.84 -1.54
CA LEU A 596 -19.62 31.30 -2.85
C LEU A 596 -20.25 32.65 -3.26
N TYR A 597 -21.50 32.92 -2.89
CA TYR A 597 -22.13 34.22 -3.10
C TYR A 597 -21.51 35.31 -2.21
N LEU A 598 -21.21 35.01 -0.94
CA LEU A 598 -20.56 35.95 -0.04
C LEU A 598 -19.13 36.30 -0.49
N GLU A 599 -18.34 35.31 -0.90
CA GLU A 599 -17.03 35.55 -1.52
C GLU A 599 -17.16 36.35 -2.83
N GLY A 600 -18.19 36.09 -3.63
CA GLY A 600 -18.50 36.89 -4.82
C GLY A 600 -18.77 38.35 -4.50
N ALA A 601 -19.47 38.65 -3.40
CA ALA A 601 -19.69 40.01 -2.92
C ALA A 601 -18.38 40.68 -2.51
N MET A 602 -17.48 39.97 -1.81
CA MET A 602 -16.16 40.50 -1.42
C MET A 602 -15.25 40.76 -2.61
N VAL A 603 -15.29 39.89 -3.63
CA VAL A 603 -14.55 40.10 -4.89
C VAL A 603 -15.12 41.31 -5.64
N ALA A 604 -16.45 41.41 -5.76
CA ALA A 604 -17.10 42.54 -6.42
C ALA A 604 -16.81 43.88 -5.72
N ASP A 605 -16.73 43.91 -4.39
CA ASP A 605 -16.37 45.12 -3.62
C ASP A 605 -14.94 45.61 -3.96
N LYS A 606 -14.01 44.71 -4.27
CA LYS A 606 -12.62 45.06 -4.64
C LYS A 606 -12.48 45.56 -6.08
N VAL A 607 -13.47 45.32 -6.95
CA VAL A 607 -13.39 45.69 -8.36
C VAL A 607 -13.77 47.17 -8.54
N PRO A 608 -12.93 47.99 -9.21
CA PRO A 608 -13.18 49.41 -9.41
C PRO A 608 -14.15 49.67 -10.57
N MET A 609 -15.34 49.08 -10.53
CA MET A 609 -16.40 49.28 -11.52
C MET A 609 -17.49 50.24 -10.99
N PRO A 610 -18.03 51.18 -11.80
CA PRO A 610 -19.05 52.13 -11.34
C PRO A 610 -20.32 51.44 -10.79
N ASP A 611 -20.68 50.32 -11.40
CA ASP A 611 -21.85 49.50 -11.07
C ASP A 611 -21.57 48.44 -9.97
N ALA A 612 -20.40 48.48 -9.31
CA ALA A 612 -19.96 47.46 -8.35
C ALA A 612 -20.97 47.26 -7.22
N ALA A 613 -21.49 48.38 -6.71
CA ALA A 613 -22.48 48.39 -5.63
C ALA A 613 -23.73 47.57 -5.97
N SER A 614 -24.20 47.63 -7.23
CA SER A 614 -25.37 46.86 -7.68
C SER A 614 -25.07 45.36 -7.70
N VAL A 615 -23.87 44.97 -8.16
CA VAL A 615 -23.44 43.57 -8.19
C VAL A 615 -23.26 43.00 -6.78
N VAL A 616 -22.65 43.77 -5.88
CA VAL A 616 -22.50 43.43 -4.46
C VAL A 616 -23.86 43.22 -3.80
N TYR A 617 -24.80 44.15 -4.03
CA TYR A 617 -26.17 44.04 -3.51
C TYR A 617 -26.86 42.76 -4.01
N GLU A 618 -26.74 42.43 -5.30
CA GLU A 618 -27.33 41.23 -5.88
C GLU A 618 -26.74 39.93 -5.27
N PHE A 619 -25.43 39.88 -5.05
CA PHE A 619 -24.78 38.74 -4.39
C PHE A 619 -25.28 38.52 -2.95
N ILE A 620 -25.33 39.58 -2.14
CA ILE A 620 -25.80 39.49 -0.75
C ILE A 620 -27.29 39.15 -0.71
N SER A 621 -28.10 39.76 -1.59
CA SER A 621 -29.53 39.47 -1.68
C SER A 621 -29.77 37.99 -2.03
N LYS A 622 -29.02 37.42 -2.97
CA LYS A 622 -29.11 35.98 -3.30
C LYS A 622 -28.65 35.10 -2.14
N ALA A 623 -27.58 35.47 -1.43
CA ALA A 623 -27.14 34.75 -0.24
C ALA A 623 -28.21 34.77 0.88
N MET A 624 -28.91 35.90 1.05
CA MET A 624 -30.04 36.02 1.97
C MET A 624 -31.23 35.15 1.54
N SER A 625 -31.56 35.09 0.25
CA SER A 625 -32.60 34.18 -0.25
C SER A 625 -32.26 32.71 0.05
N VAL A 626 -31.02 32.28 -0.19
CA VAL A 626 -30.56 30.92 0.16
C VAL A 626 -30.68 30.64 1.66
N PHE A 627 -30.34 31.62 2.50
CA PHE A 627 -30.51 31.50 3.95
C PHE A 627 -31.98 31.33 4.37
N GLU A 628 -32.90 32.07 3.74
CA GLU A 628 -34.32 32.02 4.10
C GLU A 628 -35.02 30.75 3.60
N ASP A 629 -34.75 30.36 2.35
CA ASP A 629 -35.52 29.35 1.62
C ASP A 629 -34.90 27.94 1.71
N GLU A 630 -33.57 27.81 1.67
CA GLU A 630 -32.90 26.51 1.48
C GLU A 630 -32.28 25.92 2.77
N ILE A 631 -31.77 26.75 3.69
CA ILE A 631 -31.09 26.24 4.90
C ILE A 631 -32.13 25.83 5.94
N ALA A 632 -32.36 24.54 6.17
CA ALA A 632 -33.32 24.05 7.16
C ALA A 632 -32.74 23.89 8.58
N GLU A 633 -31.45 23.55 8.71
CA GLU A 633 -30.87 23.19 10.01
C GLU A 633 -30.59 24.41 10.90
N SER A 634 -31.01 24.33 12.18
CA SER A 634 -30.89 25.46 13.12
C SER A 634 -29.44 25.92 13.36
N ARG A 635 -28.48 24.99 13.36
CA ARG A 635 -27.07 25.30 13.61
C ARG A 635 -26.39 25.92 12.39
N GLU A 636 -26.69 25.42 11.20
CA GLU A 636 -26.25 26.00 9.93
C GLU A 636 -26.79 27.42 9.75
N ARG A 637 -28.04 27.69 10.14
CA ARG A 637 -28.61 29.06 10.13
C ARG A 637 -27.79 30.04 10.98
N ILE A 638 -27.35 29.64 12.16
CA ILE A 638 -26.54 30.52 13.03
C ILE A 638 -25.18 30.82 12.38
N ASN A 639 -24.52 29.77 11.85
CA ASN A 639 -23.23 29.92 11.17
C ASN A 639 -23.35 30.78 9.91
N ALA A 640 -24.37 30.54 9.08
CA ALA A 640 -24.65 31.34 7.89
C ALA A 640 -24.91 32.81 8.24
N MET A 641 -25.69 33.09 9.29
CA MET A 641 -25.96 34.45 9.73
C MET A 641 -24.70 35.15 10.25
N ALA A 642 -23.83 34.44 10.97
CA ALA A 642 -22.54 34.97 11.39
C ALA A 642 -21.64 35.30 10.19
N LEU A 643 -21.61 34.45 9.16
CA LEU A 643 -20.85 34.69 7.92
C LEU A 643 -21.41 35.87 7.11
N ILE A 644 -22.73 35.96 6.95
CA ILE A 644 -23.39 37.09 6.27
C ILE A 644 -23.05 38.40 7.00
N THR A 645 -23.16 38.40 8.33
CA THR A 645 -22.83 39.56 9.18
C THR A 645 -21.36 39.94 9.05
N GLY A 646 -20.45 38.95 9.08
CA GLY A 646 -19.02 39.17 8.90
C GLY A 646 -18.69 39.78 7.53
N THR A 647 -19.27 39.22 6.47
CA THR A 647 -19.10 39.74 5.10
C THR A 647 -19.58 41.18 4.99
N MET A 648 -20.77 41.48 5.54
CA MET A 648 -21.35 42.82 5.50
C MET A 648 -20.53 43.86 6.29
N LEU A 649 -19.76 43.44 7.30
CA LEU A 649 -18.83 44.32 8.02
C LEU A 649 -17.55 44.63 7.22
N GLU A 650 -17.17 43.79 6.26
CA GLU A 650 -15.97 43.98 5.44
C GLU A 650 -16.22 44.83 4.18
N ILE A 651 -17.45 44.83 3.67
CA ILE A 651 -17.84 45.56 2.45
C ILE A 651 -17.82 47.07 2.67
N ARG A 652 -17.29 47.83 1.69
CA ARG A 652 -17.11 49.29 1.81
C ARG A 652 -17.84 50.10 0.74
N ASN A 653 -18.07 49.53 -0.44
CA ASN A 653 -18.57 50.28 -1.60
C ASN A 653 -20.10 50.33 -1.72
N LEU A 654 -20.85 49.86 -0.71
CA LEU A 654 -22.31 49.92 -0.68
C LEU A 654 -22.82 51.34 -0.31
N PRO A 655 -23.74 51.94 -1.10
CA PRO A 655 -24.44 53.17 -0.74
C PRO A 655 -25.22 53.02 0.57
N SER A 656 -25.37 54.13 1.30
CA SER A 656 -26.07 54.15 2.59
C SER A 656 -27.48 53.54 2.54
N GLU A 657 -28.31 53.88 1.54
CA GLU A 657 -29.68 53.34 1.40
C GLU A 657 -29.72 51.81 1.23
N SER A 658 -28.92 51.28 0.30
CA SER A 658 -28.83 49.85 0.03
C SER A 658 -28.26 49.08 1.23
N TRP A 659 -27.25 49.66 1.89
CA TRP A 659 -26.65 49.08 3.08
C TRP A 659 -27.67 48.96 4.22
N HIS A 660 -28.42 50.03 4.50
CA HIS A 660 -29.45 50.03 5.55
C HIS A 660 -30.58 49.03 5.27
N THR A 661 -30.95 48.87 4.00
CA THR A 661 -31.97 47.92 3.58
C THR A 661 -31.52 46.48 3.88
N LEU A 662 -30.30 46.11 3.49
CA LEU A 662 -29.73 44.79 3.75
C LEU A 662 -29.51 44.55 5.25
N ALA A 663 -28.94 45.52 5.97
CA ALA A 663 -28.75 45.42 7.42
C ALA A 663 -30.09 45.26 8.16
N GLY A 664 -31.14 45.94 7.71
CA GLY A 664 -32.50 45.77 8.21
C GLY A 664 -33.04 44.35 7.98
N GLN A 665 -32.87 43.82 6.77
CA GLN A 665 -33.26 42.43 6.44
C GLN A 665 -32.53 41.41 7.32
N ILE A 666 -31.21 41.59 7.53
CA ILE A 666 -30.38 40.72 8.39
C ILE A 666 -30.91 40.73 9.84
N VAL A 667 -31.22 41.91 10.40
CA VAL A 667 -31.79 42.03 11.76
C VAL A 667 -33.16 41.34 11.86
N VAL A 668 -34.02 41.51 10.85
CA VAL A 668 -35.33 40.87 10.80
C VAL A 668 -35.16 39.35 10.76
N ALA A 669 -34.30 38.85 9.87
CA ALA A 669 -33.99 37.44 9.72
C ALA A 669 -33.45 36.83 11.02
N ALA A 670 -32.48 37.49 11.68
CA ALA A 670 -31.95 37.04 12.98
C ALA A 670 -33.02 36.97 14.08
N SER A 671 -34.00 37.87 14.07
CA SER A 671 -35.04 37.91 15.10
C SER A 671 -36.23 36.98 14.86
N ALA A 672 -36.57 36.68 13.61
CA ALA A 672 -37.84 36.02 13.26
C ALA A 672 -37.64 34.68 12.51
N LYS A 673 -36.53 34.49 11.81
CA LYS A 673 -36.29 33.31 10.96
C LYS A 673 -35.40 32.25 11.62
N ILE A 674 -34.79 32.54 12.77
CA ILE A 674 -34.09 31.53 13.60
C ILE A 674 -35.11 30.84 14.50
N PHE A 675 -35.10 29.51 14.60
CA PHE A 675 -36.15 28.76 15.29
C PHE A 675 -36.07 28.82 16.82
N LYS A 676 -34.85 28.70 17.38
CA LYS A 676 -34.63 28.67 18.84
C LYS A 676 -34.50 30.10 19.38
N LYS A 677 -35.28 30.44 20.41
CA LYS A 677 -35.24 31.77 21.05
C LYS A 677 -33.88 32.11 21.64
N ALA A 678 -33.20 31.14 22.25
CA ALA A 678 -31.84 31.36 22.77
C ALA A 678 -30.86 31.74 21.65
N ASP A 679 -30.98 31.11 20.49
CA ASP A 679 -30.10 31.37 19.35
C ASP A 679 -30.46 32.66 18.61
N GLN A 680 -31.75 33.04 18.59
CA GLN A 680 -32.18 34.37 18.15
C GLN A 680 -31.48 35.47 18.96
N VAL A 681 -31.47 35.35 20.29
CA VAL A 681 -30.81 36.32 21.18
C VAL A 681 -29.31 36.39 20.93
N ARG A 682 -28.63 35.23 20.85
CA ARG A 682 -27.20 35.15 20.54
C ARG A 682 -26.87 35.81 19.21
N THR A 683 -27.66 35.53 18.18
CA THR A 683 -27.43 36.07 16.84
C THR A 683 -27.72 37.57 16.76
N LEU A 684 -28.75 38.06 17.47
CA LEU A 684 -29.01 39.50 17.59
C LEU A 684 -27.88 40.26 18.27
N CYS A 685 -27.22 39.64 19.26
CA CYS A 685 -26.04 40.23 19.90
C CYS A 685 -24.89 40.43 18.89
N THR A 686 -24.70 39.48 17.97
CA THR A 686 -23.69 39.56 16.90
C THR A 686 -24.08 40.59 15.83
N VAL A 687 -25.33 40.55 15.35
CA VAL A 687 -25.83 41.42 14.27
C VAL A 687 -25.85 42.90 14.68
N ALA A 688 -25.99 43.20 15.98
CA ALA A 688 -25.89 44.57 16.48
C ALA A 688 -24.57 45.26 16.11
N ALA A 689 -23.49 44.50 15.90
CA ALA A 689 -22.19 45.05 15.50
C ALA A 689 -22.23 45.76 14.14
N LEU A 690 -23.17 45.41 13.24
CA LEU A 690 -23.36 46.09 11.96
C LEU A 690 -23.60 47.59 12.16
N TYR A 691 -24.45 47.95 13.13
CA TYR A 691 -24.81 49.34 13.37
C TYR A 691 -23.73 50.14 14.12
N TRP A 692 -22.74 49.46 14.69
CA TRP A 692 -21.63 50.11 15.38
C TRP A 692 -20.39 50.25 14.50
N LYS A 693 -19.95 49.16 13.89
CA LYS A 693 -18.69 49.05 13.14
C LYS A 693 -18.85 49.14 11.62
N GLY A 694 -20.06 49.02 11.09
CA GLY A 694 -20.32 49.04 9.65
C GLY A 694 -19.84 50.33 8.99
N VAL A 695 -19.37 50.21 7.75
CA VAL A 695 -18.87 51.32 6.92
C VAL A 695 -19.70 51.35 5.64
N THR A 696 -20.07 52.56 5.20
CA THR A 696 -20.80 52.78 3.95
C THR A 696 -19.96 53.63 3.00
N ALA A 697 -20.26 53.60 1.70
CA ALA A 697 -19.53 54.38 0.70
C ALA A 697 -19.56 55.90 1.00
N ASP A 698 -20.66 56.38 1.59
CA ASP A 698 -20.87 57.80 1.89
C ASP A 698 -20.17 58.26 3.18
N ASN A 699 -19.71 57.33 4.03
CA ASN A 699 -19.25 57.62 5.38
C ASN A 699 -17.84 57.07 5.63
N VAL A 700 -16.88 57.97 5.88
CA VAL A 700 -15.44 57.64 5.98
C VAL A 700 -15.09 56.87 7.27
N GLY A 701 -16.03 56.73 8.21
CA GLY A 701 -15.84 56.09 9.51
C GLY A 701 -16.95 55.09 9.86
N PRO A 702 -16.78 54.36 10.97
CA PRO A 702 -17.79 53.43 11.46
C PRO A 702 -19.08 54.18 11.81
N MET A 703 -20.22 53.59 11.48
CA MET A 703 -21.53 54.25 11.56
C MET A 703 -21.91 54.73 12.98
N ARG A 704 -21.46 54.03 14.03
CA ARG A 704 -21.68 54.38 15.45
C ARG A 704 -23.12 54.80 15.78
N ASN A 705 -24.10 54.02 15.33
CA ASN A 705 -25.51 54.29 15.61
C ASN A 705 -25.96 53.63 16.93
N GLY A 706 -25.87 54.39 18.03
CA GLY A 706 -26.22 53.91 19.37
C GLY A 706 -27.72 53.62 19.56
N ASP A 707 -28.60 54.44 18.97
CA ASP A 707 -30.06 54.25 19.06
C ASP A 707 -30.49 52.89 18.53
N LYS A 708 -29.94 52.46 17.39
CA LYS A 708 -30.24 51.16 16.80
C LYS A 708 -29.70 50.00 17.62
N ILE A 709 -28.54 50.16 18.27
CA ILE A 709 -27.99 49.14 19.17
C ILE A 709 -28.95 48.94 20.35
N VAL A 710 -29.40 50.03 20.97
CA VAL A 710 -30.35 49.98 22.08
C VAL A 710 -31.67 49.35 21.63
N GLU A 711 -32.17 49.67 20.44
CA GLU A 711 -33.38 49.04 19.87
C GLU A 711 -33.22 47.51 19.71
N ILE A 712 -32.11 47.07 19.13
CA ILE A 712 -31.81 45.64 18.92
C ILE A 712 -31.66 44.92 20.27
N MET A 713 -30.97 45.53 21.24
CA MET A 713 -30.76 44.95 22.57
C MET A 713 -32.05 44.87 23.39
N LYS A 714 -32.93 45.88 23.31
CA LYS A 714 -34.27 45.81 23.90
C LYS A 714 -35.09 44.68 23.29
N LYS A 715 -34.99 44.47 21.97
CA LYS A 715 -35.64 43.34 21.28
C LYS A 715 -35.07 42.00 21.73
N ALA A 716 -33.74 41.88 21.88
CA ALA A 716 -33.08 40.68 22.39
C ALA A 716 -33.51 40.36 23.84
N ALA A 717 -33.55 41.37 24.72
CA ALA A 717 -34.02 41.22 26.10
C ALA A 717 -35.48 40.74 26.16
N LYS A 718 -36.35 41.28 25.30
CA LYS A 718 -37.76 40.84 25.19
C LYS A 718 -37.86 39.36 24.78
N ILE A 719 -37.04 38.90 23.85
CA ILE A 719 -37.02 37.50 23.42
C ILE A 719 -36.46 36.60 24.52
N ALA A 720 -35.41 37.03 25.24
CA ALA A 720 -34.84 36.31 26.37
C ALA A 720 -35.85 36.08 27.50
N THR A 721 -36.73 37.05 27.79
CA THR A 721 -37.84 36.88 28.75
C THR A 721 -38.83 35.79 28.33
N GLN A 722 -38.97 35.51 27.03
CA GLN A 722 -39.88 34.49 26.52
C GLN A 722 -39.26 33.08 26.47
N CYS A 723 -38.02 32.91 26.93
CA CYS A 723 -37.40 31.60 27.14
C CYS A 723 -37.96 30.96 28.40
N LEU A 724 -38.46 29.72 28.29
CA LEU A 724 -39.10 28.99 29.39
C LEU A 724 -38.11 28.40 30.38
N GLU A 725 -36.88 28.10 29.94
CA GLU A 725 -35.87 27.44 30.74
C GLU A 725 -35.05 28.47 31.55
N PRO A 726 -35.12 28.46 32.89
CA PRO A 726 -34.50 29.49 33.75
C PRO A 726 -32.98 29.58 33.61
N ILE A 727 -32.28 28.44 33.50
CA ILE A 727 -30.81 28.38 33.34
C ILE A 727 -30.38 29.07 32.04
N VAL A 728 -31.03 28.72 30.92
CA VAL A 728 -30.76 29.33 29.62
C VAL A 728 -31.12 30.81 29.62
N GLN A 729 -32.25 31.18 30.21
CA GLN A 729 -32.66 32.58 30.35
C GLN A 729 -31.61 33.39 31.12
N GLN A 730 -31.08 32.86 32.23
CA GLN A 730 -30.01 33.49 33.00
C GLN A 730 -28.75 33.68 32.17
N GLN A 731 -28.34 32.64 31.43
CA GLN A 731 -27.17 32.72 30.53
C GLN A 731 -27.33 33.82 29.47
N LEU A 732 -28.52 33.94 28.87
CA LEU A 732 -28.81 34.93 27.84
C LEU A 732 -28.78 36.36 28.38
N PHE A 733 -29.31 36.60 29.59
CA PHE A 733 -29.23 37.94 30.20
C PHE A 733 -27.80 38.34 30.51
N ILE A 734 -26.97 37.43 31.02
CA ILE A 734 -25.53 37.69 31.23
C ILE A 734 -24.84 38.04 29.90
N GLN A 735 -25.19 37.35 28.81
CA GLN A 735 -24.64 37.62 27.48
C GLN A 735 -25.08 38.99 26.93
N ILE A 736 -26.35 39.38 27.09
CA ILE A 736 -26.85 40.70 26.70
C ILE A 736 -26.12 41.79 27.49
N ILE A 737 -25.95 41.62 28.81
CA ILE A 737 -25.21 42.54 29.67
C ILE A 737 -23.77 42.70 29.18
N ASN A 738 -23.06 41.59 28.92
CA ASN A 738 -21.69 41.64 28.41
C ASN A 738 -21.60 42.33 27.04
N THR A 739 -22.60 42.14 26.17
CA THR A 739 -22.65 42.79 24.86
C THR A 739 -22.91 44.30 24.98
N LEU A 740 -23.82 44.71 25.86
CA LEU A 740 -24.03 46.13 26.16
C LEU A 740 -22.82 46.76 26.85
N LEU A 741 -22.14 46.02 27.73
CA LEU A 741 -20.92 46.46 28.39
C LEU A 741 -19.80 46.73 27.37
N TYR A 742 -19.68 45.89 26.34
CA TYR A 742 -18.74 46.14 25.23
C TYR A 742 -19.00 47.50 24.55
N TYR A 743 -20.25 47.82 24.23
CA TYR A 743 -20.59 49.12 23.63
C TYR A 743 -20.47 50.28 24.62
N TYR A 744 -20.71 50.03 25.91
CA TYR A 744 -20.51 51.00 26.98
C TYR A 744 -19.02 51.38 27.11
N GLU A 745 -18.12 50.41 27.05
CA GLU A 745 -16.66 50.63 27.06
C GLU A 745 -16.15 51.36 25.81
N ASP A 746 -16.77 51.12 24.66
CA ASP A 746 -16.45 51.81 23.40
C ASP A 746 -17.11 53.20 23.26
N ASN A 747 -17.59 53.77 24.39
CA ASN A 747 -18.19 55.10 24.53
C ASN A 747 -19.53 55.32 23.79
N CYS A 748 -20.39 54.31 23.71
CA CYS A 748 -21.79 54.51 23.31
C CYS A 748 -22.55 55.33 24.37
N LEU A 749 -23.05 56.51 24.00
CA LEU A 749 -23.70 57.44 24.93
C LEU A 749 -25.13 57.02 25.25
N GLU A 750 -25.77 56.34 24.30
CA GLU A 750 -27.15 55.87 24.34
C GLU A 750 -27.30 54.64 25.26
N VAL A 751 -26.20 53.92 25.53
CA VAL A 751 -26.17 52.86 26.55
C VAL A 751 -25.98 53.50 27.92
N THR A 752 -27.09 53.74 28.61
CA THR A 752 -27.12 54.37 29.93
C THR A 752 -26.82 53.37 31.05
N GLU A 753 -26.30 53.89 32.17
CA GLU A 753 -26.09 53.08 33.38
C GLU A 753 -27.41 52.51 33.92
N GLU A 754 -28.51 53.27 33.81
CA GLU A 754 -29.86 52.83 34.19
C GLU A 754 -30.27 51.54 33.48
N MET A 755 -29.94 51.40 32.19
CA MET A 755 -30.30 50.21 31.40
C MET A 755 -29.50 48.97 31.82
N LEU A 756 -28.22 49.15 32.18
CA LEU A 756 -27.40 48.08 32.74
C LEU A 756 -27.91 47.67 34.13
N GLU A 757 -28.28 48.64 34.96
CA GLU A 757 -28.81 48.38 36.30
C GLU A 757 -30.17 47.67 36.27
N GLU A 758 -31.05 48.03 35.34
CA GLU A 758 -32.32 47.33 35.11
C GLU A 758 -32.09 45.85 34.75
N LEU A 759 -31.17 45.57 33.81
CA LEU A 759 -30.85 44.20 33.41
C LEU A 759 -30.16 43.41 34.53
N ILE A 760 -29.28 44.05 35.30
CA ILE A 760 -28.64 43.44 36.48
C ILE A 760 -29.68 43.06 37.53
N SER A 761 -30.65 43.95 37.81
CA SER A 761 -31.74 43.65 38.76
C SER A 761 -32.52 42.43 38.31
N ARG A 762 -32.96 42.40 37.04
CA ARG A 762 -33.68 41.25 36.48
C ARG A 762 -32.85 39.95 36.51
N THR A 763 -31.54 40.03 36.28
CA THR A 763 -30.63 38.87 36.33
C THR A 763 -30.45 38.36 37.76
N LYS A 764 -30.49 39.24 38.77
CA LYS A 764 -30.49 38.85 40.18
C LYS A 764 -31.79 38.18 40.59
N ASP A 765 -32.93 38.73 40.16
CA ASP A 765 -34.25 38.19 40.47
C ASP A 765 -34.44 36.78 39.87
N ASN A 766 -33.94 36.56 38.64
CA ASN A 766 -33.95 35.24 38.00
C ASN A 766 -32.99 34.24 38.65
N ALA A 767 -31.85 34.69 39.20
CA ALA A 767 -30.91 33.82 39.89
C ALA A 767 -31.53 33.11 41.11
N VAL A 768 -32.48 33.76 41.78
CA VAL A 768 -33.18 33.22 42.96
C VAL A 768 -34.11 32.06 42.60
N GLN A 769 -34.52 31.95 41.33
CA GLN A 769 -35.44 30.91 40.84
C GLN A 769 -34.71 29.67 40.30
N LEU A 770 -33.38 29.62 40.37
CA LEU A 770 -32.57 28.51 39.86
C LEU A 770 -32.47 27.37 40.88
N ASP A 771 -32.70 26.15 40.43
CA ASP A 771 -32.43 24.95 41.23
C ASP A 771 -30.92 24.74 41.42
N VAL A 772 -30.54 24.26 42.60
CA VAL A 772 -29.14 24.00 42.96
C VAL A 772 -28.54 22.95 42.03
N SER A 773 -27.65 23.38 41.14
CA SER A 773 -26.98 22.55 40.14
C SER A 773 -25.57 23.08 39.86
N ALA A 774 -24.67 22.22 39.39
CA ALA A 774 -23.31 22.63 39.04
C ALA A 774 -23.28 23.71 37.92
N GLU A 775 -24.28 23.73 37.04
CA GLU A 775 -24.45 24.72 35.98
C GLU A 775 -24.90 26.09 36.55
N ALA A 776 -25.81 26.08 37.53
CA ALA A 776 -26.22 27.30 38.24
C ALA A 776 -25.04 27.92 39.00
N ASP A 777 -24.23 27.12 39.70
CA ASP A 777 -23.01 27.59 40.39
C ASP A 777 -21.99 28.22 39.43
N ALA A 778 -21.85 27.65 38.23
CA ALA A 778 -20.96 28.18 37.20
C ALA A 778 -21.49 29.51 36.64
N LEU A 779 -22.81 29.63 36.41
CA LEU A 779 -23.45 30.86 35.96
C LEU A 779 -23.37 31.97 37.02
N GLU A 780 -23.52 31.64 38.29
CA GLU A 780 -23.40 32.61 39.39
C GLU A 780 -21.96 33.16 39.47
N LYS A 781 -20.95 32.30 39.33
CA LYS A 781 -19.54 32.74 39.22
C LYS A 781 -19.33 33.62 37.99
N HIS A 782 -19.89 33.25 36.83
CA HIS A 782 -19.79 34.05 35.61
C HIS A 782 -20.46 35.42 35.76
N PHE A 783 -21.61 35.48 36.40
CA PHE A 783 -22.29 36.73 36.71
C PHE A 783 -21.49 37.58 37.71
N ALA A 784 -20.90 36.98 38.74
CA ALA A 784 -20.03 37.68 39.69
C ALA A 784 -18.79 38.31 39.00
N MET A 785 -18.16 37.58 38.07
CA MET A 785 -17.08 38.11 37.23
C MET A 785 -17.57 39.26 36.34
N THR A 786 -18.76 39.12 35.75
CA THR A 786 -19.39 40.18 34.93
C THR A 786 -19.65 41.44 35.76
N LEU A 787 -20.17 41.32 36.98
CA LEU A 787 -20.37 42.46 37.90
C LEU A 787 -19.06 43.13 38.29
N GLN A 788 -17.98 42.36 38.48
CA GLN A 788 -16.65 42.91 38.72
C GLN A 788 -16.15 43.67 37.49
N HIS A 789 -16.37 43.14 36.29
CA HIS A 789 -16.02 43.81 35.04
C HIS A 789 -16.76 45.15 34.87
N ILE A 790 -18.07 45.19 35.18
CA ILE A 790 -18.86 46.42 35.14
C ILE A 790 -18.31 47.49 36.08
N LYS A 791 -17.88 47.12 37.30
CA LYS A 791 -17.25 48.07 38.23
C LYS A 791 -15.99 48.69 37.64
N LEU A 792 -15.12 47.87 37.04
CA LEU A 792 -13.90 48.34 36.38
C LEU A 792 -14.20 49.21 35.14
N ALA A 793 -15.25 48.89 34.39
CA ALA A 793 -15.69 49.69 33.24
C ALA A 793 -16.27 51.05 33.67
N LYS A 794 -17.01 51.11 34.79
CA LYS A 794 -17.49 52.37 35.38
C LYS A 794 -16.33 53.26 35.83
N GLU A 795 -15.28 52.69 36.43
CA GLU A 795 -14.08 53.44 36.85
C GLU A 795 -13.29 54.01 35.66
N LYS A 796 -13.33 53.36 34.50
CA LYS A 796 -12.63 53.78 33.28
C LYS A 796 -13.34 54.87 32.47
N ARG A 797 -14.61 55.18 32.72
CA ARG A 797 -15.37 56.19 31.96
C ARG A 797 -15.23 57.55 32.68
N PRO A 798 -14.36 58.47 32.23
CA PRO A 798 -14.28 59.79 32.84
C PRO A 798 -15.54 60.58 32.51
N GLY A 799 -16.03 61.33 33.49
CA GLY A 799 -17.17 62.24 33.32
C GLY A 799 -16.96 63.23 32.18
N ILE A 800 -18.06 63.49 31.48
CA ILE A 800 -18.31 64.49 30.43
C ILE A 800 -17.31 65.66 30.46
N PHE A 801 -16.49 65.78 29.42
CA PHE A 801 -15.98 67.07 28.94
C PHE A 801 -16.19 67.16 27.44
N ILE A 802 -17.09 68.06 27.04
CA ILE A 802 -17.21 68.58 25.69
C ILE A 802 -16.02 69.52 25.50
N GLU A 803 -15.12 69.20 24.58
CA GLU A 803 -14.41 70.26 23.86
C GLU A 803 -14.20 69.83 22.41
N SER A 804 -14.72 70.68 21.53
CA SER A 804 -14.53 70.63 20.10
C SER A 804 -13.08 71.05 19.80
N HIS A 805 -12.32 70.25 19.07
CA HIS A 805 -11.41 70.76 18.03
C HIS A 805 -10.89 69.63 17.13
N THR A 806 -10.97 69.94 15.84
CA THR A 806 -10.42 69.26 14.68
C THR A 806 -8.87 69.22 14.70
N ILE A 807 -8.34 68.08 14.23
CA ILE A 807 -7.07 67.86 13.51
C ILE A 807 -5.79 68.51 14.09
N ALA A 808 -4.91 67.71 14.71
CA ALA A 808 -3.48 67.63 14.32
C ALA A 808 -2.72 66.55 15.12
N ALA A 809 -2.08 65.65 14.37
CA ALA A 809 -0.89 64.84 14.67
C ALA A 809 -0.45 64.62 16.14
N ASN A 810 -0.47 63.35 16.55
CA ASN A 810 0.70 62.76 17.20
C ASN A 810 0.89 61.28 16.79
N LYS A 811 1.91 61.06 15.96
CA LYS A 811 2.55 59.77 15.72
C LYS A 811 3.37 59.45 16.98
N GLU A 812 2.85 58.65 17.91
CA GLU A 812 3.71 57.83 18.79
C GLU A 812 2.97 56.80 19.65
N GLU A 813 1.63 56.76 19.65
CA GLU A 813 0.88 55.82 20.48
C GLU A 813 0.30 54.60 19.72
N LYS A 814 0.91 54.21 18.59
CA LYS A 814 0.43 53.09 17.74
C LYS A 814 1.04 51.73 18.06
N SER A 815 1.92 51.60 19.07
CA SER A 815 2.60 50.34 19.38
C SER A 815 2.03 49.57 20.59
N SER A 816 1.42 50.24 21.58
CA SER A 816 0.94 49.57 22.81
C SER A 816 -0.54 49.16 22.73
N THR A 817 -1.35 49.93 22.00
CA THR A 817 -2.79 49.66 21.81
C THR A 817 -3.01 48.53 20.81
N LYS A 818 -2.12 48.35 19.82
CA LYS A 818 -2.16 47.23 18.86
C LYS A 818 -1.89 45.88 19.54
N ARG A 819 -0.98 45.85 20.53
CA ARG A 819 -0.69 44.65 21.35
C ARG A 819 -1.84 44.27 22.30
N ARG A 820 -2.57 45.23 22.86
CA ARG A 820 -3.72 44.95 23.75
C ARG A 820 -4.96 44.48 22.99
N ILE A 821 -5.12 44.92 21.75
CA ILE A 821 -6.24 44.52 20.88
C ILE A 821 -5.98 43.13 20.26
N GLU A 822 -4.73 42.80 19.91
CA GLU A 822 -4.35 41.45 19.46
C GLU A 822 -4.51 40.39 20.58
N LEU A 823 -4.17 40.72 21.84
CA LEU A 823 -4.39 39.81 23.00
C LEU A 823 -5.87 39.65 23.41
N GLY A 824 -6.72 40.66 23.17
CA GLY A 824 -8.17 40.60 23.44
C GLY A 824 -8.96 39.87 22.35
N LEU A 825 -8.52 39.97 21.09
CA LEU A 825 -9.09 39.23 19.96
C LEU A 825 -8.76 37.74 20.03
N ASP A 826 -7.57 37.34 20.50
CA ASP A 826 -7.25 35.93 20.75
C ASP A 826 -8.09 35.31 21.87
N SER A 827 -8.54 36.10 22.85
CA SER A 827 -9.42 35.62 23.93
C SER A 827 -10.85 35.33 23.45
N LEU A 828 -11.36 36.15 22.53
CA LEU A 828 -12.66 35.92 21.87
C LEU A 828 -12.57 34.88 20.76
N ARG A 829 -11.42 34.76 20.08
CA ARG A 829 -11.14 33.71 19.09
C ARG A 829 -11.00 32.35 19.76
N VAL A 830 -10.42 32.26 20.96
CA VAL A 830 -10.38 31.02 21.77
C VAL A 830 -11.75 30.65 22.33
N ILE A 831 -12.61 31.62 22.67
CA ILE A 831 -14.00 31.33 23.13
C ILE A 831 -14.90 30.95 21.94
N LEU A 832 -14.76 31.60 20.77
CA LEU A 832 -15.45 31.22 19.54
C LEU A 832 -14.89 29.94 18.93
N GLU A 833 -13.58 29.66 18.99
CA GLU A 833 -13.00 28.38 18.58
C GLU A 833 -13.39 27.26 19.54
N SER A 834 -13.55 27.52 20.85
CA SER A 834 -14.10 26.53 21.79
C SER A 834 -15.59 26.23 21.56
N ALA A 835 -16.37 27.20 21.09
CA ALA A 835 -17.77 27.01 20.71
C ALA A 835 -17.96 26.44 19.27
N VAL A 836 -16.99 26.67 18.37
CA VAL A 836 -16.99 26.14 16.99
C VAL A 836 -16.39 24.72 16.92
N LEU A 837 -15.46 24.36 17.81
CA LEU A 837 -14.94 22.99 17.94
C LEU A 837 -15.94 22.00 18.56
N GLU A 838 -16.98 22.48 19.26
CA GLU A 838 -18.14 21.66 19.65
C GLU A 838 -19.27 21.70 18.60
N ALA A 839 -19.13 22.56 17.58
CA ALA A 839 -20.15 22.81 16.57
C ALA A 839 -19.72 22.48 15.11
N SER A 840 -18.78 21.56 14.91
CA SER A 840 -18.50 20.91 13.61
C SER A 840 -18.68 19.37 13.61
N GLY A 841 -19.34 18.80 14.61
CA GLY A 841 -19.82 17.42 14.56
C GLY A 841 -21.32 17.35 14.30
N THR A 842 -21.74 17.21 13.05
CA THR A 842 -23.01 16.58 12.62
C THR A 842 -22.73 15.95 11.23
N GLY A 843 -23.11 14.72 10.92
CA GLY A 843 -23.99 13.82 11.63
C GLY A 843 -23.61 12.34 11.52
N ARG A 844 -23.91 11.61 12.60
CA ARG A 844 -24.86 10.50 12.55
C ARG A 844 -25.59 10.46 13.89
N THR A 845 -26.89 10.65 13.81
CA THR A 845 -27.86 10.58 14.91
C THR A 845 -27.90 9.17 15.52
N ALA A 846 -27.75 9.08 16.83
CA ALA A 846 -28.39 8.03 17.64
C ALA A 846 -28.58 8.58 19.06
N SER A 847 -29.84 8.85 19.41
CA SER A 847 -30.30 9.38 20.68
C SER A 847 -30.14 8.37 21.81
N TRP A 848 -29.38 8.67 22.87
CA TRP A 848 -29.57 8.06 24.20
C TRP A 848 -29.18 9.05 25.30
N SER A 849 -30.14 9.32 26.18
CA SER A 849 -30.05 10.16 27.38
C SER A 849 -29.30 9.45 28.52
N ASN A 850 -28.61 10.26 29.33
CA ASN A 850 -27.79 9.92 30.51
C ASN A 850 -28.41 8.93 31.52
N PRO A 851 -27.55 8.31 32.34
CA PRO A 851 -27.72 8.47 33.78
C PRO A 851 -26.40 8.78 34.51
N LEU A 852 -26.47 9.58 35.59
CA LEU A 852 -25.84 9.34 36.91
C LEU A 852 -25.82 10.62 37.76
N SER A 853 -26.40 10.60 38.96
CA SER A 853 -25.58 10.64 40.21
C SER A 853 -26.37 10.82 41.53
N PHE A 854 -26.07 9.91 42.47
CA PHE A 854 -25.88 10.05 43.94
C PHE A 854 -26.92 10.80 44.81
N GLY A 855 -27.63 10.14 45.75
CA GLY A 855 -27.22 9.91 47.17
C GLY A 855 -27.83 11.00 48.10
N ARG A 856 -28.31 10.83 49.35
CA ARG A 856 -28.16 9.81 50.42
C ARG A 856 -29.06 10.22 51.63
N PHE A 857 -29.39 9.27 52.53
CA PHE A 857 -30.04 9.36 53.87
C PHE A 857 -31.58 9.60 53.89
N MET A 858 -32.43 8.88 54.65
CA MET A 858 -32.34 8.47 56.07
C MET A 858 -33.34 7.32 56.40
N THR A 859 -32.90 6.36 57.23
CA THR A 859 -33.58 5.45 58.20
C THR A 859 -34.86 4.63 57.88
N PRO A 860 -34.96 3.38 58.39
CA PRO A 860 -36.10 2.49 58.18
C PRO A 860 -37.15 2.63 59.28
N SER A 861 -38.43 2.65 58.91
CA SER A 861 -39.53 2.28 59.79
C SER A 861 -40.50 1.39 59.02
N ASP A 862 -40.71 0.24 59.64
CA ASP A 862 -41.68 -0.83 59.44
C ASP A 862 -42.91 -0.59 58.55
N ASP A 863 -43.27 -1.72 57.94
CA ASP A 863 -44.62 -2.19 57.67
C ASP A 863 -45.26 -2.03 56.27
N VAL A 864 -45.82 -3.18 55.88
CA VAL A 864 -46.93 -3.45 54.96
C VAL A 864 -46.62 -3.70 53.47
N ASN A 865 -46.36 -4.99 53.20
CA ASN A 865 -46.98 -5.80 52.14
C ASN A 865 -47.99 -5.10 51.21
N ALA A 866 -47.70 -5.03 49.91
CA ALA A 866 -48.59 -5.54 48.84
C ALA A 866 -48.02 -5.27 47.43
N SER A 867 -47.80 -6.38 46.71
CA SER A 867 -47.94 -6.56 45.25
C SER A 867 -47.34 -5.53 44.29
N TRP A 868 -46.12 -5.81 43.80
CA TRP A 868 -45.64 -5.35 42.48
C TRP A 868 -44.84 -6.46 41.79
N ASP A 869 -45.53 -7.54 41.42
CA ASP A 869 -45.09 -8.48 40.39
C ASP A 869 -45.28 -7.83 39.01
N ALA A 870 -44.29 -7.05 38.57
CA ALA A 870 -44.01 -6.79 37.16
C ALA A 870 -42.69 -6.03 37.07
N TRP A 871 -41.77 -6.48 36.22
CA TRP A 871 -40.46 -5.88 35.91
C TRP A 871 -39.26 -6.28 36.78
N SER A 872 -39.16 -7.55 37.18
CA SER A 872 -37.85 -8.14 37.50
C SER A 872 -37.17 -8.68 36.24
N LEU A 873 -35.88 -8.38 36.07
CA LEU A 873 -34.96 -8.91 35.04
C LEU A 873 -34.75 -10.44 35.11
N ALA A 874 -35.58 -11.15 35.89
CA ALA A 874 -35.61 -12.60 36.01
C ALA A 874 -36.33 -13.30 34.84
N THR A 875 -36.89 -12.54 33.87
CA THR A 875 -37.62 -13.07 32.72
C THR A 875 -36.75 -13.30 31.47
N LEU A 876 -35.46 -12.93 31.46
CA LEU A 876 -34.58 -13.20 30.31
C LEU A 876 -33.90 -14.58 30.34
N PHE A 877 -33.94 -15.31 31.46
CA PHE A 877 -33.48 -16.71 31.55
C PHE A 877 -34.29 -17.51 32.57
N PRO A 878 -35.34 -18.24 32.16
CA PRO A 878 -35.98 -19.22 33.03
C PRO A 878 -35.11 -20.49 33.05
N LEU A 879 -34.06 -20.53 33.88
CA LEU A 879 -33.27 -21.75 34.14
C LEU A 879 -33.70 -22.43 35.45
N ARG A 880 -35.01 -22.61 35.64
CA ARG A 880 -35.50 -23.45 36.72
C ARG A 880 -36.86 -24.07 36.41
N ALA A 881 -36.86 -25.07 35.53
CA ALA A 881 -37.69 -26.28 35.60
C ALA A 881 -37.58 -27.06 34.28
N TYR A 882 -36.76 -28.11 34.22
CA TYR A 882 -37.12 -29.36 33.56
C TYR A 882 -36.26 -30.51 34.13
N PRO A 883 -36.87 -31.60 34.62
CA PRO A 883 -36.16 -32.86 34.83
C PRO A 883 -35.87 -33.48 33.45
N LEU A 884 -34.69 -34.10 33.30
CA LEU A 884 -34.14 -34.71 32.06
C LEU A 884 -33.53 -33.73 31.04
N LEU A 885 -32.55 -32.93 31.47
CA LEU A 885 -31.53 -32.48 30.51
C LEU A 885 -30.74 -33.70 30.03
N PRO A 886 -30.55 -33.87 28.71
CA PRO A 886 -29.88 -35.05 28.17
C PRO A 886 -28.41 -35.13 28.64
N PRO A 887 -27.79 -36.33 28.72
CA PRO A 887 -26.45 -36.53 29.30
C PRO A 887 -25.33 -35.64 28.71
N TRP A 888 -25.50 -35.19 27.46
CA TRP A 888 -24.56 -34.31 26.79
C TRP A 888 -24.53 -32.88 27.36
N TRP A 889 -25.54 -32.44 28.12
CA TRP A 889 -25.55 -31.11 28.75
C TRP A 889 -24.57 -31.02 29.93
N THR A 890 -24.51 -32.06 30.76
CA THR A 890 -23.52 -32.17 31.83
C THR A 890 -22.11 -32.27 31.27
N LEU A 891 -21.93 -33.00 30.15
CA LEU A 891 -20.65 -33.03 29.42
C LEU A 891 -20.25 -31.64 28.92
N LEU A 892 -21.18 -30.87 28.34
CA LEU A 892 -20.94 -29.51 27.88
C LEU A 892 -20.55 -28.56 29.04
N ALA A 893 -21.22 -28.69 30.19
CA ALA A 893 -20.89 -27.91 31.38
C ALA A 893 -19.49 -28.23 31.93
N ILE A 894 -19.09 -29.50 31.92
CA ILE A 894 -17.73 -29.93 32.30
C ILE A 894 -16.70 -29.31 31.34
N VAL A 895 -16.94 -29.40 30.03
CA VAL A 895 -16.07 -28.80 29.01
C VAL A 895 -15.96 -27.28 29.21
N GLY A 896 -17.08 -26.60 29.49
CA GLY A 896 -17.11 -25.16 29.76
C GLY A 896 -16.29 -24.77 31.00
N MET A 897 -16.41 -25.51 32.12
CA MET A 897 -15.59 -25.26 33.31
C MET A 897 -14.11 -25.53 33.09
N VAL A 898 -13.77 -26.61 32.37
CA VAL A 898 -12.38 -26.91 32.00
C VAL A 898 -11.81 -25.78 31.15
N PHE A 899 -12.56 -25.30 30.16
CA PHE A 899 -12.16 -24.19 29.31
C PHE A 899 -11.85 -22.92 30.11
N VAL A 900 -12.75 -22.48 31.00
CA VAL A 900 -12.52 -21.29 31.86
C VAL A 900 -11.32 -21.49 32.79
N THR A 901 -11.14 -22.70 33.34
CA THR A 901 -9.99 -23.03 34.18
C THR A 901 -8.68 -22.94 33.39
N CYS A 902 -8.65 -23.44 32.15
CA CYS A 902 -7.50 -23.31 31.26
C CYS A 902 -7.15 -21.84 30.97
N LEU A 903 -8.14 -20.95 30.83
CA LEU A 903 -7.88 -19.51 30.65
C LEU A 903 -7.17 -18.89 31.87
N TYR A 904 -7.53 -19.30 33.09
CA TYR A 904 -6.82 -18.86 34.30
C TYR A 904 -5.40 -19.45 34.41
N ILE A 905 -5.19 -20.69 33.94
CA ILE A 905 -3.84 -21.28 33.84
C ILE A 905 -2.98 -20.45 32.87
N VAL A 906 -3.53 -20.04 31.72
CA VAL A 906 -2.84 -19.15 30.77
C VAL A 906 -2.46 -17.81 31.41
N HIS A 907 -3.32 -17.22 32.25
CA HIS A 907 -2.95 -16.02 33.02
C HIS A 907 -1.80 -16.26 33.97
N ALA A 908 -1.84 -17.37 34.72
CA ALA A 908 -0.80 -17.72 35.69
C ALA A 908 0.55 -17.93 34.99
N ILE A 909 0.55 -18.62 33.83
CA ILE A 909 1.74 -18.80 32.99
C ILE A 909 2.25 -17.45 32.50
N ALA A 910 1.39 -16.62 31.90
CA ALA A 910 1.79 -15.32 31.37
C ALA A 910 2.38 -14.41 32.46
N TYR A 911 1.75 -14.34 33.63
CA TYR A 911 2.25 -13.55 34.76
C TYR A 911 3.59 -14.08 35.27
N SER A 912 3.70 -15.38 35.52
CA SER A 912 4.94 -16.00 36.02
C SER A 912 6.09 -15.84 35.02
N TYR A 913 5.80 -16.05 33.72
CA TYR A 913 6.77 -15.91 32.65
C TYR A 913 7.21 -14.45 32.45
N SER A 914 6.28 -13.48 32.57
CA SER A 914 6.63 -12.05 32.52
C SER A 914 7.66 -11.67 33.59
N ARG A 915 7.49 -12.19 34.82
CA ARG A 915 8.41 -11.94 35.95
C ARG A 915 9.74 -12.66 35.78
N TYR A 916 9.73 -13.82 35.12
CA TYR A 916 10.94 -14.58 34.84
C TYR A 916 11.77 -13.99 33.70
N ARG A 917 11.13 -13.55 32.61
CA ARG A 917 11.78 -13.21 31.34
C ARG A 917 12.00 -11.71 31.10
N LEU A 918 11.05 -10.85 31.48
CA LEU A 918 11.15 -9.41 31.16
C LEU A 918 12.07 -8.66 32.15
N HIS A 919 12.65 -7.55 31.68
CA HIS A 919 13.47 -6.60 32.47
C HIS A 919 14.71 -7.14 33.19
N ARG A 920 15.30 -8.24 32.69
CA ARG A 920 16.66 -8.65 33.03
C ARG A 920 17.71 -7.63 32.59
N ILE A 921 18.86 -7.69 33.26
CA ILE A 921 20.04 -6.90 32.90
C ILE A 921 20.66 -7.52 31.65
N VAL A 922 21.04 -6.67 30.71
CA VAL A 922 21.63 -7.08 29.43
C VAL A 922 23.15 -7.07 29.57
N ASP A 923 23.77 -8.24 29.39
CA ASP A 923 25.22 -8.36 29.32
C ASP A 923 25.73 -7.87 27.97
N PHE A 924 26.78 -7.04 27.96
CA PHE A 924 27.34 -6.49 26.74
C PHE A 924 28.46 -7.37 26.21
N ASP A 925 28.27 -7.95 25.04
CA ASP A 925 29.28 -8.72 24.31
C ASP A 925 29.92 -7.87 23.18
N ALA A 926 31.23 -7.65 23.26
CA ALA A 926 31.97 -6.89 22.26
C ALA A 926 32.17 -7.67 20.94
N ASP A 927 32.13 -9.01 21.01
CA ASP A 927 32.35 -9.91 19.88
C ASP A 927 31.04 -10.36 19.21
N ALA A 928 29.92 -9.75 19.60
CA ALA A 928 28.60 -10.04 19.04
C ALA A 928 28.57 -9.89 17.50
N PRO A 929 27.85 -10.79 16.78
CA PRO A 929 27.72 -10.72 15.34
C PRO A 929 27.05 -9.42 14.91
N GLY A 930 27.45 -8.89 13.75
CA GLY A 930 26.85 -7.67 13.23
C GLY A 930 25.38 -7.84 12.85
N VAL A 931 24.62 -6.74 12.84
CA VAL A 931 23.18 -6.74 12.52
C VAL A 931 22.85 -5.71 11.43
N SER A 932 22.10 -6.13 10.41
CA SER A 932 21.55 -5.24 9.38
C SER A 932 20.09 -4.91 9.71
N ILE A 933 19.75 -3.63 9.87
CA ILE A 933 18.43 -3.21 10.32
C ILE A 933 17.67 -2.55 9.18
N LEU A 934 16.56 -3.15 8.78
CA LEU A 934 15.67 -2.65 7.73
C LEU A 934 14.57 -1.81 8.36
N LYS A 935 14.46 -0.57 7.88
CA LYS A 935 13.46 0.42 8.30
C LYS A 935 12.60 0.83 7.12
N PRO A 936 11.46 0.15 6.88
CA PRO A 936 10.50 0.60 5.88
C PRO A 936 9.82 1.90 6.32
N LEU A 937 9.91 2.95 5.51
CA LEU A 937 9.32 4.27 5.76
C LEU A 937 8.24 4.58 4.73
N LEU A 938 7.23 5.34 5.17
CA LEU A 938 6.24 5.97 4.30
C LEU A 938 5.57 7.12 5.07
N GLY A 939 5.70 8.34 4.55
CA GLY A 939 5.18 9.56 5.16
C GLY A 939 5.87 9.95 6.47
N VAL A 940 5.37 11.02 7.09
CA VAL A 940 5.92 11.58 8.33
C VAL A 940 4.89 11.61 9.44
N ASP A 941 5.31 11.25 10.64
CA ASP A 941 4.57 11.47 11.89
C ASP A 941 5.38 12.42 12.82
N ARG A 942 4.72 13.05 13.81
CA ARG A 942 5.35 14.01 14.73
C ARG A 942 6.52 13.42 15.53
N ASN A 943 6.46 12.13 15.85
CA ASN A 943 7.45 11.43 16.67
C ASN A 943 8.50 10.67 15.85
N LEU A 944 8.37 10.64 14.52
CA LEU A 944 9.20 9.85 13.62
C LEU A 944 10.68 10.17 13.81
N LYS A 945 11.02 11.47 13.90
CA LYS A 945 12.39 11.91 14.17
C LYS A 945 12.94 11.33 15.48
N SER A 946 12.16 11.35 16.56
CA SER A 946 12.57 10.78 17.84
C SER A 946 12.69 9.25 17.78
N ASN A 947 11.82 8.58 17.04
CA ASN A 947 11.85 7.13 16.88
C ASN A 947 13.08 6.71 16.09
N LEU A 948 13.34 7.33 14.94
CA LEU A 948 14.52 7.05 14.13
C LEU A 948 15.83 7.40 14.87
N GLN A 949 15.87 8.54 15.57
CA GLN A 949 17.03 8.94 16.36
C GLN A 949 17.39 7.90 17.44
N SER A 950 16.42 7.15 17.97
CA SER A 950 16.70 6.11 18.96
C SER A 950 17.57 4.97 18.41
N PHE A 951 17.49 4.68 17.09
CA PHE A 951 18.32 3.67 16.43
C PHE A 951 19.77 4.15 16.22
N PHE A 952 19.99 5.45 16.01
CA PHE A 952 21.34 6.02 15.92
C PHE A 952 22.07 6.07 17.26
N ASN A 953 21.34 6.03 18.38
CA ASN A 953 21.90 6.06 19.74
C ASN A 953 22.06 4.67 20.37
N MET A 954 21.92 3.59 19.59
CA MET A 954 22.06 2.23 20.11
C MET A 954 23.49 1.94 20.53
N LYS A 955 23.64 1.25 21.67
CA LYS A 955 24.91 0.76 22.17
C LYS A 955 25.11 -0.67 21.68
N PHE A 956 25.66 -0.83 20.49
CA PHE A 956 25.96 -2.12 19.88
C PHE A 956 27.23 -2.02 19.02
N PRO A 957 28.13 -3.03 19.01
CA PRO A 957 29.46 -2.90 18.41
C PRO A 957 29.45 -2.77 16.88
N LYS A 958 28.62 -3.54 16.16
CA LYS A 958 28.59 -3.55 14.69
C LYS A 958 27.16 -3.63 14.16
N TYR A 959 26.61 -2.54 13.64
CA TYR A 959 25.30 -2.55 13.00
C TYR A 959 25.23 -1.53 11.86
N GLU A 960 24.28 -1.76 10.95
CA GLU A 960 23.94 -0.80 9.90
C GLU A 960 22.43 -0.53 9.85
N LEU A 961 22.07 0.67 9.40
CA LEU A 961 20.69 1.14 9.24
C LEU A 961 20.36 1.29 7.75
N LEU A 962 19.40 0.49 7.27
CA LEU A 962 18.96 0.51 5.88
C LEU A 962 17.53 1.05 5.83
N PHE A 963 17.38 2.28 5.38
CA PHE A 963 16.08 2.95 5.26
C PHE A 963 15.48 2.67 3.89
N CYS A 964 14.26 2.13 3.86
CA CYS A 964 13.60 1.72 2.64
C CYS A 964 12.44 2.67 2.34
N VAL A 965 12.51 3.39 1.23
CA VAL A 965 11.52 4.39 0.84
C VAL A 965 11.09 4.16 -0.61
N LYS A 966 9.80 4.17 -0.90
CA LYS A 966 9.31 3.99 -2.27
C LYS A 966 9.63 5.21 -3.13
N ASP A 967 9.25 6.40 -2.67
CA ASP A 967 9.41 7.67 -3.38
C ASP A 967 10.59 8.48 -2.83
N ARG A 968 11.41 9.05 -3.73
CA ARG A 968 12.52 9.95 -3.38
C ARG A 968 12.04 11.25 -2.73
N HIS A 969 10.81 11.66 -3.00
CA HIS A 969 10.20 12.89 -2.47
C HIS A 969 9.42 12.67 -1.17
N ASP A 970 9.42 11.45 -0.62
CA ASP A 970 8.75 11.20 0.65
C ASP A 970 9.34 12.11 1.75
N PRO A 971 8.49 12.82 2.53
CA PRO A 971 8.97 13.74 3.56
C PRO A 971 9.85 13.07 4.63
N ALA A 972 9.78 11.74 4.80
CA ALA A 972 10.65 10.98 5.69
C ALA A 972 12.13 11.06 5.28
N VAL A 973 12.43 11.20 3.99
CA VAL A 973 13.81 11.25 3.45
C VAL A 973 14.57 12.44 4.02
N SER A 974 13.92 13.61 4.17
CA SER A 974 14.52 14.80 4.75
C SER A 974 14.94 14.58 6.21
N ILE A 975 14.10 13.91 6.99
CA ILE A 975 14.39 13.58 8.40
C ILE A 975 15.56 12.59 8.49
N VAL A 976 15.58 11.57 7.63
CA VAL A 976 16.66 10.57 7.60
C VAL A 976 17.99 11.22 7.25
N LYS A 977 18.06 12.06 6.21
CA LYS A 977 19.28 12.78 5.84
C LYS A 977 19.82 13.65 6.98
N GLN A 978 18.95 14.43 7.65
CA GLN A 978 19.34 15.20 8.83
C GLN A 978 19.92 14.36 9.97
N LEU A 979 19.42 13.13 10.16
CA LEU A 979 19.94 12.22 11.18
C LEU A 979 21.26 11.58 10.74
N MET A 980 21.42 11.21 9.47
CA MET A 980 22.69 10.71 8.93
C MET A 980 23.80 11.76 9.05
N ASP A 981 23.51 13.02 8.72
CA ASP A 981 24.48 14.12 8.86
C ASP A 981 24.87 14.37 10.33
N ARG A 982 23.93 14.16 11.27
CA ARG A 982 24.17 14.34 12.71
C ARG A 982 24.97 13.20 13.33
N TYR A 983 24.87 11.99 12.77
CA TYR A 983 25.48 10.76 13.30
C TYR A 983 26.32 10.04 12.22
N PRO A 984 27.41 10.66 11.73
CA PRO A 984 28.21 10.11 10.64
C PRO A 984 28.99 8.83 11.01
N ALA A 985 29.11 8.54 12.31
CA ALA A 985 29.78 7.33 12.81
C ALA A 985 28.93 6.05 12.66
N VAL A 986 27.62 6.17 12.37
CA VAL A 986 26.72 5.03 12.18
C VAL A 986 26.57 4.75 10.69
N ASP A 987 26.82 3.51 10.27
CA ASP A 987 26.66 3.08 8.87
C ASP A 987 25.17 3.09 8.48
N ALA A 988 24.75 4.07 7.69
CA ALA A 988 23.36 4.29 7.32
C ALA A 988 23.22 4.52 5.80
N ARG A 989 22.24 3.87 5.18
CA ARG A 989 21.97 3.96 3.73
C ARG A 989 20.48 4.08 3.44
N ILE A 990 20.13 4.79 2.36
CA ILE A 990 18.75 4.97 1.89
C ILE A 990 18.59 4.22 0.57
N PHE A 991 17.54 3.41 0.47
CA PHE A 991 17.15 2.69 -0.73
C PHE A 991 15.82 3.23 -1.26
N TYR A 992 15.75 3.40 -2.58
CA TYR A 992 14.61 3.98 -3.30
C TYR A 992 13.95 2.96 -4.24
N GLY A 993 12.67 3.18 -4.58
CA GLY A 993 11.97 2.48 -5.67
C GLY A 993 11.28 1.16 -5.30
N GLY A 994 11.79 0.42 -4.31
CA GLY A 994 11.31 -0.93 -4.00
C GLY A 994 11.47 -1.91 -5.17
N GLU A 995 11.16 -3.20 -4.98
CA GLU A 995 11.08 -4.20 -6.04
C GLU A 995 9.70 -4.85 -6.03
N ASN A 996 9.10 -5.10 -7.19
CA ASN A 996 7.77 -5.71 -7.26
C ASN A 996 7.86 -7.25 -7.18
N VAL A 997 7.96 -7.77 -5.96
CA VAL A 997 8.11 -9.22 -5.70
C VAL A 997 6.80 -9.90 -5.27
N GLY A 998 5.78 -9.12 -4.91
CA GLY A 998 4.46 -9.63 -4.57
C GLY A 998 3.45 -8.51 -4.32
N LEU A 999 2.27 -8.86 -3.83
CA LEU A 999 1.20 -7.89 -3.56
C LEU A 999 1.43 -7.05 -2.28
N ASN A 1000 2.33 -7.46 -1.38
CA ASN A 1000 2.62 -6.77 -0.13
C ASN A 1000 3.58 -5.58 -0.37
N PRO A 1001 3.09 -4.33 -0.26
CA PRO A 1001 3.91 -3.15 -0.54
C PRO A 1001 5.06 -2.96 0.47
N LYS A 1002 4.96 -3.52 1.68
CA LYS A 1002 6.01 -3.45 2.70
C LYS A 1002 7.21 -4.31 2.28
N ILE A 1003 6.96 -5.55 1.85
CA ILE A 1003 8.00 -6.47 1.36
C ILE A 1003 8.67 -5.86 0.12
N ASN A 1004 7.88 -5.40 -0.84
CA ASN A 1004 8.38 -4.75 -2.04
C ASN A 1004 9.33 -3.59 -1.72
N ASN A 1005 8.96 -2.72 -0.77
CA ASN A 1005 9.81 -1.62 -0.35
C ASN A 1005 11.12 -2.09 0.30
N MET A 1006 11.10 -3.20 1.04
CA MET A 1006 12.26 -3.70 1.79
C MET A 1006 13.28 -4.49 0.95
N MET A 1007 12.89 -5.00 -0.22
CA MET A 1007 13.73 -5.88 -1.05
C MET A 1007 15.11 -5.30 -1.44
N PRO A 1008 15.23 -4.05 -1.92
CA PRO A 1008 16.54 -3.48 -2.25
C PRO A 1008 17.49 -3.46 -1.05
N ALA A 1009 16.97 -3.11 0.13
CA ALA A 1009 17.74 -3.10 1.37
C ALA A 1009 18.11 -4.51 1.84
N TYR A 1010 17.20 -5.48 1.68
CA TYR A 1010 17.43 -6.88 2.01
C TYR A 1010 18.60 -7.48 1.20
N ARG A 1011 18.63 -7.26 -0.12
CA ARG A 1011 19.70 -7.74 -0.99
C ARG A 1011 21.06 -7.13 -0.65
N ASN A 1012 21.07 -5.87 -0.20
CA ASN A 1012 22.27 -5.10 0.13
C ASN A 1012 22.69 -5.16 1.61
N ALA A 1013 22.02 -5.97 2.43
CA ALA A 1013 22.41 -6.19 3.82
C ALA A 1013 23.81 -6.82 3.90
N LYS A 1014 24.64 -6.38 4.83
CA LYS A 1014 26.04 -6.82 4.98
C LYS A 1014 26.19 -7.96 5.99
N TYR A 1015 25.33 -8.00 7.00
CA TYR A 1015 25.51 -8.86 8.17
C TYR A 1015 24.60 -10.11 8.16
N PRO A 1016 24.98 -11.18 8.90
CA PRO A 1016 24.23 -12.44 8.95
C PRO A 1016 22.95 -12.38 9.79
N LEU A 1017 22.82 -11.39 10.68
CA LEU A 1017 21.58 -11.12 11.40
C LEU A 1017 20.83 -9.96 10.74
N LEU A 1018 19.53 -10.15 10.55
CA LEU A 1018 18.63 -9.19 9.93
C LEU A 1018 17.57 -8.78 10.94
N MET A 1019 17.37 -7.47 11.12
CA MET A 1019 16.29 -6.96 11.94
C MET A 1019 15.31 -6.17 11.07
N ILE A 1020 14.03 -6.46 11.19
CA ILE A 1020 12.96 -5.66 10.57
C ILE A 1020 12.24 -4.94 11.71
N SER A 1021 12.14 -3.60 11.61
CA SER A 1021 11.44 -2.82 12.63
C SER A 1021 10.63 -1.66 12.03
N ASP A 1022 9.39 -1.50 12.49
CA ASP A 1022 8.45 -0.50 12.00
C ASP A 1022 8.84 0.94 12.42
N SER A 1023 8.46 1.94 11.62
CA SER A 1023 8.80 3.35 11.86
C SER A 1023 8.26 3.94 13.18
N GLY A 1024 7.16 3.39 13.70
CA GLY A 1024 6.52 3.81 14.95
C GLY A 1024 7.17 3.27 16.23
N ILE A 1025 8.25 2.49 16.12
CA ILE A 1025 8.93 1.89 17.27
C ILE A 1025 10.07 2.77 17.76
N MET A 1026 10.09 3.02 19.06
CA MET A 1026 11.22 3.60 19.76
C MET A 1026 12.07 2.48 20.37
N MET A 1027 13.36 2.46 20.03
CA MET A 1027 14.30 1.45 20.50
C MET A 1027 15.00 1.93 21.77
N ARG A 1028 15.20 1.03 22.74
CA ARG A 1028 16.09 1.31 23.88
C ARG A 1028 17.54 1.10 23.45
N ALA A 1029 18.47 1.82 24.09
CA ALA A 1029 19.89 1.78 23.70
C ALA A 1029 20.52 0.37 23.83
N ASP A 1030 20.02 -0.44 24.77
CA ASP A 1030 20.47 -1.80 25.11
C ASP A 1030 19.66 -2.92 24.41
N ALA A 1031 18.56 -2.60 23.74
CA ALA A 1031 17.60 -3.59 23.23
C ALA A 1031 18.17 -4.47 22.11
N LEU A 1032 19.04 -3.94 21.24
CA LEU A 1032 19.62 -4.75 20.17
C LEU A 1032 20.54 -5.86 20.73
N MET A 1033 21.34 -5.53 21.75
CA MET A 1033 22.18 -6.52 22.44
C MET A 1033 21.32 -7.59 23.13
N ASP A 1034 20.23 -7.19 23.79
CA ASP A 1034 19.27 -8.13 24.40
C ASP A 1034 18.67 -9.11 23.38
N MET A 1035 18.30 -8.62 22.20
CA MET A 1035 17.76 -9.46 21.13
C MET A 1035 18.82 -10.44 20.59
N VAL A 1036 20.07 -10.00 20.45
CA VAL A 1036 21.17 -10.87 20.01
C VAL A 1036 21.52 -11.91 21.08
N ASN A 1037 21.57 -11.54 22.36
CA ASN A 1037 21.78 -12.48 23.46
C ASN A 1037 20.65 -13.51 23.59
N SER A 1038 19.44 -13.15 23.17
CA SER A 1038 18.29 -14.05 23.12
C SER A 1038 18.31 -15.01 21.91
N MET A 1039 19.24 -14.83 20.97
CA MET A 1039 19.40 -15.65 19.77
C MET A 1039 20.35 -16.82 20.02
N THR A 1040 19.88 -17.86 20.71
CA THR A 1040 20.62 -19.12 20.92
C THR A 1040 20.76 -19.93 19.63
N ASP A 1041 21.56 -21.00 19.64
CA ASP A 1041 21.89 -21.80 18.46
C ASP A 1041 20.68 -22.50 17.81
N ASP A 1042 19.60 -22.69 18.57
CA ASP A 1042 18.33 -23.31 18.17
C ASP A 1042 17.23 -22.27 17.86
N VAL A 1043 17.49 -20.99 18.08
CA VAL A 1043 16.55 -19.89 17.84
C VAL A 1043 16.91 -19.19 16.52
N ALA A 1044 15.92 -19.06 15.64
CA ALA A 1044 16.07 -18.32 14.37
C ALA A 1044 15.32 -16.99 14.34
N LEU A 1045 14.37 -16.79 15.26
CA LEU A 1045 13.52 -15.61 15.34
C LEU A 1045 13.44 -15.11 16.78
N VAL A 1046 13.87 -13.87 17.00
CA VAL A 1046 13.71 -13.16 18.27
C VAL A 1046 12.78 -11.97 18.05
N THR A 1047 11.72 -11.90 18.83
CA THR A 1047 10.70 -10.85 18.73
C THR A 1047 10.63 -10.04 20.01
N GLN A 1048 10.29 -8.75 19.89
CA GLN A 1048 9.99 -7.95 21.06
C GLN A 1048 8.49 -7.93 21.30
N MET A 1049 8.07 -8.18 22.55
CA MET A 1049 6.65 -8.13 22.90
C MET A 1049 6.08 -6.73 22.65
N PRO A 1050 4.98 -6.59 21.88
CA PRO A 1050 4.37 -5.30 21.62
C PRO A 1050 3.91 -4.59 22.88
N TYR A 1051 4.33 -3.34 23.06
CA TYR A 1051 3.86 -2.47 24.13
C TYR A 1051 3.82 -1.01 23.70
N CYS A 1052 3.43 -0.11 24.58
CA CYS A 1052 3.32 1.32 24.28
C CYS A 1052 4.32 2.12 25.11
N LYS A 1053 4.87 3.19 24.53
CA LYS A 1053 5.51 4.25 25.29
C LYS A 1053 4.44 5.05 26.04
N ASP A 1054 4.79 5.52 27.24
CA ASP A 1054 3.92 6.35 28.07
C ASP A 1054 3.47 7.60 27.31
N ARG A 1055 2.15 7.76 27.18
CA ARG A 1055 1.48 8.85 26.47
C ARG A 1055 0.26 9.31 27.28
N GLU A 1056 -0.01 10.61 27.23
CA GLU A 1056 -1.11 11.22 27.97
C GLU A 1056 -2.48 10.95 27.31
N GLY A 1057 -3.55 11.08 28.12
CA GLY A 1057 -4.93 10.95 27.66
C GLY A 1057 -5.52 9.54 27.71
N PHE A 1058 -6.86 9.45 27.56
CA PHE A 1058 -7.59 8.19 27.63
C PHE A 1058 -7.23 7.22 26.50
N ALA A 1059 -6.98 7.74 25.29
CA ALA A 1059 -6.58 6.91 24.15
C ALA A 1059 -5.22 6.23 24.38
N GLY A 1060 -4.24 6.95 24.95
CA GLY A 1060 -2.95 6.36 25.33
C GLY A 1060 -3.10 5.27 26.40
N CYS A 1061 -3.94 5.51 27.41
CA CYS A 1061 -4.29 4.50 28.42
C CYS A 1061 -4.93 3.25 27.79
N LEU A 1062 -5.90 3.42 26.88
CA LEU A 1062 -6.59 2.32 26.21
C LEU A 1062 -5.63 1.44 25.39
N GLU A 1063 -4.72 2.05 24.62
CA GLU A 1063 -3.70 1.32 23.86
C GLU A 1063 -2.80 0.50 24.80
N GLN A 1064 -2.30 1.13 25.88
CA GLN A 1064 -1.44 0.48 26.86
C GLN A 1064 -2.15 -0.68 27.58
N VAL A 1065 -3.44 -0.53 27.91
CA VAL A 1065 -4.24 -1.61 28.48
C VAL A 1065 -4.37 -2.77 27.49
N TYR A 1066 -4.71 -2.53 26.23
CA TYR A 1066 -4.83 -3.62 25.24
C TYR A 1066 -3.54 -4.43 25.08
N PHE A 1067 -2.39 -3.75 24.92
CA PHE A 1067 -1.11 -4.41 24.75
C PHE A 1067 -0.60 -5.06 26.05
N GLY A 1068 -0.88 -4.45 27.21
CA GLY A 1068 -0.47 -4.94 28.52
C GLY A 1068 -1.35 -6.03 29.13
N THR A 1069 -2.57 -6.24 28.60
CA THR A 1069 -3.51 -7.26 29.11
C THR A 1069 -3.73 -8.36 28.09
N GLY A 1070 -4.80 -8.31 27.30
CA GLY A 1070 -5.24 -9.41 26.43
C GLY A 1070 -4.19 -9.83 25.40
N HIS A 1071 -3.51 -8.86 24.77
CA HIS A 1071 -2.48 -9.16 23.78
C HIS A 1071 -1.21 -9.71 24.45
N GLY A 1072 -0.68 -9.02 25.47
CA GLY A 1072 0.51 -9.45 26.21
C GLY A 1072 0.35 -10.81 26.87
N ARG A 1073 -0.85 -11.14 27.38
CA ARG A 1073 -1.18 -12.44 27.99
C ARG A 1073 -0.94 -13.59 27.02
N ILE A 1074 -1.53 -13.52 25.82
CA ILE A 1074 -1.40 -14.57 24.81
C ILE A 1074 0.04 -14.60 24.25
N TYR A 1075 0.67 -13.45 24.10
CA TYR A 1075 2.05 -13.37 23.59
C TYR A 1075 3.07 -14.05 24.51
N LEU A 1076 2.99 -13.78 25.81
CA LEU A 1076 3.86 -14.35 26.84
C LEU A 1076 3.58 -15.85 27.04
N ALA A 1077 2.31 -16.24 27.12
CA ALA A 1077 1.95 -17.64 27.20
C ALA A 1077 2.37 -18.41 25.93
N GLY A 1078 2.25 -17.78 24.76
CA GLY A 1078 2.70 -18.29 23.48
C GLY A 1078 4.17 -18.64 23.44
N ASN A 1079 5.01 -17.71 23.88
CA ASN A 1079 6.44 -17.99 23.94
C ASN A 1079 6.79 -19.05 24.99
N CYS A 1080 6.16 -19.03 26.17
CA CYS A 1080 6.39 -20.04 27.20
C CYS A 1080 5.98 -21.46 26.74
N LEU A 1081 4.89 -21.57 25.98
CA LEU A 1081 4.36 -22.84 25.46
C LEU A 1081 4.88 -23.19 24.06
N GLN A 1082 5.80 -22.39 23.51
CA GLN A 1082 6.43 -22.60 22.20
C GLN A 1082 5.44 -22.69 21.03
N PHE A 1083 4.34 -21.92 21.07
CA PHE A 1083 3.50 -21.70 19.88
C PHE A 1083 3.82 -20.36 19.21
N VAL A 1084 3.80 -20.36 17.87
CA VAL A 1084 4.19 -19.19 17.07
C VAL A 1084 3.18 -18.05 17.27
N CYS A 1085 3.68 -16.94 17.81
CA CYS A 1085 2.94 -15.69 17.99
C CYS A 1085 3.80 -14.48 17.60
N SER A 1086 4.54 -14.58 16.49
CA SER A 1086 5.35 -13.46 16.02
C SER A 1086 4.49 -12.29 15.57
N THR A 1087 4.95 -11.07 15.88
CA THR A 1087 4.34 -9.82 15.43
C THR A 1087 5.44 -8.90 14.88
N GLY A 1088 5.16 -8.19 13.80
CA GLY A 1088 6.14 -7.63 12.85
C GLY A 1088 6.61 -6.23 13.17
N MET A 1089 6.42 -5.80 14.42
CA MET A 1089 6.86 -4.48 14.87
C MET A 1089 8.37 -4.39 15.02
N SER A 1090 8.98 -5.46 15.54
CA SER A 1090 10.42 -5.53 15.83
C SER A 1090 10.84 -6.99 15.95
N SER A 1091 11.47 -7.49 14.89
CA SER A 1091 11.85 -8.90 14.74
C SER A 1091 13.29 -9.00 14.26
N LEU A 1092 14.12 -9.71 15.02
CA LEU A 1092 15.49 -10.09 14.66
C LEU A 1092 15.48 -11.55 14.17
N MET A 1093 16.13 -11.82 13.06
CA MET A 1093 16.16 -13.13 12.43
C MET A 1093 17.52 -13.48 11.85
N ARG A 1094 17.79 -14.78 11.74
CA ARG A 1094 18.97 -15.30 11.03
C ARG A 1094 18.73 -15.20 9.53
N ARG A 1095 19.59 -14.45 8.84
CA ARG A 1095 19.43 -14.20 7.40
C ARG A 1095 19.47 -15.49 6.59
N TYR A 1096 20.42 -16.39 6.86
CA TYR A 1096 20.53 -17.64 6.12
C TYR A 1096 19.27 -18.53 6.26
N VAL A 1097 18.63 -18.55 7.43
CA VAL A 1097 17.37 -19.30 7.64
C VAL A 1097 16.24 -18.68 6.81
N LEU A 1098 16.19 -17.34 6.72
CA LEU A 1098 15.24 -16.66 5.86
C LEU A 1098 15.52 -16.93 4.37
N ASP A 1099 16.79 -16.89 3.95
CA ASP A 1099 17.21 -17.22 2.58
C ASP A 1099 16.83 -18.67 2.22
N ASP A 1100 17.01 -19.63 3.14
CA ASP A 1100 16.57 -21.02 2.98
C ASP A 1100 15.05 -21.16 2.81
N CYS A 1101 14.27 -20.17 3.26
CA CYS A 1101 12.82 -20.07 3.08
C CYS A 1101 12.41 -19.44 1.74
N GLY A 1102 13.36 -19.19 0.83
CA GLY A 1102 13.13 -18.45 -0.41
C GLY A 1102 13.27 -16.93 -0.25
N GLY A 1103 13.91 -16.47 0.84
CA GLY A 1103 14.12 -15.07 1.14
C GLY A 1103 12.84 -14.33 1.52
N LEU A 1104 12.92 -13.00 1.54
CA LEU A 1104 11.80 -12.13 1.90
C LEU A 1104 10.69 -12.12 0.82
N GLU A 1105 11.05 -12.43 -0.43
CA GLU A 1105 10.16 -12.50 -1.61
C GLU A 1105 9.07 -13.57 -1.47
N SER A 1106 9.37 -14.72 -0.85
CA SER A 1106 8.38 -15.81 -0.68
C SER A 1106 7.17 -15.41 0.19
N PHE A 1107 7.29 -14.32 0.94
CA PHE A 1107 6.23 -13.74 1.77
C PHE A 1107 5.58 -12.50 1.13
N GLY A 1108 5.82 -12.24 -0.16
CA GLY A 1108 5.25 -11.11 -0.90
C GLY A 1108 3.73 -11.15 -1.07
N ASP A 1109 3.10 -12.33 -0.96
CA ASP A 1109 1.65 -12.52 -1.15
C ASP A 1109 0.82 -12.56 0.14
N VAL A 1110 1.42 -12.22 1.28
CA VAL A 1110 0.76 -12.19 2.59
C VAL A 1110 0.97 -10.83 3.28
N LEU A 1111 -0.05 -10.29 3.95
CA LEU A 1111 0.06 -9.02 4.71
C LEU A 1111 0.67 -9.18 6.10
N ALA A 1112 0.62 -10.38 6.67
CA ALA A 1112 1.17 -10.71 7.97
C ALA A 1112 2.48 -11.52 7.80
N GLU A 1113 3.47 -10.90 7.15
CA GLU A 1113 4.73 -11.56 6.79
C GLU A 1113 5.45 -12.15 8.03
N ASP A 1114 5.40 -11.41 9.13
CA ASP A 1114 5.94 -11.73 10.44
C ASP A 1114 5.48 -13.08 11.00
N TYR A 1115 4.18 -13.33 10.91
CA TYR A 1115 3.56 -14.55 11.37
C TYR A 1115 3.93 -15.74 10.48
N PHE A 1116 3.88 -15.55 9.16
CA PHE A 1116 4.19 -16.61 8.21
C PHE A 1116 5.68 -16.98 8.21
N ILE A 1117 6.59 -16.01 8.39
CA ILE A 1117 8.01 -16.26 8.63
C ILE A 1117 8.17 -17.12 9.90
N GLY A 1118 7.48 -16.77 10.99
CA GLY A 1118 7.50 -17.53 12.23
C GLY A 1118 7.00 -18.97 12.08
N ILE A 1119 5.90 -19.18 11.33
CA ILE A 1119 5.39 -20.53 11.04
C ILE A 1119 6.42 -21.32 10.24
N GLU A 1120 6.99 -20.73 9.20
CA GLU A 1120 7.92 -21.45 8.32
C GLU A 1120 9.21 -21.84 9.05
N PHE A 1121 9.69 -20.99 9.95
CA PHE A 1121 10.81 -21.31 10.82
C PHE A 1121 10.48 -22.47 11.77
N SER A 1122 9.32 -22.42 12.43
CA SER A 1122 8.85 -23.50 13.30
C SER A 1122 8.62 -24.81 12.55
N ARG A 1123 8.10 -24.77 11.33
CA ARG A 1123 7.92 -25.93 10.44
C ARG A 1123 9.25 -26.61 10.10
N ARG A 1124 10.35 -25.84 10.11
CA ARG A 1124 11.71 -26.30 9.87
C ARG A 1124 12.47 -26.68 11.15
N GLY A 1125 11.80 -26.65 12.30
CA GLY A 1125 12.37 -27.06 13.59
C GLY A 1125 13.09 -25.95 14.35
N TRP A 1126 13.05 -24.70 13.89
CA TRP A 1126 13.64 -23.57 14.60
C TRP A 1126 12.71 -23.02 15.68
N LEU A 1127 13.30 -22.57 16.80
CA LEU A 1127 12.55 -21.95 17.90
C LEU A 1127 12.42 -20.44 17.71
N SER A 1128 11.41 -19.88 18.39
CA SER A 1128 11.17 -18.44 18.50
C SER A 1128 11.28 -18.00 19.95
N ALA A 1129 12.00 -16.92 20.20
CA ALA A 1129 12.21 -16.37 21.53
C ALA A 1129 11.68 -14.93 21.63
N ILE A 1130 11.35 -14.50 22.84
CA ILE A 1130 11.08 -13.09 23.13
C ILE A 1130 12.29 -12.44 23.79
N SER A 1131 12.52 -11.18 23.43
CA SER A 1131 13.47 -10.30 24.11
C SER A 1131 12.99 -9.96 25.52
N THR A 1132 13.94 -9.58 26.36
CA THR A 1132 13.72 -9.09 27.72
C THR A 1132 13.01 -7.74 27.72
N HIS A 1133 13.30 -6.89 26.75
CA HIS A 1133 12.70 -5.56 26.62
C HIS A 1133 11.55 -5.56 25.60
N PRO A 1134 10.38 -4.98 25.95
CA PRO A 1134 9.25 -4.88 25.02
C PRO A 1134 9.48 -3.82 23.92
N ALA A 1135 8.77 -3.97 22.80
CA ALA A 1135 8.78 -3.02 21.69
C ALA A 1135 7.93 -1.80 22.07
N LEU A 1136 8.55 -0.63 22.24
CA LEU A 1136 7.85 0.58 22.66
C LEU A 1136 7.27 1.33 21.46
N GLN A 1137 5.96 1.20 21.25
CA GLN A 1137 5.25 1.98 20.24
C GLN A 1137 5.09 3.43 20.67
N ASN A 1138 5.51 4.35 19.80
CA ASN A 1138 5.50 5.78 20.05
C ASN A 1138 4.90 6.55 18.86
N SER A 1139 3.73 6.11 18.39
CA SER A 1139 2.97 6.80 17.34
C SER A 1139 2.43 8.15 17.81
N ALA A 1140 2.42 9.14 16.91
CA ALA A 1140 1.87 10.47 17.16
C ALA A 1140 0.34 10.45 17.33
N ASP A 1141 -0.17 11.33 18.20
CA ASP A 1141 -1.59 11.63 18.44
C ASP A 1141 -2.48 10.38 18.68
N PRO A 1142 -2.51 9.82 19.90
CA PRO A 1142 -3.34 8.66 20.21
C PRO A 1142 -4.83 9.01 20.07
N SER A 1143 -5.57 8.24 19.27
CA SER A 1143 -7.01 8.41 19.05
C SER A 1143 -7.70 7.07 19.15
N VAL A 1144 -8.82 7.04 19.88
CA VAL A 1144 -9.65 5.85 20.06
C VAL A 1144 -10.12 5.30 18.70
N SER A 1145 -10.50 6.17 17.76
CA SER A 1145 -10.93 5.76 16.42
C SER A 1145 -9.79 5.11 15.62
N LYS A 1146 -8.61 5.72 15.59
CA LYS A 1146 -7.43 5.16 14.91
C LYS A 1146 -7.01 3.82 15.53
N PHE A 1147 -7.07 3.71 16.85
CA PHE A 1147 -6.79 2.47 17.56
C PHE A 1147 -7.80 1.37 17.20
N HIS A 1148 -9.10 1.64 17.24
CA HIS A 1148 -10.12 0.66 16.85
C HIS A 1148 -9.97 0.22 15.40
N ALA A 1149 -9.77 1.16 14.47
CA ALA A 1149 -9.52 0.82 13.07
C ALA A 1149 -8.30 -0.11 12.90
N ARG A 1150 -7.24 0.13 13.69
CA ARG A 1150 -6.06 -0.75 13.70
C ARG A 1150 -6.37 -2.13 14.25
N ILE A 1151 -7.05 -2.25 15.39
CA ILE A 1151 -7.38 -3.55 15.99
C ILE A 1151 -8.39 -4.32 15.13
N SER A 1152 -9.36 -3.66 14.52
CA SER A 1152 -10.27 -4.29 13.55
C SER A 1152 -9.51 -4.93 12.38
N ARG A 1153 -8.52 -4.23 11.81
CA ARG A 1153 -7.68 -4.79 10.73
C ARG A 1153 -6.87 -6.00 11.18
N TRP A 1154 -6.30 -5.94 12.37
CA TRP A 1154 -5.55 -7.06 12.94
C TRP A 1154 -6.44 -8.27 13.20
N MET A 1155 -7.67 -8.05 13.66
CA MET A 1155 -8.66 -9.10 13.86
C MET A 1155 -9.07 -9.74 12.52
N GLN A 1156 -9.33 -8.93 11.49
CA GLN A 1156 -9.62 -9.41 10.12
C GLN A 1156 -8.49 -10.31 9.59
N LEU A 1157 -7.23 -9.86 9.72
CA LEU A 1157 -6.04 -10.65 9.33
C LEU A 1157 -6.00 -11.98 10.09
N ARG A 1158 -6.14 -11.94 11.42
CA ARG A 1158 -6.07 -13.14 12.26
C ARG A 1158 -7.13 -14.17 11.92
N ILE A 1159 -8.38 -13.74 11.67
CA ILE A 1159 -9.46 -14.63 11.23
C ILE A 1159 -9.10 -15.30 9.90
N ALA A 1160 -8.56 -14.54 8.94
CA ALA A 1160 -8.15 -15.10 7.64
C ALA A 1160 -6.95 -16.05 7.74
N MET A 1161 -6.03 -15.81 8.66
CA MET A 1161 -4.83 -16.63 8.90
C MET A 1161 -5.16 -17.93 9.65
N LEU A 1162 -6.02 -17.85 10.69
CA LEU A 1162 -6.37 -18.96 11.58
C LEU A 1162 -7.91 -19.06 11.73
N PRO A 1163 -8.61 -19.70 10.78
CA PRO A 1163 -10.07 -19.74 10.75
C PRO A 1163 -10.70 -20.38 11.99
N HIS A 1164 -10.01 -21.34 12.62
CA HIS A 1164 -10.48 -22.00 13.83
C HIS A 1164 -10.52 -21.06 15.05
N MET A 1165 -9.68 -20.02 15.06
CA MET A 1165 -9.75 -18.98 16.09
C MET A 1165 -11.04 -18.18 15.99
N MET A 1166 -11.76 -18.26 14.86
CA MET A 1166 -13.05 -17.59 14.67
C MET A 1166 -14.09 -17.99 15.73
N LEU A 1167 -13.97 -19.18 16.31
CA LEU A 1167 -14.89 -19.68 17.33
C LEU A 1167 -14.35 -19.51 18.76
N VAL A 1168 -13.04 -19.56 18.94
CA VAL A 1168 -12.40 -19.61 20.27
C VAL A 1168 -12.12 -18.21 20.82
N GLU A 1169 -11.74 -17.26 19.96
CA GLU A 1169 -11.28 -15.92 20.35
C GLU A 1169 -12.36 -15.05 21.03
N PRO A 1170 -13.65 -15.12 20.68
CA PRO A 1170 -14.70 -14.41 21.43
C PRO A 1170 -14.98 -15.03 22.80
N LEU A 1171 -14.73 -16.33 22.97
CA LEU A 1171 -15.05 -17.07 24.18
C LEU A 1171 -14.04 -16.82 25.30
N GLN A 1172 -12.83 -16.34 24.97
CA GLN A 1172 -11.77 -16.04 25.95
C GLN A 1172 -11.88 -14.64 26.60
N ASP A 1173 -12.78 -13.77 26.13
CA ASP A 1173 -12.97 -12.44 26.70
C ASP A 1173 -13.68 -12.51 28.06
N CYS A 1174 -13.41 -11.55 28.95
CA CYS A 1174 -13.77 -11.64 30.37
C CYS A 1174 -15.27 -11.89 30.58
N PHE A 1175 -16.13 -11.12 29.88
CA PHE A 1175 -17.58 -11.19 30.06
C PHE A 1175 -18.18 -12.47 29.49
N VAL A 1176 -17.71 -12.92 28.31
CA VAL A 1176 -18.22 -14.15 27.68
C VAL A 1176 -17.76 -15.38 28.46
N ALA A 1177 -16.47 -15.44 28.85
CA ALA A 1177 -15.94 -16.49 29.70
C ALA A 1177 -16.65 -16.53 31.07
N GLY A 1178 -16.98 -15.35 31.62
CA GLY A 1178 -17.73 -15.23 32.88
C GLY A 1178 -19.16 -15.78 32.78
N LEU A 1179 -19.85 -15.53 31.66
CA LEU A 1179 -21.19 -16.08 31.40
C LEU A 1179 -21.14 -17.61 31.25
N ILE A 1180 -20.15 -18.13 30.51
CA ILE A 1180 -19.96 -19.58 30.38
C ILE A 1180 -19.68 -20.20 31.75
N GLY A 1181 -18.76 -19.60 32.51
CA GLY A 1181 -18.39 -20.06 33.85
C GLY A 1181 -19.56 -20.04 34.82
N CYS A 1182 -20.40 -19.00 34.81
CA CYS A 1182 -21.52 -18.90 35.75
C CYS A 1182 -22.62 -19.94 35.44
N LEU A 1183 -22.91 -20.19 34.16
CA LEU A 1183 -23.88 -21.21 33.73
C LEU A 1183 -23.38 -22.62 34.09
N CYS A 1184 -22.10 -22.90 33.85
CA CYS A 1184 -21.53 -24.21 34.15
C CYS A 1184 -21.37 -24.44 35.66
N ALA A 1185 -20.93 -23.43 36.42
CA ALA A 1185 -20.77 -23.54 37.86
C ALA A 1185 -22.10 -23.71 38.60
N ASN A 1186 -23.17 -23.07 38.13
CA ASN A 1186 -24.50 -23.27 38.64
C ASN A 1186 -25.03 -24.68 38.37
N HIS A 1187 -24.76 -25.24 37.18
CA HIS A 1187 -25.21 -26.59 36.84
C HIS A 1187 -24.42 -27.70 37.56
N LEU A 1188 -23.11 -27.54 37.76
CA LEU A 1188 -22.24 -28.57 38.34
C LEU A 1188 -22.10 -28.49 39.85
N PHE A 1189 -22.17 -27.30 40.44
CA PHE A 1189 -21.83 -27.05 41.85
C PHE A 1189 -22.92 -26.27 42.61
N ASP A 1190 -24.06 -25.97 41.99
CA ASP A 1190 -25.16 -25.18 42.58
C ASP A 1190 -24.71 -23.80 43.12
N ILE A 1191 -23.66 -23.21 42.52
CA ILE A 1191 -23.15 -21.88 42.90
C ILE A 1191 -24.05 -20.79 42.31
N ASN A 1192 -24.36 -19.76 43.10
CA ASN A 1192 -25.15 -18.61 42.63
C ASN A 1192 -24.48 -17.92 41.41
N PRO A 1193 -25.16 -17.86 40.23
CA PRO A 1193 -24.57 -17.33 39.00
C PRO A 1193 -24.10 -15.88 39.10
N PHE A 1194 -24.86 -15.03 39.81
CA PHE A 1194 -24.55 -13.61 39.95
C PHE A 1194 -23.29 -13.39 40.79
N LEU A 1195 -23.16 -14.13 41.89
CA LEU A 1195 -21.99 -14.07 42.76
C LEU A 1195 -20.73 -14.56 42.03
N TYR A 1196 -20.83 -15.68 41.30
CA TYR A 1196 -19.72 -16.19 40.49
C TYR A 1196 -19.27 -15.16 39.46
N TYR A 1197 -20.21 -14.55 38.72
CA TYR A 1197 -19.90 -13.60 37.66
C TYR A 1197 -19.15 -12.36 38.18
N ILE A 1198 -19.58 -11.81 39.32
CA ILE A 1198 -18.90 -10.67 39.95
C ILE A 1198 -17.49 -11.03 40.42
N ILE A 1199 -17.33 -12.18 41.08
CA ILE A 1199 -16.02 -12.66 41.55
C ILE A 1199 -15.09 -12.88 40.35
N HIS A 1200 -15.57 -13.53 39.29
CA HIS A 1200 -14.83 -13.75 38.06
C HIS A 1200 -14.37 -12.43 37.42
N CYS A 1201 -15.28 -11.49 37.18
CA CYS A 1201 -14.92 -10.20 36.57
C CYS A 1201 -13.91 -9.41 37.43
N THR A 1202 -14.04 -9.48 38.76
CA THR A 1202 -13.12 -8.82 39.69
C THR A 1202 -11.74 -9.49 39.66
N ALA A 1203 -11.68 -10.82 39.75
CA ALA A 1203 -10.44 -11.59 39.71
C ALA A 1203 -9.70 -11.40 38.38
N TRP A 1204 -10.43 -11.38 37.27
CA TRP A 1204 -9.87 -11.15 35.93
C TRP A 1204 -9.28 -9.75 35.79
N CYS A 1205 -10.03 -8.71 36.20
CA CYS A 1205 -9.56 -7.32 36.18
C CYS A 1205 -8.30 -7.11 37.03
N LEU A 1206 -8.25 -7.72 38.23
CA LEU A 1206 -7.06 -7.68 39.09
C LEU A 1206 -5.86 -8.41 38.48
N SER A 1207 -6.09 -9.56 37.84
CA SER A 1207 -5.06 -10.34 37.16
C SER A 1207 -4.46 -9.58 35.97
N ASP A 1208 -5.31 -8.97 35.15
CA ASP A 1208 -4.91 -8.12 34.02
C ASP A 1208 -4.11 -6.89 34.50
N ASN A 1209 -4.54 -6.24 35.59
CA ASN A 1209 -3.79 -5.14 36.18
C ASN A 1209 -2.42 -5.58 36.71
N ALA A 1210 -2.33 -6.75 37.34
CA ALA A 1210 -1.07 -7.31 37.83
C ALA A 1210 -0.10 -7.63 36.67
N LEU A 1211 -0.61 -8.21 35.58
CA LEU A 1211 0.17 -8.48 34.38
C LEU A 1211 0.69 -7.19 33.74
N ASN A 1212 -0.17 -6.19 33.55
CA ASN A 1212 0.23 -4.92 32.94
C ASN A 1212 1.30 -4.18 33.77
N ARG A 1213 1.21 -4.23 35.11
CA ARG A 1213 2.26 -3.71 36.01
C ARG A 1213 3.59 -4.48 35.87
N SER A 1214 3.53 -5.79 35.71
CA SER A 1214 4.73 -6.62 35.49
C SER A 1214 5.43 -6.24 34.19
N ILE A 1215 4.67 -5.97 33.12
CA ILE A 1215 5.18 -5.56 31.81
C ILE A 1215 5.77 -4.13 31.85
N GLN A 1216 5.12 -3.17 32.52
CA GLN A 1216 5.63 -1.80 32.66
C GLN A 1216 6.94 -1.74 33.44
N ASN A 1217 7.13 -2.62 34.43
CA ASN A 1217 8.24 -2.58 35.40
C ASN A 1217 8.36 -1.23 36.12
N GLY A 1218 7.22 -0.75 36.63
CA GLY A 1218 7.14 0.52 37.32
C GLY A 1218 5.71 0.92 37.65
N LYS A 1219 5.55 2.17 38.08
CA LYS A 1219 4.23 2.77 38.29
C LYS A 1219 3.59 3.04 36.93
N LEU A 1220 2.34 2.63 36.74
CA LEU A 1220 1.57 2.96 35.55
C LEU A 1220 1.36 4.49 35.46
N PRO A 1221 1.32 5.07 34.25
CA PRO A 1221 1.15 6.52 34.06
C PRO A 1221 -0.26 7.03 34.42
N TYR A 1222 -1.19 6.14 34.75
CA TYR A 1222 -2.57 6.45 35.09
C TYR A 1222 -3.03 5.79 36.41
N SER A 1223 -4.10 6.32 36.98
CA SER A 1223 -4.70 5.81 38.22
C SER A 1223 -5.47 4.51 38.00
N PHE A 1224 -5.67 3.72 39.06
CA PHE A 1224 -6.44 2.47 38.99
C PHE A 1224 -7.88 2.66 38.47
N PRO A 1225 -8.63 3.73 38.83
CA PRO A 1225 -9.93 4.00 38.22
C PRO A 1225 -9.86 4.27 36.70
N ALA A 1226 -8.80 4.93 36.23
CA ALA A 1226 -8.59 5.15 34.80
C ALA A 1226 -8.29 3.83 34.07
N PHE A 1227 -7.51 2.94 34.69
CA PHE A 1227 -7.30 1.57 34.21
C PHE A 1227 -8.63 0.81 34.09
N VAL A 1228 -9.46 0.78 35.14
CA VAL A 1228 -10.74 0.06 35.13
C VAL A 1228 -11.67 0.58 34.04
N ARG A 1229 -11.74 1.91 33.83
CA ARG A 1229 -12.53 2.49 32.73
C ARG A 1229 -12.03 2.04 31.36
N ALA A 1230 -10.72 2.11 31.11
CA ALA A 1230 -10.13 1.69 29.84
C ALA A 1230 -10.25 0.18 29.61
N TRP A 1231 -10.07 -0.63 30.66
CA TRP A 1231 -10.24 -2.08 30.64
C TRP A 1231 -11.68 -2.47 30.33
N ALA A 1232 -12.67 -1.88 31.02
CA ALA A 1232 -14.08 -2.14 30.78
C ALA A 1232 -14.49 -1.73 29.36
N PHE A 1233 -14.01 -0.55 28.90
CA PHE A 1233 -14.26 -0.08 27.53
C PHE A 1233 -13.72 -1.07 26.47
N ARG A 1234 -12.51 -1.60 26.68
CA ARG A 1234 -11.89 -2.60 25.79
C ARG A 1234 -12.67 -3.91 25.78
N GLU A 1235 -13.01 -4.45 26.94
CA GLU A 1235 -13.74 -5.72 27.07
C GLU A 1235 -15.17 -5.61 26.48
N LEU A 1236 -15.86 -4.47 26.65
CA LEU A 1236 -17.19 -4.24 26.09
C LEU A 1236 -17.18 -4.12 24.56
N LEU A 1237 -16.13 -3.53 23.98
CA LEU A 1237 -16.04 -3.31 22.53
C LEU A 1237 -15.48 -4.49 21.76
N SER A 1238 -14.80 -5.43 22.42
CA SER A 1238 -14.19 -6.60 21.77
C SER A 1238 -15.20 -7.40 20.91
N PRO A 1239 -16.41 -7.76 21.38
CA PRO A 1239 -17.40 -8.47 20.57
C PRO A 1239 -17.84 -7.69 19.33
N PHE A 1240 -17.97 -6.37 19.42
CA PHE A 1240 -18.37 -5.52 18.30
C PHE A 1240 -17.29 -5.42 17.23
N ILE A 1241 -16.02 -5.26 17.66
CA ILE A 1241 -14.87 -5.27 16.76
C ILE A 1241 -14.80 -6.61 16.01
N TYR A 1242 -15.09 -7.69 16.73
CA TYR A 1242 -15.07 -9.04 16.19
C TYR A 1242 -16.15 -9.29 15.14
N ILE A 1243 -17.41 -8.93 15.45
CA ILE A 1243 -18.54 -9.04 14.51
C ILE A 1243 -18.24 -8.20 13.26
N ARG A 1244 -17.74 -6.97 13.44
CA ARG A 1244 -17.35 -6.10 12.32
C ARG A 1244 -16.27 -6.75 11.46
N ALA A 1245 -15.26 -7.38 12.07
CA ALA A 1245 -14.17 -8.05 11.35
C ALA A 1245 -14.68 -9.22 10.49
N ILE A 1246 -15.65 -10.00 10.97
CA ILE A 1246 -16.28 -11.08 10.20
C ILE A 1246 -17.08 -10.54 9.02
N LEU A 1247 -17.83 -9.45 9.22
CA LEU A 1247 -18.70 -8.87 8.19
C LEU A 1247 -17.94 -8.13 7.09
N THR A 1248 -16.66 -7.78 7.31
CA THR A 1248 -15.86 -6.97 6.38
C THR A 1248 -14.54 -7.67 6.03
N PRO A 1249 -14.50 -8.51 4.99
CA PRO A 1249 -13.28 -9.24 4.58
C PRO A 1249 -12.28 -8.38 3.79
N ASN A 1250 -12.67 -7.17 3.41
CA ASN A 1250 -11.81 -6.23 2.68
C ASN A 1250 -11.02 -5.38 3.66
N ILE A 1251 -9.70 -5.33 3.47
CA ILE A 1251 -8.77 -4.51 4.25
C ILE A 1251 -8.32 -3.32 3.42
N HIS A 1252 -8.48 -2.15 4.00
CA HIS A 1252 -7.80 -0.94 3.54
C HIS A 1252 -6.46 -0.82 4.29
N TRP A 1253 -5.34 -0.85 3.56
CA TRP A 1253 -4.01 -0.68 4.14
C TRP A 1253 -3.23 0.37 3.37
N ARG A 1254 -3.05 1.55 3.99
CA ARG A 1254 -2.43 2.73 3.35
C ARG A 1254 -3.19 3.03 2.04
N ASN A 1255 -2.51 3.05 0.89
CA ASN A 1255 -3.11 3.40 -0.40
C ASN A 1255 -3.68 2.19 -1.17
N GLY A 1256 -3.72 0.99 -0.57
CA GLY A 1256 -4.16 -0.24 -1.23
C GLY A 1256 -5.39 -0.87 -0.59
N ARG A 1257 -6.30 -1.39 -1.42
CA ARG A 1257 -7.42 -2.24 -0.99
C ARG A 1257 -7.10 -3.70 -1.30
N PHE A 1258 -7.10 -4.52 -0.26
CA PHE A 1258 -6.80 -5.94 -0.34
C PHE A 1258 -7.99 -6.75 0.11
N ARG A 1259 -8.35 -7.78 -0.65
CA ARG A 1259 -9.29 -8.80 -0.20
C ARG A 1259 -8.50 -9.94 0.42
N LEU A 1260 -8.86 -10.31 1.66
CA LEU A 1260 -8.26 -11.44 2.35
C LEU A 1260 -8.88 -12.75 1.92
N HIS A 1261 -8.03 -13.74 1.62
CA HIS A 1261 -8.42 -15.14 1.47
C HIS A 1261 -7.94 -15.98 2.66
N TRP A 1262 -8.54 -17.16 2.81
CA TRP A 1262 -8.12 -18.14 3.80
C TRP A 1262 -6.64 -18.51 3.63
N GLY A 1263 -5.94 -18.66 4.75
CA GLY A 1263 -4.48 -18.86 4.76
C GLY A 1263 -3.69 -17.55 4.64
N GLY A 1264 -4.33 -16.39 4.89
CA GLY A 1264 -3.69 -15.07 4.97
C GLY A 1264 -3.17 -14.50 3.65
N LYS A 1265 -3.50 -15.13 2.51
CA LYS A 1265 -3.14 -14.64 1.18
C LYS A 1265 -3.97 -13.42 0.79
N ILE A 1266 -3.33 -12.44 0.17
CA ILE A 1266 -4.01 -11.26 -0.35
C ILE A 1266 -4.29 -11.38 -1.84
N LYS A 1267 -5.39 -10.75 -2.27
CA LYS A 1267 -5.70 -10.47 -3.66
C LYS A 1267 -5.98 -8.97 -3.78
N SER A 1268 -5.43 -8.32 -4.80
CA SER A 1268 -5.81 -6.94 -5.11
C SER A 1268 -7.31 -6.90 -5.37
N SER A 1269 -8.02 -6.03 -4.64
CA SER A 1269 -9.48 -5.87 -4.79
C SER A 1269 -9.84 -4.91 -5.91
#